data_AF-A0A3M6Y4V5-F1
#
_entry.id   AF-A0A3M6Y4V5-F1
#
_cell.length_a   1.000
_cell.length_b   1.000
_cell.length_c   1.000
_cell.angle_alpha   90.00
_cell.angle_beta   90.00
_cell.angle_gamma   90.00
#
_symmetry.space_group_name_H-M   'P 1'
#
loop_
_entity.id
_entity.type
_entity.pdbx_description
1 polymer ?
#
loop_
_entity_poly.entity_id
_entity_poly.type
_entity_poly.pdbx_seq_one_letter_code
_entity_poly.pdbx_strand_id
1 'polypeptide(L)'
;MSSVLKTPPLQTATATIDTLCGRLSSATLLEDRRAAILGLRSFAKQYPASVASGSLRELITTLRRDGLGQTEKSDSTRNGGGRGGSAAEEGGDVDTIRLVLETLLMLFNPDASSPEAGDEIAFFMADEFSMRQDNILLLLSLLDPTSPYADYYSRLYSVQLLTAICSARPERLQECILSAPLGVSRLVGILDDARDAVRNAGLVLLVDLTSGANEDLRKIVAFEDVYGKVFALIQMEGGLAEAGITAQDCLSLLAHLIKGSASNQTMFREGGCVTQMVRLLAEAFPPDEEEAAFVAQGRERAAWGLLQLLGLFLEAGESSTPQNQAAFFRMGSAQVLLDLSFCANLATPLRILALKCTAALIASNPPIQEAFAALTVEVHASSEPTKPPGQVNGTKSTPSSNRGSARQSAEKPRTYVIEALLDLTLASPQDESSLRAAGCTLIQAYLAGHDRIRWHFLQRAIAGHAEHEQAANVLTTLLHPGAEPQSIVFASWIVADLVADHPEAKAALAAVREGNENEGEDVLTSIQALGSQLQSALQPTPDERLIAAHAGLLTLLLWEFASGVNDLLSEGSGLVQAMLTAANPNAGDAVVAGVAASLLGTLYEFSTKDSPIPRRTLAPLLTQKLGRSKYLEALTLLRRHPAVRDADLEGPSEDSLLSARFIDLFMNEYTRLRRAIDKDPGVEVLPPSSAEAGVDRDVLDELRGQLQATKDALTQAQQEALTASQQAEQDRLTSAKELQTSTSEVERLRKINEAMQNGHQSELEKLAREYEQARQQAANDQQRVFGAAKAEADRQSEARLREQGAAGAQKVAELERKIVELGNEKRNDQKKHTDITRQLDQLNSRHTELGNQEQQVRRQLGELTPRHSQLESEHAKLKEEVQKAKADLETAKSDAEKRGELAERLTAQVKELREELAGKEDELAGERKGYGELEKEVEGLKTKLESAEKQLLEAQKRAEDAEGKVGQGEQDLKAAKEEAEKAAKKAEDADGKVKAAEQQAKEAEGKVATAEKKAEDVEAKLQAAEKKAKDAEGKVTAAEQKAKDVEGKVTAAEKKAKDAEGKVTAAEKKAKDAEGKVQAAEKKAKDAEGKVTAAEKKATDAEGKVTTAEKHAREAESKAKAAEKKANEATKDSSGKAGNKKGGDKGNDKTAEDNNKKISELETKLASLQKEVSEAQTTASTAQATTTETRAELEKAQTDLSAAQEALEKTKSNLETLKTKLDAAQEGEKSAKEELESMLLVMGDIEAKRDGYRSKIREMGGEVSEEESEDDEDEEDEEE
;
A
#
# COMPACT_ATOMS: atom_id res chain seq x y z
N MET A 1 -81.56 -13.67 62.39
CA MET A 1 -80.20 -14.20 62.67
C MET A 1 -79.30 -13.83 61.51
N SER A 2 -77.99 -13.71 61.76
CA SER A 2 -77.02 -13.16 60.80
C SER A 2 -76.78 -14.07 59.59
N SER A 3 -76.57 -13.48 58.41
CA SER A 3 -75.96 -14.14 57.25
C SER A 3 -74.62 -13.47 56.97
N VAL A 4 -73.60 -14.28 56.73
CA VAL A 4 -72.19 -13.85 56.71
C VAL A 4 -71.85 -13.12 55.42
N LEU A 5 -71.35 -11.89 55.53
CA LEU A 5 -70.71 -11.17 54.44
C LEU A 5 -69.43 -11.92 54.03
N LYS A 6 -69.40 -12.47 52.82
CA LYS A 6 -68.15 -12.94 52.19
C LYS A 6 -67.27 -11.74 51.87
N THR A 7 -66.04 -11.75 52.35
CA THR A 7 -64.98 -10.88 51.82
C THR A 7 -64.69 -11.23 50.36
N PRO A 8 -64.36 -10.25 49.50
CA PRO A 8 -63.90 -10.52 48.14
C PRO A 8 -62.56 -11.29 48.18
N PRO A 9 -62.27 -12.14 47.17
CA PRO A 9 -61.01 -12.86 47.11
C PRO A 9 -59.83 -11.89 46.93
N LEU A 10 -58.67 -12.23 47.50
CA LEU A 10 -57.42 -11.54 47.18
C LEU A 10 -57.11 -11.71 45.69
N GLN A 11 -57.06 -10.59 44.97
CA GLN A 11 -56.71 -10.56 43.56
C GLN A 11 -55.19 -10.80 43.44
N THR A 12 -54.78 -11.87 42.75
CA THR A 12 -53.37 -12.19 42.53
C THR A 12 -52.76 -11.25 41.48
N ALA A 13 -51.43 -11.08 41.51
CA ALA A 13 -50.72 -10.26 40.52
C ALA A 13 -51.01 -10.75 39.09
N THR A 14 -50.90 -12.06 38.83
CA THR A 14 -51.21 -12.69 37.54
C THR A 14 -52.63 -12.39 37.06
N ALA A 15 -53.66 -12.59 37.90
CA ALA A 15 -55.05 -12.30 37.52
C ALA A 15 -55.30 -10.81 37.27
N THR A 16 -54.52 -9.93 37.87
CA THR A 16 -54.54 -8.48 37.62
C THR A 16 -53.89 -8.15 36.27
N ILE A 17 -52.74 -8.77 35.97
CA ILE A 17 -52.05 -8.67 34.68
C ILE A 17 -52.96 -9.17 33.55
N ASP A 18 -53.56 -10.36 33.67
CA ASP A 18 -54.52 -10.92 32.69
C ASP A 18 -55.68 -9.95 32.40
N THR A 19 -56.22 -9.32 33.46
CA THR A 19 -57.29 -8.32 33.33
C THR A 19 -56.82 -7.07 32.58
N LEU A 20 -55.58 -6.62 32.81
CA LEU A 20 -55.01 -5.46 32.12
C LEU A 20 -54.66 -5.78 30.65
N CYS A 21 -54.13 -6.97 30.36
CA CYS A 21 -53.93 -7.47 28.99
C CYS A 21 -55.25 -7.56 28.22
N GLY A 22 -56.31 -8.11 28.87
CA GLY A 22 -57.65 -8.17 28.30
C GLY A 22 -58.27 -6.79 28.08
N ARG A 23 -58.00 -5.80 28.94
CA ARG A 23 -58.40 -4.40 28.70
C ARG A 23 -57.63 -3.76 27.55
N LEU A 24 -56.33 -4.02 27.41
CA LEU A 24 -55.51 -3.45 26.34
C LEU A 24 -56.01 -3.87 24.95
N SER A 25 -56.36 -5.14 24.77
CA SER A 25 -56.90 -5.67 23.51
C SER A 25 -58.35 -5.27 23.22
N SER A 26 -59.21 -5.17 24.25
CA SER A 26 -60.65 -4.94 24.07
C SER A 26 -61.13 -3.49 24.23
N ALA A 27 -60.36 -2.60 24.86
CA ALA A 27 -60.81 -1.24 25.10
C ALA A 27 -60.82 -0.38 23.82
N THR A 28 -61.93 0.29 23.56
CA THR A 28 -62.12 1.17 22.40
C THR A 28 -61.64 2.61 22.63
N LEU A 29 -61.61 3.08 23.88
CA LEU A 29 -61.10 4.40 24.25
C LEU A 29 -59.57 4.40 24.44
N LEU A 30 -58.90 5.44 23.93
CA LEU A 30 -57.45 5.63 24.07
C LEU A 30 -57.03 5.75 25.54
N GLU A 31 -57.81 6.46 26.36
CA GLU A 31 -57.53 6.65 27.79
C GLU A 31 -57.58 5.32 28.57
N ASP A 32 -58.53 4.43 28.25
CA ASP A 32 -58.61 3.10 28.85
C ASP A 32 -57.39 2.23 28.50
N ARG A 33 -56.90 2.33 27.26
CA ARG A 33 -55.68 1.62 26.82
C ARG A 33 -54.42 2.18 27.48
N ARG A 34 -54.26 3.52 27.52
CA ARG A 34 -53.19 4.20 28.29
C ARG A 34 -53.21 3.77 29.76
N ALA A 35 -54.39 3.71 30.39
CA ALA A 35 -54.54 3.26 31.78
C ALA A 35 -54.18 1.76 31.96
N ALA A 36 -54.52 0.90 31.00
CA ALA A 36 -54.12 -0.50 31.00
C ALA A 36 -52.58 -0.65 30.90
N ILE A 37 -51.93 0.08 29.99
CA ILE A 37 -50.46 0.06 29.83
C ILE A 37 -49.76 0.63 31.07
N LEU A 38 -50.27 1.71 31.67
CA LEU A 38 -49.76 2.23 32.96
C LEU A 38 -49.83 1.17 34.07
N GLY A 39 -50.91 0.38 34.10
CA GLY A 39 -51.03 -0.78 34.98
C GLY A 39 -49.96 -1.84 34.70
N LEU A 40 -49.82 -2.28 33.45
CA LEU A 40 -48.84 -3.27 33.03
C LEU A 40 -47.39 -2.83 33.31
N ARG A 41 -47.05 -1.55 33.07
CA ARG A 41 -45.75 -0.94 33.39
C ARG A 41 -45.37 -1.12 34.86
N SER A 42 -46.33 -0.99 35.77
CA SER A 42 -46.07 -1.15 37.21
C SER A 42 -45.70 -2.59 37.60
N PHE A 43 -46.12 -3.59 36.81
CA PHE A 43 -45.77 -5.00 37.00
C PHE A 43 -44.57 -5.46 36.17
N ALA A 44 -44.23 -4.77 35.07
CA ALA A 44 -43.23 -5.21 34.07
C ALA A 44 -41.87 -5.62 34.66
N LYS A 45 -41.38 -4.92 35.70
CA LYS A 45 -40.10 -5.29 36.35
C LYS A 45 -40.19 -6.45 37.33
N GLN A 46 -41.35 -6.67 37.96
CA GLN A 46 -41.54 -7.67 39.02
C GLN A 46 -42.12 -8.99 38.51
N TYR A 47 -42.90 -8.94 37.42
CA TYR A 47 -43.53 -10.08 36.76
C TYR A 47 -43.31 -10.01 35.23
N PRO A 48 -42.04 -9.95 34.76
CA PRO A 48 -41.71 -9.75 33.35
C PRO A 48 -42.24 -10.86 32.43
N ALA A 49 -42.22 -12.14 32.83
CA ALA A 49 -42.68 -13.24 31.97
C ALA A 49 -44.21 -13.20 31.82
N SER A 50 -44.92 -12.97 32.92
CA SER A 50 -46.37 -12.82 32.95
C SER A 50 -46.84 -11.63 32.10
N VAL A 51 -46.15 -10.48 32.17
CA VAL A 51 -46.51 -9.29 31.37
C VAL A 51 -46.11 -9.46 29.90
N ALA A 52 -44.91 -9.97 29.60
CA ALA A 52 -44.44 -10.17 28.22
C ALA A 52 -45.36 -11.11 27.43
N SER A 53 -45.63 -12.31 27.97
CA SER A 53 -46.47 -13.32 27.31
C SER A 53 -47.92 -12.85 27.07
N GLY A 54 -48.49 -12.09 28.01
CA GLY A 54 -49.87 -11.62 27.92
C GLY A 54 -50.08 -10.33 27.11
N SER A 55 -49.07 -9.46 26.97
CA SER A 55 -49.27 -8.11 26.43
C SER A 55 -48.38 -7.68 25.25
N LEU A 56 -47.25 -8.35 24.98
CA LEU A 56 -46.25 -7.86 24.00
C LEU A 56 -46.86 -7.54 22.62
N ARG A 57 -47.66 -8.45 22.06
CA ARG A 57 -48.28 -8.26 20.74
C ARG A 57 -49.28 -7.09 20.72
N GLU A 58 -50.03 -6.90 21.80
CA GLU A 58 -51.00 -5.80 21.93
C GLU A 58 -50.33 -4.44 22.21
N LEU A 59 -49.19 -4.44 22.91
CA LEU A 59 -48.33 -3.27 23.05
C LEU A 59 -47.80 -2.80 21.68
N ILE A 60 -47.29 -3.72 20.85
CA ILE A 60 -46.83 -3.43 19.49
C ILE A 60 -47.98 -2.93 18.60
N THR A 61 -49.15 -3.58 18.65
CA THR A 61 -50.34 -3.14 17.90
C THR A 61 -50.82 -1.76 18.35
N THR A 62 -50.78 -1.47 19.65
CA THR A 62 -51.11 -0.16 20.22
C THR A 62 -50.12 0.92 19.78
N LEU A 63 -48.82 0.61 19.73
CA LEU A 63 -47.79 1.51 19.21
C LEU A 63 -48.02 1.88 17.73
N ARG A 64 -48.47 0.92 16.90
CA ARG A 64 -48.86 1.17 15.50
C ARG A 64 -50.11 2.03 15.38
N ARG A 65 -51.21 1.56 15.97
CA ARG A 65 -52.56 2.14 15.81
C ARG A 65 -52.68 3.48 16.50
N ASP A 66 -52.35 3.52 17.80
CA ASP A 66 -52.60 4.68 18.66
C ASP A 66 -51.37 5.59 18.73
N GLY A 67 -50.17 5.03 18.68
CA GLY A 67 -48.93 5.80 18.66
C GLY A 67 -48.69 6.50 17.33
N LEU A 68 -48.67 5.78 16.20
CA LEU A 68 -48.37 6.35 14.88
C LEU A 68 -49.60 6.63 13.98
N GLY A 69 -50.82 6.37 14.44
CA GLY A 69 -52.03 6.54 13.62
C GLY A 69 -52.15 5.54 12.45
N GLN A 70 -51.29 4.52 12.38
CA GLN A 70 -51.29 3.54 11.29
C GLN A 70 -52.43 2.54 11.49
N THR A 71 -53.59 2.84 10.93
CA THR A 71 -54.68 1.87 10.81
C THR A 71 -54.33 0.83 9.75
N GLU A 72 -54.42 -0.46 10.09
CA GLU A 72 -54.31 -1.51 9.06
C GLU A 72 -55.46 -1.32 8.05
N LYS A 73 -55.12 -1.19 6.77
CA LYS A 73 -56.09 -1.15 5.67
C LYS A 73 -56.76 -2.52 5.54
N SER A 74 -57.76 -2.77 6.38
CA SER A 74 -58.57 -3.99 6.30
C SER A 74 -59.31 -4.02 4.97
N ASP A 75 -59.08 -5.09 4.21
CA ASP A 75 -59.55 -5.27 2.83
C ASP A 75 -61.05 -5.63 2.83
N SER A 76 -61.89 -4.63 3.12
CA SER A 76 -63.32 -4.79 3.38
C SER A 76 -64.19 -3.99 2.41
N THR A 77 -64.13 -4.35 1.12
CA THR A 77 -65.19 -3.97 0.18
C THR A 77 -66.55 -4.53 0.61
N ARG A 78 -67.39 -3.73 1.28
CA ARG A 78 -68.77 -3.44 0.83
C ARG A 78 -69.60 -2.50 1.73
N ASN A 79 -70.10 -1.46 1.06
CA ASN A 79 -71.48 -0.93 1.17
C ASN A 79 -71.81 0.08 2.28
N GLY A 80 -72.54 1.15 1.90
CA GLY A 80 -73.21 2.08 2.81
C GLY A 80 -72.68 3.52 2.79
N GLY A 81 -73.11 4.32 1.83
CA GLY A 81 -72.80 5.76 1.83
C GLY A 81 -73.58 6.53 2.89
N GLY A 82 -72.97 7.53 3.53
CA GLY A 82 -73.66 8.38 4.50
C GLY A 82 -72.80 9.43 5.20
N ARG A 83 -72.90 10.68 4.72
CA ARG A 83 -72.52 11.94 5.38
C ARG A 83 -71.02 12.19 5.64
N GLY A 84 -70.53 13.29 5.09
CA GLY A 84 -69.34 13.95 5.64
C GLY A 84 -69.63 14.48 7.05
N GLY A 85 -68.96 13.89 8.04
CA GLY A 85 -68.54 14.57 9.26
C GLY A 85 -67.05 14.83 9.15
N SER A 86 -66.55 15.89 9.78
CA SER A 86 -65.13 16.24 9.78
C SER A 86 -64.24 15.06 10.18
N ALA A 87 -63.47 14.55 9.24
CA ALA A 87 -62.29 13.75 9.56
C ALA A 87 -61.33 14.71 10.29
N ALA A 88 -61.27 14.59 11.61
CA ALA A 88 -60.20 15.18 12.38
C ALA A 88 -58.88 14.57 11.90
N GLU A 89 -57.83 15.37 11.93
CA GLU A 89 -56.47 14.96 11.54
C GLU A 89 -56.11 13.65 12.25
N GLU A 90 -55.63 12.64 11.50
CA GLU A 90 -55.23 11.34 12.02
C GLU A 90 -53.90 11.47 12.81
N GLY A 91 -53.99 12.11 13.97
CA GLY A 91 -52.87 12.39 14.87
C GLY A 91 -52.56 11.20 15.77
N GLY A 92 -51.40 10.59 15.55
CA GLY A 92 -50.78 9.65 16.49
C GLY A 92 -50.42 10.29 17.83
N ASP A 93 -50.38 9.50 18.89
CA ASP A 93 -50.32 9.97 20.27
C ASP A 93 -48.97 9.71 20.98
N VAL A 94 -48.24 10.79 21.25
CA VAL A 94 -46.85 10.75 21.77
C VAL A 94 -46.73 10.16 23.18
N ASP A 95 -47.63 10.45 24.13
CA ASP A 95 -47.47 9.83 25.46
C ASP A 95 -47.78 8.32 25.41
N THR A 96 -48.63 7.86 24.48
CA THR A 96 -48.83 6.41 24.26
C THR A 96 -47.58 5.77 23.67
N ILE A 97 -46.91 6.40 22.69
CA ILE A 97 -45.60 5.93 22.20
C ILE A 97 -44.63 5.79 23.36
N ARG A 98 -44.42 6.88 24.12
CA ARG A 98 -43.48 6.93 25.25
C ARG A 98 -43.78 5.84 26.28
N LEU A 99 -45.04 5.70 26.67
CA LEU A 99 -45.48 4.75 27.70
C LEU A 99 -45.32 3.30 27.25
N VAL A 100 -45.61 2.98 25.98
CA VAL A 100 -45.40 1.64 25.43
C VAL A 100 -43.90 1.32 25.37
N LEU A 101 -43.08 2.21 24.80
CA LEU A 101 -41.63 2.00 24.71
C LEU A 101 -40.98 1.85 26.08
N GLU A 102 -41.37 2.66 27.07
CA GLU A 102 -40.88 2.53 28.44
C GLU A 102 -41.28 1.18 29.06
N THR A 103 -42.51 0.71 28.83
CA THR A 103 -42.96 -0.62 29.30
C THR A 103 -42.14 -1.74 28.66
N LEU A 104 -41.87 -1.66 27.34
CA LEU A 104 -41.04 -2.62 26.64
C LEU A 104 -39.60 -2.64 27.18
N LEU A 105 -38.99 -1.46 27.42
CA LEU A 105 -37.65 -1.36 28.02
C LEU A 105 -37.58 -1.98 29.44
N MET A 106 -38.64 -1.87 30.23
CA MET A 106 -38.73 -2.52 31.54
C MET A 106 -38.85 -4.05 31.46
N LEU A 107 -39.40 -4.60 30.36
CA LEU A 107 -39.44 -6.05 30.12
C LEU A 107 -38.09 -6.60 29.65
N PHE A 108 -37.31 -5.81 28.88
CA PHE A 108 -35.92 -6.15 28.55
C PHE A 108 -34.96 -6.00 29.73
N ASN A 109 -35.30 -5.18 30.74
CA ASN A 109 -34.48 -4.92 31.93
C ASN A 109 -35.27 -5.15 33.23
N PRO A 110 -35.62 -6.42 33.55
CA PRO A 110 -36.37 -6.76 34.76
C PRO A 110 -35.57 -6.53 36.05
N ASP A 111 -36.25 -6.56 37.19
CA ASP A 111 -35.59 -6.49 38.50
C ASP A 111 -34.91 -7.83 38.82
N ALA A 112 -33.61 -7.82 39.13
CA ALA A 112 -32.85 -9.02 39.49
C ALA A 112 -33.37 -9.74 40.76
N SER A 113 -34.25 -9.11 41.54
CA SER A 113 -34.95 -9.72 42.67
C SER A 113 -36.28 -10.41 42.30
N SER A 114 -36.74 -10.31 41.04
CA SER A 114 -37.95 -10.98 40.58
C SER A 114 -37.75 -12.49 40.43
N PRO A 115 -38.72 -13.34 40.86
CA PRO A 115 -38.68 -14.78 40.63
C PRO A 115 -38.96 -15.18 39.16
N GLU A 116 -39.39 -14.23 38.32
CA GLU A 116 -39.56 -14.43 36.88
C GLU A 116 -38.37 -13.89 36.07
N ALA A 117 -37.43 -13.14 36.66
CA ALA A 117 -36.32 -12.56 35.91
C ALA A 117 -35.31 -13.61 35.45
N GLY A 118 -34.94 -13.57 34.17
CA GLY A 118 -33.88 -14.37 33.57
C GLY A 118 -33.64 -13.98 32.11
N ASP A 119 -32.44 -14.27 31.60
CA ASP A 119 -31.99 -13.86 30.25
C ASP A 119 -32.89 -14.42 29.13
N GLU A 120 -33.55 -15.55 29.39
CA GLU A 120 -34.56 -16.15 28.51
C GLU A 120 -35.68 -15.16 28.11
N ILE A 121 -36.02 -14.20 28.98
CA ILE A 121 -37.02 -13.17 28.66
C ILE A 121 -36.50 -12.18 27.63
N ALA A 122 -35.25 -11.72 27.74
CA ALA A 122 -34.67 -10.81 26.76
C ALA A 122 -34.59 -11.47 25.37
N PHE A 123 -34.23 -12.76 25.33
CA PHE A 123 -34.27 -13.56 24.09
C PHE A 123 -35.69 -13.72 23.54
N PHE A 124 -36.67 -14.13 24.37
CA PHE A 124 -38.08 -14.25 23.96
C PHE A 124 -38.65 -12.92 23.43
N MET A 125 -38.38 -11.83 24.13
CA MET A 125 -38.79 -10.47 23.74
C MET A 125 -38.15 -10.06 22.40
N ALA A 126 -36.86 -10.30 22.21
CA ALA A 126 -36.17 -10.01 20.95
C ALA A 126 -36.68 -10.87 19.78
N ASP A 127 -36.95 -12.16 20.01
CA ASP A 127 -37.45 -13.09 19.01
C ASP A 127 -38.89 -12.71 18.58
N GLU A 128 -39.82 -12.53 19.51
CA GLU A 128 -41.20 -12.13 19.19
C GLU A 128 -41.27 -10.72 18.58
N PHE A 129 -40.44 -9.78 19.02
CA PHE A 129 -40.41 -8.43 18.45
C PHE A 129 -39.83 -8.44 17.03
N SER A 130 -38.74 -9.16 16.77
CA SER A 130 -38.09 -9.23 15.45
C SER A 130 -38.70 -10.24 14.47
N MET A 131 -39.68 -11.05 14.93
CA MET A 131 -40.44 -11.98 14.08
C MET A 131 -41.14 -11.26 12.92
N ARG A 132 -41.69 -10.06 13.15
CA ARG A 132 -42.17 -9.16 12.08
C ARG A 132 -41.14 -8.06 11.84
N GLN A 133 -40.48 -8.06 10.68
CA GLN A 133 -39.53 -7.02 10.27
C GLN A 133 -40.12 -5.60 10.38
N ASP A 134 -41.43 -5.46 10.09
CA ASP A 134 -42.20 -4.22 10.26
C ASP A 134 -42.03 -3.57 11.66
N ASN A 135 -41.76 -4.36 12.71
CA ASN A 135 -41.61 -3.87 14.08
C ASN A 135 -40.27 -3.15 14.29
N ILE A 136 -39.21 -3.62 13.62
CA ILE A 136 -37.92 -2.93 13.60
C ILE A 136 -38.05 -1.64 12.77
N LEU A 137 -38.73 -1.70 11.62
CA LEU A 137 -39.03 -0.51 10.81
C LEU A 137 -39.85 0.54 11.58
N LEU A 138 -40.75 0.11 12.47
CA LEU A 138 -41.51 0.96 13.38
C LEU A 138 -40.58 1.78 14.29
N LEU A 139 -39.65 1.12 14.99
CA LEU A 139 -38.65 1.79 15.83
C LEU A 139 -37.75 2.72 15.01
N LEU A 140 -37.26 2.26 13.84
CA LEU A 140 -36.47 3.08 12.93
C LEU A 140 -37.22 4.33 12.44
N SER A 141 -38.55 4.30 12.31
CA SER A 141 -39.35 5.48 11.93
C SER A 141 -39.50 6.51 13.05
N LEU A 142 -39.35 6.08 14.31
CA LEU A 142 -39.32 6.94 15.49
C LEU A 142 -37.94 7.59 15.73
N LEU A 143 -36.97 7.35 14.83
CA LEU A 143 -35.63 7.95 14.88
C LEU A 143 -35.53 9.26 14.08
N ASP A 144 -36.47 9.52 13.18
CA ASP A 144 -36.49 10.72 12.33
C ASP A 144 -36.80 11.99 13.16
N PRO A 145 -35.90 12.99 13.23
CA PRO A 145 -36.13 14.24 13.96
C PRO A 145 -37.14 15.18 13.30
N THR A 146 -37.52 14.94 12.04
CA THR A 146 -38.57 15.69 11.34
C THR A 146 -39.98 15.12 11.58
N SER A 147 -40.07 13.91 12.15
CA SER A 147 -41.36 13.28 12.46
C SER A 147 -42.08 14.02 13.60
N PRO A 148 -43.38 14.37 13.46
CA PRO A 148 -44.15 15.01 14.53
C PRO A 148 -44.36 14.10 15.75
N TYR A 149 -44.21 12.78 15.56
CA TYR A 149 -44.27 11.77 16.62
C TYR A 149 -42.87 11.48 17.22
N ALA A 150 -41.83 12.02 16.58
CA ALA A 150 -40.40 12.04 16.92
C ALA A 150 -40.00 12.80 18.20
N ASP A 151 -40.64 12.61 19.35
CA ASP A 151 -40.26 13.33 20.58
C ASP A 151 -38.88 12.89 21.14
N TYR A 152 -38.35 13.60 22.14
CA TYR A 152 -37.06 13.27 22.77
C TYR A 152 -37.06 11.85 23.35
N TYR A 153 -38.10 11.49 24.09
CA TYR A 153 -38.19 10.19 24.76
C TYR A 153 -38.46 9.07 23.76
N SER A 154 -39.27 9.30 22.73
CA SER A 154 -39.54 8.34 21.67
C SER A 154 -38.29 7.95 20.89
N ARG A 155 -37.41 8.92 20.57
CA ARG A 155 -36.08 8.64 20.00
C ARG A 155 -35.22 7.84 20.96
N LEU A 156 -34.99 8.37 22.18
CA LEU A 156 -34.09 7.75 23.16
C LEU A 156 -34.50 6.31 23.47
N TYR A 157 -35.79 6.07 23.72
CA TYR A 157 -36.30 4.75 24.05
C TYR A 157 -36.32 3.80 22.85
N SER A 158 -36.54 4.30 21.62
CA SER A 158 -36.42 3.47 20.41
C SER A 158 -34.97 3.01 20.19
N VAL A 159 -33.98 3.89 20.41
CA VAL A 159 -32.55 3.54 20.35
C VAL A 159 -32.22 2.51 21.43
N GLN A 160 -32.56 2.77 22.69
CA GLN A 160 -32.30 1.85 23.81
C GLN A 160 -32.96 0.48 23.61
N LEU A 161 -34.14 0.43 22.99
CA LEU A 161 -34.85 -0.82 22.71
C LEU A 161 -34.18 -1.57 21.55
N LEU A 162 -33.71 -0.87 20.51
CA LEU A 162 -32.89 -1.46 19.47
C LEU A 162 -31.55 -1.99 20.04
N THR A 163 -30.91 -1.29 20.98
CA THR A 163 -29.71 -1.77 21.68
C THR A 163 -30.01 -3.07 22.45
N ALA A 164 -31.09 -3.10 23.24
CA ALA A 164 -31.47 -4.29 24.00
C ALA A 164 -31.80 -5.50 23.08
N ILE A 165 -32.43 -5.25 21.92
CA ILE A 165 -32.64 -6.29 20.90
C ILE A 165 -31.29 -6.72 20.29
N CYS A 166 -30.36 -5.78 20.05
CA CYS A 166 -29.04 -6.06 19.51
C CYS A 166 -28.21 -6.96 20.44
N SER A 167 -28.19 -6.66 21.74
CA SER A 167 -27.46 -7.47 22.73
C SER A 167 -28.01 -8.89 22.87
N ALA A 168 -29.31 -9.11 22.64
CA ALA A 168 -29.96 -10.42 22.72
C ALA A 168 -29.92 -11.21 21.39
N ARG A 169 -30.05 -10.53 20.24
CA ARG A 169 -30.18 -11.12 18.90
C ARG A 169 -29.51 -10.23 17.84
N PRO A 170 -28.16 -10.13 17.83
CA PRO A 170 -27.45 -9.20 16.96
C PRO A 170 -27.64 -9.51 15.48
N GLU A 171 -27.38 -10.75 15.05
CA GLU A 171 -27.53 -11.20 13.65
C GLU A 171 -28.93 -10.90 13.09
N ARG A 172 -29.98 -11.22 13.88
CA ARG A 172 -31.36 -11.02 13.48
C ARG A 172 -31.73 -9.53 13.36
N LEU A 173 -31.17 -8.68 14.22
CA LEU A 173 -31.36 -7.24 14.12
C LEU A 173 -30.62 -6.65 12.91
N GLN A 174 -29.38 -7.11 12.66
CA GLN A 174 -28.59 -6.74 11.48
C GLN A 174 -29.35 -7.06 10.18
N GLU A 175 -29.91 -8.27 10.05
CA GLU A 175 -30.80 -8.63 8.93
C GLU A 175 -31.98 -7.67 8.77
N CYS A 176 -32.69 -7.37 9.87
CA CYS A 176 -33.88 -6.53 9.85
C CYS A 176 -33.56 -5.06 9.47
N ILE A 177 -32.39 -4.56 9.85
CA ILE A 177 -31.91 -3.22 9.50
C ILE A 177 -31.45 -3.15 8.04
N LEU A 178 -30.69 -4.14 7.56
CA LEU A 178 -30.24 -4.22 6.16
C LEU A 178 -31.41 -4.32 5.19
N SER A 179 -32.46 -5.04 5.57
CA SER A 179 -33.69 -5.19 4.77
C SER A 179 -34.69 -4.03 4.93
N ALA A 180 -34.46 -3.11 5.87
CA ALA A 180 -35.31 -1.93 6.07
C ALA A 180 -34.91 -0.77 5.15
N PRO A 181 -35.84 -0.10 4.47
CA PRO A 181 -35.53 1.03 3.59
C PRO A 181 -34.93 2.20 4.40
N LEU A 182 -33.73 2.63 4.00
CA LEU A 182 -32.91 3.63 4.71
C LEU A 182 -32.62 3.26 6.18
N GLY A 183 -32.62 1.96 6.53
CA GLY A 183 -32.44 1.50 7.90
C GLY A 183 -31.12 1.96 8.52
N VAL A 184 -30.00 1.73 7.81
CA VAL A 184 -28.67 2.16 8.24
C VAL A 184 -28.53 3.69 8.24
N SER A 185 -28.97 4.36 7.17
CA SER A 185 -28.91 5.83 7.04
C SER A 185 -29.63 6.54 8.18
N ARG A 186 -30.79 6.02 8.61
CA ARG A 186 -31.54 6.53 9.78
C ARG A 186 -30.78 6.36 11.10
N LEU A 187 -30.06 5.25 11.28
CA LEU A 187 -29.26 5.02 12.48
C LEU A 187 -28.03 5.93 12.51
N VAL A 188 -27.34 6.09 11.39
CA VAL A 188 -26.19 6.99 11.26
C VAL A 188 -26.59 8.47 11.42
N GLY A 189 -27.81 8.85 11.00
CA GLY A 189 -28.36 10.19 11.24
C GLY A 189 -28.57 10.55 12.72
N ILE A 190 -28.58 9.58 13.64
CA ILE A 190 -28.71 9.82 15.08
C ILE A 190 -27.45 10.46 15.67
N LEU A 191 -26.31 10.26 15.02
CA LEU A 191 -25.05 10.92 15.38
C LEU A 191 -25.13 12.45 15.24
N ASP A 192 -26.10 12.96 14.47
CA ASP A 192 -26.35 14.39 14.28
C ASP A 192 -27.42 14.96 15.27
N ASP A 193 -27.95 14.17 16.21
CA ASP A 193 -28.94 14.69 17.19
C ASP A 193 -28.28 15.71 18.14
N ALA A 194 -28.91 16.88 18.26
CA ALA A 194 -28.46 17.99 19.09
C ALA A 194 -28.43 17.71 20.61
N ARG A 195 -28.87 16.52 21.07
CA ARG A 195 -28.86 16.11 22.48
C ARG A 195 -27.96 14.90 22.68
N ASP A 196 -26.90 15.11 23.45
CA ASP A 196 -25.85 14.13 23.74
C ASP A 196 -26.41 12.77 24.21
N ALA A 197 -27.48 12.76 25.01
CA ALA A 197 -28.11 11.53 25.50
C ALA A 197 -28.69 10.63 24.38
N VAL A 198 -29.24 11.21 23.30
CA VAL A 198 -29.77 10.45 22.15
C VAL A 198 -28.61 10.05 21.23
N ARG A 199 -27.69 11.00 20.97
CA ARG A 199 -26.51 10.83 20.15
C ARG A 199 -25.59 9.71 20.65
N ASN A 200 -25.27 9.73 21.94
CA ASN A 200 -24.35 8.77 22.56
C ASN A 200 -25.01 7.39 22.70
N ALA A 201 -26.32 7.32 22.94
CA ALA A 201 -27.06 6.05 22.85
C ALA A 201 -27.04 5.48 21.41
N GLY A 202 -27.15 6.34 20.39
CA GLY A 202 -27.05 5.96 18.98
C GLY A 202 -25.64 5.47 18.61
N LEU A 203 -24.60 6.10 19.15
CA LEU A 203 -23.21 5.67 19.01
C LEU A 203 -23.00 4.26 19.60
N VAL A 204 -23.45 4.01 20.83
CA VAL A 204 -23.38 2.68 21.47
C VAL A 204 -24.14 1.64 20.65
N LEU A 205 -25.35 1.96 20.15
CA LEU A 205 -26.09 1.08 19.25
C LEU A 205 -25.30 0.75 17.97
N LEU A 206 -24.59 1.72 17.37
CA LEU A 206 -23.74 1.47 16.20
C LEU A 206 -22.51 0.62 16.55
N VAL A 207 -21.90 0.79 17.72
CA VAL A 207 -20.80 -0.07 18.21
C VAL A 207 -21.28 -1.52 18.34
N ASP A 208 -22.39 -1.75 19.03
CA ASP A 208 -22.99 -3.08 19.23
C ASP A 208 -23.44 -3.71 17.90
N LEU A 209 -24.07 -2.92 17.02
CA LEU A 209 -24.56 -3.37 15.73
C LEU A 209 -23.43 -3.78 14.77
N THR A 210 -22.29 -3.08 14.82
CA THR A 210 -21.11 -3.38 13.98
C THR A 210 -20.19 -4.43 14.59
N SER A 211 -20.30 -4.70 15.90
CA SER A 211 -19.58 -5.77 16.58
C SER A 211 -19.97 -7.13 16.00
N GLY A 212 -18.99 -7.87 15.47
CA GLY A 212 -19.24 -9.16 14.82
C GLY A 212 -20.06 -9.11 13.53
N ALA A 213 -20.37 -7.92 12.99
CA ALA A 213 -21.19 -7.76 11.79
C ALA A 213 -20.49 -8.28 10.52
N ASN A 214 -21.31 -8.72 9.56
CA ASN A 214 -20.82 -9.05 8.21
C ASN A 214 -20.15 -7.83 7.54
N GLU A 215 -19.30 -8.10 6.55
CA GLU A 215 -18.55 -7.02 5.89
C GLU A 215 -19.48 -6.04 5.15
N ASP A 216 -20.61 -6.51 4.62
CA ASP A 216 -21.56 -5.69 3.87
C ASP A 216 -22.23 -4.62 4.75
N LEU A 217 -22.68 -4.96 5.96
CA LEU A 217 -23.22 -3.97 6.89
C LEU A 217 -22.14 -2.94 7.28
N ARG A 218 -20.91 -3.40 7.55
CA ARG A 218 -19.79 -2.51 7.90
C ARG A 218 -19.40 -1.59 6.74
N LYS A 219 -19.50 -2.06 5.49
CA LYS A 219 -19.36 -1.21 4.29
C LYS A 219 -20.48 -0.18 4.19
N ILE A 220 -21.75 -0.59 4.32
CA ILE A 220 -22.91 0.31 4.23
C ILE A 220 -22.86 1.39 5.32
N VAL A 221 -22.50 1.03 6.55
CA VAL A 221 -22.29 1.99 7.65
C VAL A 221 -21.16 2.97 7.30
N ALA A 222 -20.03 2.50 6.75
CA ALA A 222 -18.93 3.38 6.34
C ALA A 222 -19.32 4.37 5.22
N PHE A 223 -20.14 3.95 4.24
CA PHE A 223 -20.63 4.79 3.14
C PHE A 223 -21.49 5.98 3.58
N GLU A 224 -22.10 5.95 4.77
CA GLU A 224 -22.98 7.01 5.31
C GLU A 224 -22.20 8.14 6.02
N ASP A 225 -20.96 8.41 5.60
CA ASP A 225 -20.02 9.40 6.16
C ASP A 225 -19.76 9.25 7.68
N VAL A 226 -19.83 8.02 8.20
CA VAL A 226 -19.62 7.76 9.63
C VAL A 226 -18.24 8.20 10.10
N TYR A 227 -17.20 8.07 9.28
CA TYR A 227 -15.86 8.50 9.66
C TYR A 227 -15.78 9.99 9.96
N GLY A 228 -16.29 10.85 9.06
CA GLY A 228 -16.31 12.30 9.24
C GLY A 228 -17.10 12.70 10.48
N LYS A 229 -18.28 12.10 10.69
CA LYS A 229 -19.11 12.32 11.88
C LYS A 229 -18.38 11.93 13.16
N VAL A 230 -17.81 10.73 13.23
CA VAL A 230 -17.14 10.23 14.44
C VAL A 230 -15.95 11.10 14.85
N PHE A 231 -15.14 11.58 13.90
CA PHE A 231 -14.07 12.53 14.23
C PHE A 231 -14.59 13.91 14.65
N ALA A 232 -15.69 14.38 14.06
CA ALA A 232 -16.36 15.60 14.52
C ALA A 232 -16.91 15.46 15.95
N LEU A 233 -17.46 14.30 16.32
CA LEU A 233 -17.93 14.02 17.69
C LEU A 233 -16.78 14.08 18.71
N ILE A 234 -15.65 13.43 18.43
CA ILE A 234 -14.46 13.49 19.31
C ILE A 234 -14.02 14.95 19.50
N GLN A 235 -14.01 15.76 18.45
CA GLN A 235 -13.63 17.17 18.52
C GLN A 235 -14.67 18.06 19.23
N MET A 236 -15.97 17.76 19.10
CA MET A 236 -17.05 18.47 19.81
C MET A 236 -17.02 18.21 21.32
N GLU A 237 -16.60 17.03 21.74
CA GLU A 237 -16.47 16.60 23.15
C GLU A 237 -15.10 16.99 23.76
N GLY A 238 -14.37 17.94 23.16
CA GLY A 238 -13.09 18.46 23.68
C GLY A 238 -11.83 17.66 23.31
N GLY A 239 -11.91 16.84 22.26
CA GLY A 239 -10.78 16.03 21.79
C GLY A 239 -10.51 14.80 22.65
N LEU A 240 -9.38 14.11 22.41
CA LEU A 240 -9.05 12.87 23.13
C LEU A 240 -8.88 13.02 24.65
N ALA A 241 -8.59 14.24 25.13
CA ALA A 241 -8.38 14.51 26.55
C ALA A 241 -9.70 14.54 27.34
N GLU A 242 -10.70 15.26 26.83
CA GLU A 242 -11.94 15.56 27.56
C GLU A 242 -13.09 14.60 27.21
N ALA A 243 -13.09 14.01 26.01
CA ALA A 243 -14.23 13.23 25.48
C ALA A 243 -14.49 11.88 26.18
N GLY A 244 -13.60 11.43 27.08
CA GLY A 244 -13.82 10.31 27.99
C GLY A 244 -14.37 9.03 27.35
N ILE A 245 -15.56 8.59 27.80
CA ILE A 245 -16.22 7.36 27.31
C ILE A 245 -16.69 7.53 25.85
N THR A 246 -17.18 8.72 25.47
CA THR A 246 -17.64 8.98 24.09
C THR A 246 -16.52 8.77 23.07
N ALA A 247 -15.27 9.16 23.39
CA ALA A 247 -14.12 8.86 22.55
C ALA A 247 -13.82 7.35 22.49
N GLN A 248 -13.96 6.60 23.59
CA GLN A 248 -13.77 5.15 23.58
C GLN A 248 -14.79 4.46 22.66
N ASP A 249 -16.07 4.84 22.73
CA ASP A 249 -17.13 4.29 21.88
C ASP A 249 -16.90 4.67 20.40
N CYS A 250 -16.51 5.92 20.13
CA CYS A 250 -16.10 6.39 18.81
C CYS A 250 -14.96 5.55 18.22
N LEU A 251 -13.88 5.35 18.97
CA LEU A 251 -12.72 4.56 18.53
C LEU A 251 -13.08 3.08 18.34
N SER A 252 -13.98 2.55 19.15
CA SER A 252 -14.49 1.18 19.03
C SER A 252 -15.30 0.99 17.74
N LEU A 253 -16.17 1.95 17.40
CA LEU A 253 -16.90 1.95 16.12
C LEU A 253 -15.94 2.02 14.93
N LEU A 254 -14.93 2.91 14.97
CA LEU A 254 -13.90 2.97 13.93
C LEU A 254 -13.16 1.64 13.78
N ALA A 255 -12.75 1.02 14.90
CA ALA A 255 -12.06 -0.26 14.90
C ALA A 255 -12.92 -1.39 14.30
N HIS A 256 -14.21 -1.48 14.66
CA HIS A 256 -15.13 -2.46 14.07
C HIS A 256 -15.27 -2.28 12.56
N LEU A 257 -15.39 -1.04 12.08
CA LEU A 257 -15.53 -0.73 10.66
C LEU A 257 -14.26 -1.00 9.85
N ILE A 258 -13.07 -0.83 10.43
CA ILE A 258 -11.78 -0.99 9.74
C ILE A 258 -11.27 -2.44 9.77
N LYS A 259 -11.42 -3.16 10.89
CA LYS A 259 -10.79 -4.47 11.12
C LYS A 259 -11.14 -5.50 10.03
N GLY A 260 -10.13 -5.96 9.30
CA GLY A 260 -10.27 -6.96 8.23
C GLY A 260 -11.19 -6.54 7.08
N SER A 261 -11.24 -5.25 6.73
CA SER A 261 -11.93 -4.77 5.52
C SER A 261 -11.07 -3.76 4.74
N ALA A 262 -10.37 -4.26 3.73
CA ALA A 262 -9.54 -3.46 2.82
C ALA A 262 -10.32 -2.36 2.06
N SER A 263 -11.62 -2.59 1.84
CA SER A 263 -12.55 -1.59 1.26
C SER A 263 -12.72 -0.39 2.20
N ASN A 264 -12.98 -0.65 3.47
CA ASN A 264 -13.18 0.38 4.49
C ASN A 264 -11.86 1.09 4.84
N GLN A 265 -10.74 0.35 4.93
CA GLN A 265 -9.40 0.95 5.02
C GLN A 265 -9.13 1.94 3.86
N THR A 266 -9.49 1.55 2.63
CA THR A 266 -9.31 2.39 1.44
C THR A 266 -10.19 3.65 1.49
N MET A 267 -11.47 3.50 1.85
CA MET A 267 -12.38 4.65 2.03
C MET A 267 -11.87 5.62 3.10
N PHE A 268 -11.38 5.12 4.24
CA PHE A 268 -10.80 5.94 5.30
C PHE A 268 -9.53 6.69 4.86
N ARG A 269 -8.69 6.03 4.04
CA ARG A 269 -7.48 6.63 3.46
C ARG A 269 -7.82 7.74 2.46
N GLU A 270 -8.83 7.53 1.61
CA GLU A 270 -9.24 8.48 0.57
C GLU A 270 -10.12 9.62 1.09
N GLY A 271 -10.90 9.38 2.16
CA GLY A 271 -11.69 10.40 2.87
C GLY A 271 -10.89 11.39 3.72
N GLY A 272 -9.56 11.31 3.70
CA GLY A 272 -8.68 12.19 4.48
C GLY A 272 -8.64 11.90 5.98
N CYS A 273 -9.30 10.84 6.45
CA CYS A 273 -9.40 10.48 7.86
C CYS A 273 -8.04 10.18 8.49
N VAL A 274 -7.08 9.66 7.72
CA VAL A 274 -5.67 9.50 8.13
C VAL A 274 -5.07 10.80 8.67
N THR A 275 -5.37 11.94 8.04
CA THR A 275 -4.91 13.27 8.49
C THR A 275 -5.51 13.65 9.83
N GLN A 276 -6.81 13.41 10.02
CA GLN A 276 -7.52 13.70 11.26
C GLN A 276 -7.03 12.81 12.41
N MET A 277 -6.76 11.54 12.10
CA MET A 277 -6.25 10.55 13.04
C MET A 277 -4.84 10.91 13.55
N VAL A 278 -3.91 11.26 12.65
CA VAL A 278 -2.56 11.70 13.03
C VAL A 278 -2.60 13.03 13.77
N ARG A 279 -3.48 13.96 13.37
CA ARG A 279 -3.69 15.23 14.06
C ARG A 279 -4.19 15.04 15.50
N LEU A 280 -5.19 14.20 15.72
CA LEU A 280 -5.69 13.89 17.07
C LEU A 280 -4.60 13.30 17.96
N LEU A 281 -3.79 12.39 17.42
CA LEU A 281 -2.67 11.80 18.16
C LEU A 281 -1.62 12.87 18.53
N ALA A 282 -1.32 13.79 17.61
CA ALA A 282 -0.39 14.90 17.86
C ALA A 282 -0.97 15.97 18.82
N GLU A 283 -2.28 16.20 18.83
CA GLU A 283 -2.95 17.14 19.75
C GLU A 283 -3.05 16.60 21.19
N ALA A 284 -2.91 15.29 21.40
CA ALA A 284 -2.98 14.66 22.73
C ALA A 284 -1.66 14.67 23.52
N PHE A 285 -0.55 15.13 22.94
CA PHE A 285 0.78 15.12 23.55
C PHE A 285 1.63 16.34 23.12
N PRO A 286 2.55 16.85 23.96
CA PRO A 286 2.86 16.41 25.32
C PRO A 286 1.71 16.71 26.31
N PRO A 287 1.64 16.00 27.45
CA PRO A 287 0.65 16.30 28.50
C PRO A 287 0.88 17.69 29.10
N ASP A 288 -0.20 18.36 29.49
CA ASP A 288 -0.12 19.61 30.26
C ASP A 288 0.46 19.35 31.65
N GLU A 289 1.42 20.18 32.09
CA GLU A 289 2.12 20.00 33.37
C GLU A 289 1.21 20.12 34.62
N GLU A 290 0.03 20.73 34.47
CA GLU A 290 -0.98 20.90 35.52
C GLU A 290 -2.25 20.04 35.29
N GLU A 291 -2.22 19.05 34.36
CA GLU A 291 -3.36 18.19 34.04
C GLU A 291 -3.84 17.37 35.25
N ALA A 292 -5.15 17.32 35.48
CA ALA A 292 -5.72 16.50 36.54
C ALA A 292 -5.60 15.00 36.19
N ALA A 293 -5.12 14.18 37.13
CA ALA A 293 -4.79 12.76 36.91
C ALA A 293 -5.91 11.91 36.26
N PHE A 294 -7.20 12.25 36.48
CA PHE A 294 -8.31 11.58 35.81
C PHE A 294 -8.41 11.91 34.32
N VAL A 295 -8.16 13.17 33.93
CA VAL A 295 -8.13 13.62 32.53
C VAL A 295 -6.94 12.99 31.81
N ALA A 296 -5.77 13.00 32.44
CA ALA A 296 -4.58 12.30 31.94
C ALA A 296 -4.85 10.81 31.68
N GLN A 297 -5.51 10.11 32.61
CA GLN A 297 -5.88 8.70 32.43
C GLN A 297 -6.91 8.50 31.30
N GLY A 298 -7.85 9.43 31.11
CA GLY A 298 -8.79 9.41 29.98
C GLY A 298 -8.07 9.55 28.64
N ARG A 299 -7.22 10.57 28.53
CA ARG A 299 -6.36 10.89 27.38
C ARG A 299 -5.46 9.72 26.99
N GLU A 300 -4.80 9.08 27.98
CA GLU A 300 -3.95 7.91 27.74
C GLU A 300 -4.74 6.70 27.20
N ARG A 301 -5.94 6.43 27.71
CA ARG A 301 -6.81 5.35 27.18
C ARG A 301 -7.30 5.65 25.77
N ALA A 302 -7.69 6.89 25.49
CA ALA A 302 -8.15 7.30 24.16
C ALA A 302 -6.99 7.25 23.14
N ALA A 303 -5.80 7.70 23.52
CA ALA A 303 -4.59 7.57 22.72
C ALA A 303 -4.19 6.10 22.48
N TRP A 304 -4.33 5.23 23.49
CA TRP A 304 -4.12 3.78 23.33
C TRP A 304 -5.08 3.19 22.30
N GLY A 305 -6.38 3.52 22.37
CA GLY A 305 -7.37 3.10 21.38
C GLY A 305 -7.07 3.62 19.97
N LEU A 306 -6.56 4.84 19.84
CA LEU A 306 -6.17 5.42 18.55
C LEU A 306 -4.92 4.76 17.95
N LEU A 307 -3.95 4.36 18.77
CA LEU A 307 -2.80 3.58 18.32
C LEU A 307 -3.18 2.15 17.93
N GLN A 308 -4.11 1.50 18.66
CA GLN A 308 -4.66 0.21 18.23
C GLN A 308 -5.40 0.32 16.90
N LEU A 309 -6.21 1.38 16.71
CA LEU A 309 -6.86 1.66 15.43
C LEU A 309 -5.82 1.85 14.30
N LEU A 310 -4.70 2.53 14.56
CA LEU A 310 -3.59 2.66 13.62
C LEU A 310 -3.00 1.28 13.25
N GLY A 311 -2.81 0.40 14.24
CA GLY A 311 -2.32 -0.97 14.03
C GLY A 311 -3.16 -1.79 13.05
N LEU A 312 -4.49 -1.62 13.06
CA LEU A 312 -5.42 -2.33 12.14
C LEU A 312 -5.25 -1.95 10.64
N PHE A 313 -4.48 -0.91 10.32
CA PHE A 313 -4.11 -0.57 8.93
C PHE A 313 -2.75 -1.15 8.51
N LEU A 314 -1.99 -1.70 9.46
CA LEU A 314 -0.60 -2.09 9.31
C LEU A 314 -0.38 -3.59 9.60
N GLU A 315 -1.45 -4.39 9.53
CA GLU A 315 -1.36 -5.84 9.73
C GLU A 315 -0.47 -6.47 8.65
N ALA A 316 0.48 -7.30 9.08
CA ALA A 316 1.48 -7.89 8.19
C ALA A 316 0.82 -8.92 7.25
N GLY A 317 1.08 -8.79 5.95
CA GLY A 317 0.55 -9.68 4.92
C GLY A 317 -0.75 -9.21 4.25
N GLU A 318 -1.43 -8.17 4.75
CA GLU A 318 -2.56 -7.58 4.01
C GLU A 318 -2.09 -6.82 2.75
N SER A 319 -2.80 -7.02 1.63
CA SER A 319 -2.48 -6.38 0.35
C SER A 319 -2.59 -4.84 0.32
N SER A 320 -3.29 -4.27 1.30
CA SER A 320 -3.49 -2.83 1.51
C SER A 320 -2.43 -2.18 2.41
N THR A 321 -1.63 -2.97 3.14
CA THR A 321 -0.65 -2.47 4.11
C THR A 321 0.39 -1.53 3.49
N PRO A 322 1.02 -1.81 2.34
CA PRO A 322 2.00 -0.88 1.74
C PRO A 322 1.43 0.50 1.39
N GLN A 323 0.18 0.56 0.92
CA GLN A 323 -0.51 1.80 0.57
C GLN A 323 -0.96 2.56 1.83
N ASN A 324 -1.35 1.83 2.88
CA ASN A 324 -1.68 2.39 4.19
C ASN A 324 -0.42 2.98 4.85
N GLN A 325 0.68 2.22 4.93
CA GLN A 325 1.99 2.66 5.43
C GLN A 325 2.41 3.98 4.72
N ALA A 326 2.37 4.00 3.39
CA ALA A 326 2.72 5.19 2.60
C ALA A 326 1.77 6.38 2.85
N ALA A 327 0.49 6.16 3.16
CA ALA A 327 -0.43 7.24 3.52
C ALA A 327 -0.14 7.81 4.91
N PHE A 328 0.00 6.94 5.92
CA PHE A 328 0.33 7.36 7.29
C PHE A 328 1.68 8.08 7.36
N PHE A 329 2.73 7.52 6.74
CA PHE A 329 4.06 8.12 6.72
C PHE A 329 4.08 9.50 6.05
N ARG A 330 3.40 9.67 4.92
CA ARG A 330 3.26 10.98 4.24
C ARG A 330 2.54 12.03 5.09
N MET A 331 1.67 11.61 6.01
CA MET A 331 1.00 12.51 6.96
C MET A 331 1.84 12.80 8.22
N GLY A 332 3.08 12.30 8.30
CA GLY A 332 4.00 12.58 9.41
C GLY A 332 3.78 11.69 10.64
N SER A 333 3.00 10.60 10.54
CA SER A 333 2.72 9.72 11.68
C SER A 333 3.98 9.15 12.33
N ALA A 334 5.03 8.88 11.56
CA ALA A 334 6.29 8.34 12.08
C ALA A 334 6.94 9.28 13.10
N GLN A 335 7.00 10.59 12.83
CA GLN A 335 7.57 11.55 13.79
C GLN A 335 6.71 11.63 15.06
N VAL A 336 5.38 11.66 14.92
CA VAL A 336 4.46 11.69 16.07
C VAL A 336 4.63 10.44 16.94
N LEU A 337 4.65 9.24 16.34
CA LEU A 337 4.84 7.99 17.06
C LEU A 337 6.22 7.92 17.76
N LEU A 338 7.26 8.43 17.12
CA LEU A 338 8.60 8.54 17.71
C LEU A 338 8.61 9.50 18.90
N ASP A 339 8.05 10.70 18.77
CA ASP A 339 7.96 11.69 19.85
C ASP A 339 7.18 11.14 21.05
N LEU A 340 6.09 10.38 20.81
CA LEU A 340 5.36 9.65 21.85
C LEU A 340 6.22 8.56 22.52
N SER A 341 6.97 7.77 21.75
CA SER A 341 7.78 6.67 22.28
C SER A 341 8.94 7.11 23.18
N PHE A 342 9.56 8.25 22.88
CA PHE A 342 10.66 8.83 23.65
C PHE A 342 10.19 9.82 24.73
N CYS A 343 8.88 10.09 24.84
CA CYS A 343 8.32 10.92 25.91
C CYS A 343 8.44 10.25 27.29
N ALA A 344 9.39 10.70 28.10
CA ALA A 344 9.65 10.14 29.44
C ALA A 344 8.46 10.31 30.42
N ASN A 345 7.60 11.30 30.20
CA ASN A 345 6.42 11.57 31.04
C ASN A 345 5.22 10.68 30.69
N LEU A 346 5.37 9.73 29.75
CA LEU A 346 4.29 8.89 29.25
C LEU A 346 4.33 7.48 29.83
N ALA A 347 3.16 6.91 30.15
CA ALA A 347 3.05 5.54 30.63
C ALA A 347 3.72 4.52 29.68
N THR A 348 4.57 3.63 30.23
CA THR A 348 5.37 2.67 29.44
C THR A 348 4.56 1.83 28.45
N PRO A 349 3.35 1.33 28.78
CA PRO A 349 2.53 0.57 27.82
C PRO A 349 2.18 1.36 26.55
N LEU A 350 2.03 2.68 26.64
CA LEU A 350 1.73 3.52 25.48
C LEU A 350 3.00 3.82 24.67
N ARG A 351 4.15 4.00 25.33
CA ARG A 351 5.46 4.10 24.68
C ARG A 351 5.80 2.82 23.89
N ILE A 352 5.57 1.65 24.49
CA ILE A 352 5.70 0.33 23.86
C ILE A 352 4.79 0.22 22.63
N LEU A 353 3.51 0.61 22.76
CA LEU A 353 2.57 0.55 21.65
C LEU A 353 2.97 1.50 20.51
N ALA A 354 3.45 2.71 20.81
CA ALA A 354 3.96 3.65 19.82
C ALA A 354 5.17 3.09 19.05
N LEU A 355 6.13 2.44 19.73
CA LEU A 355 7.25 1.74 19.08
C LEU A 355 6.76 0.60 18.16
N LYS A 356 5.82 -0.24 18.64
CA LYS A 356 5.24 -1.33 17.83
C LYS A 356 4.47 -0.81 16.61
N CYS A 357 3.70 0.27 16.75
CA CYS A 357 3.05 0.96 15.63
C CYS A 357 4.06 1.54 14.64
N THR A 358 5.17 2.11 15.12
CA THR A 358 6.25 2.62 14.26
C THR A 358 6.94 1.48 13.51
N ALA A 359 7.15 0.33 14.17
CA ALA A 359 7.75 -0.85 13.55
C ALA A 359 6.87 -1.37 12.41
N ALA A 360 5.56 -1.54 12.66
CA ALA A 360 4.59 -1.93 11.64
C ALA A 360 4.46 -0.89 10.49
N LEU A 361 4.68 0.40 10.79
CA LEU A 361 4.60 1.48 9.80
C LEU A 361 5.75 1.44 8.78
N ILE A 362 6.94 0.98 9.19
CA ILE A 362 8.13 0.94 8.32
C ILE A 362 8.48 -0.45 7.80
N ALA A 363 7.97 -1.52 8.43
CA ALA A 363 8.34 -2.90 8.13
C ALA A 363 8.15 -3.24 6.64
N SER A 364 9.20 -3.81 6.04
CA SER A 364 9.22 -4.33 4.66
C SER A 364 8.81 -3.30 3.58
N ASN A 365 9.06 -2.01 3.81
CA ASN A 365 8.71 -0.93 2.89
C ASN A 365 9.94 -0.05 2.58
N PRO A 366 10.76 -0.40 1.55
CA PRO A 366 12.07 0.21 1.35
C PRO A 366 12.10 1.75 1.26
N PRO A 367 11.20 2.42 0.51
CA PRO A 367 11.18 3.89 0.46
C PRO A 367 10.91 4.56 1.82
N ILE A 368 10.12 3.90 2.69
CA ILE A 368 9.83 4.39 4.03
C ILE A 368 11.01 4.11 4.97
N GLN A 369 11.64 2.93 4.87
CA GLN A 369 12.83 2.58 5.64
C GLN A 369 13.99 3.55 5.33
N GLU A 370 14.29 3.83 4.06
CA GLU A 370 15.33 4.80 3.68
C GLU A 370 15.05 6.21 4.23
N ALA A 371 13.78 6.64 4.26
CA ALA A 371 13.37 7.94 4.80
C ALA A 371 13.38 7.98 6.35
N PHE A 372 13.12 6.86 7.02
CA PHE A 372 13.02 6.76 8.49
C PHE A 372 14.33 7.16 9.19
N ALA A 373 15.48 6.77 8.65
CA ALA A 373 16.79 7.03 9.27
C ALA A 373 17.13 8.53 9.43
N ALA A 374 16.50 9.41 8.65
CA ALA A 374 16.68 10.86 8.73
C ALA A 374 15.86 11.52 9.84
N LEU A 375 14.94 10.79 10.49
CA LEU A 375 14.13 11.31 11.60
C LEU A 375 14.97 11.47 12.88
N THR A 376 14.55 12.41 13.73
CA THR A 376 15.26 12.76 14.97
C THR A 376 14.30 12.81 16.15
N VAL A 377 14.76 12.42 17.33
CA VAL A 377 13.96 12.43 18.57
C VAL A 377 14.61 13.31 19.65
N GLU A 378 13.79 13.86 20.53
CA GLU A 378 14.24 14.63 21.70
C GLU A 378 14.55 13.68 22.86
N VAL A 379 15.83 13.40 23.09
CA VAL A 379 16.27 12.54 24.20
C VAL A 379 16.44 13.39 25.46
N HIS A 380 15.82 12.98 26.57
CA HIS A 380 16.10 13.57 27.87
C HIS A 380 17.48 13.11 28.36
N ALA A 381 18.42 14.05 28.46
CA ALA A 381 19.80 13.78 28.86
C ALA A 381 19.86 13.27 30.31
N SER A 382 19.97 11.95 30.47
CA SER A 382 20.23 11.26 31.74
C SER A 382 21.73 11.26 32.12
N SER A 383 22.60 11.83 31.28
CA SER A 383 24.01 12.09 31.56
C SER A 383 24.41 13.52 31.15
N GLU A 384 25.24 14.17 31.98
CA GLU A 384 25.89 15.43 31.58
C GLU A 384 26.90 15.15 30.43
N PRO A 385 26.89 15.91 29.32
CA PRO A 385 27.90 15.74 28.28
C PRO A 385 29.27 16.20 28.80
N THR A 386 30.13 15.24 29.19
CA THR A 386 31.49 15.52 29.67
C THR A 386 32.48 15.76 28.52
N LYS A 387 32.17 16.78 27.70
CA LYS A 387 33.02 17.64 26.83
C LYS A 387 32.23 18.06 25.58
N PRO A 388 32.40 19.30 25.09
CA PRO A 388 31.97 19.64 23.74
C PRO A 388 32.91 18.97 22.71
N PRO A 389 32.40 18.55 21.53
CA PRO A 389 33.23 18.10 20.43
C PRO A 389 34.16 19.23 19.95
N GLY A 390 35.34 18.84 19.46
CA GLY A 390 36.44 19.77 19.21
C GLY A 390 36.10 20.88 18.21
N GLN A 391 36.23 22.14 18.65
CA GLN A 391 36.27 23.28 17.73
C GLN A 391 37.44 23.14 16.75
N VAL A 392 37.13 22.83 15.49
CA VAL A 392 38.07 23.07 14.39
C VAL A 392 38.25 24.58 14.21
N ASN A 393 39.49 25.05 14.34
CA ASN A 393 39.85 26.47 14.19
C ASN A 393 39.55 26.95 12.77
N GLY A 394 38.52 27.78 12.58
CA GLY A 394 37.96 28.01 11.23
C GLY A 394 37.57 29.42 10.79
N THR A 395 37.22 30.38 11.66
CA THR A 395 37.12 31.82 11.26
C THR A 395 36.94 32.74 12.48
N LYS A 396 37.81 33.74 12.62
CA LYS A 396 37.62 34.83 13.60
C LYS A 396 36.88 36.00 12.95
N SER A 397 35.66 36.28 13.39
CA SER A 397 35.02 37.59 13.27
C SER A 397 34.78 38.16 14.67
N THR A 398 35.47 39.26 14.99
CA THR A 398 35.46 39.90 16.31
C THR A 398 34.09 40.52 16.66
N PRO A 399 33.70 40.55 17.94
CA PRO A 399 32.42 41.10 18.37
C PRO A 399 32.40 42.63 18.27
N SER A 400 31.51 43.17 17.44
CA SER A 400 31.12 44.58 17.48
C SER A 400 29.69 44.69 18.00
N SER A 401 29.45 45.69 18.84
CA SER A 401 28.20 45.89 19.55
C SER A 401 26.99 46.09 18.62
N ASN A 402 25.90 45.40 18.89
CA ASN A 402 24.60 46.07 19.03
C ASN A 402 23.62 45.28 19.91
N ARG A 403 22.87 46.01 20.73
CA ARG A 403 21.76 45.46 21.51
C ARG A 403 20.57 45.22 20.59
N GLY A 404 19.98 44.02 20.62
CA GLY A 404 18.79 43.72 19.82
C GLY A 404 18.26 42.31 20.09
N SER A 405 17.43 42.18 21.13
CA SER A 405 16.42 41.13 21.34
C SER A 405 16.60 39.79 20.58
N ALA A 406 17.24 38.83 21.22
CA ALA A 406 16.97 37.41 20.98
C ALA A 406 16.84 36.70 22.33
N ARG A 407 15.66 36.13 22.60
CA ARG A 407 15.52 35.06 23.62
C ARG A 407 16.42 33.92 23.14
N GLN A 408 17.29 33.41 24.00
CA GLN A 408 17.93 32.11 23.75
C GLN A 408 16.82 31.05 23.78
N SER A 409 16.53 30.42 22.65
CA SER A 409 15.75 29.18 22.65
C SER A 409 16.60 28.11 23.33
N ALA A 410 16.11 27.56 24.43
CA ALA A 410 16.65 26.33 25.00
C ALA A 410 16.12 25.16 24.16
N GLU A 411 16.62 25.02 22.94
CA GLU A 411 16.34 23.86 22.09
C GLU A 411 16.91 22.62 22.78
N LYS A 412 16.03 21.66 23.07
CA LYS A 412 16.41 20.36 23.62
C LYS A 412 17.29 19.64 22.59
N PRO A 413 18.35 18.92 23.02
CA PRO A 413 19.18 18.16 22.10
C PRO A 413 18.34 17.12 21.36
N ARG A 414 18.58 17.00 20.04
CA ARG A 414 17.95 16.01 19.17
C ARG A 414 18.99 15.04 18.65
N THR A 415 18.66 13.75 18.70
CA THR A 415 19.51 12.63 18.27
C THR A 415 18.83 11.93 17.09
N TYR A 416 19.60 11.36 16.16
CA TYR A 416 19.02 10.56 15.07
C TYR A 416 18.32 9.32 15.62
N VAL A 417 17.22 8.92 14.99
CA VAL A 417 16.34 7.87 15.52
C VAL A 417 17.07 6.54 15.74
N ILE A 418 17.98 6.14 14.85
CA ILE A 418 18.72 4.88 14.96
C ILE A 418 19.66 4.86 16.16
N GLU A 419 20.34 5.98 16.43
CA GLU A 419 21.23 6.14 17.60
C GLU A 419 20.42 6.14 18.90
N ALA A 420 19.32 6.89 18.96
CA ALA A 420 18.43 6.90 20.11
C ALA A 420 17.76 5.53 20.39
N LEU A 421 17.46 4.75 19.35
CA LEU A 421 16.95 3.38 19.50
C LEU A 421 18.03 2.41 19.98
N LEU A 422 19.28 2.57 19.54
CA LEU A 422 20.41 1.78 20.05
C LEU A 422 20.69 2.11 21.52
N ASP A 423 20.65 3.38 21.92
CA ASP A 423 20.82 3.81 23.31
C ASP A 423 19.70 3.26 24.21
N LEU A 424 18.44 3.32 23.76
CA LEU A 424 17.30 2.71 24.45
C LEU A 424 17.45 1.19 24.58
N THR A 425 17.83 0.52 23.48
CA THR A 425 17.87 -0.96 23.43
C THR A 425 19.05 -1.52 24.20
N LEU A 426 20.24 -0.92 24.10
CA LEU A 426 21.51 -1.51 24.56
C LEU A 426 22.13 -0.80 25.77
N ALA A 427 22.06 0.53 25.84
CA ALA A 427 22.77 1.34 26.85
C ALA A 427 21.91 1.77 28.04
N SER A 428 20.63 1.39 28.07
CA SER A 428 19.64 1.83 29.07
C SER A 428 19.12 0.68 29.97
N PRO A 429 19.97 0.07 30.82
CA PRO A 429 19.60 -1.08 31.65
C PRO A 429 18.55 -0.76 32.72
N GLN A 430 18.34 0.52 33.04
CA GLN A 430 17.29 0.98 33.96
C GLN A 430 15.87 0.95 33.38
N ASP A 431 15.73 0.90 32.05
CA ASP A 431 14.43 0.92 31.37
C ASP A 431 13.81 -0.49 31.31
N GLU A 432 12.47 -0.54 31.28
CA GLU A 432 11.69 -1.79 31.29
C GLU A 432 12.05 -2.68 30.09
N SER A 433 12.27 -3.98 30.32
CA SER A 433 12.74 -4.90 29.27
C SER A 433 11.78 -4.97 28.08
N SER A 434 10.46 -4.97 28.32
CA SER A 434 9.41 -4.82 27.31
C SER A 434 9.51 -3.56 26.44
N LEU A 435 9.96 -2.43 26.99
CA LEU A 435 10.21 -1.20 26.24
C LEU A 435 11.45 -1.32 25.35
N ARG A 436 12.52 -1.90 25.88
CA ARG A 436 13.78 -2.15 25.16
C ARG A 436 13.58 -3.19 24.04
N ALA A 437 12.78 -4.22 24.29
CA ALA A 437 12.37 -5.20 23.28
C ALA A 437 11.59 -4.53 22.14
N ALA A 438 10.65 -3.62 22.44
CA ALA A 438 9.94 -2.85 21.41
C ALA A 438 10.88 -1.93 20.59
N GLY A 439 11.91 -1.37 21.22
CA GLY A 439 13.00 -0.65 20.54
C GLY A 439 13.79 -1.56 19.59
N CYS A 440 14.17 -2.76 20.06
CA CYS A 440 14.80 -3.80 19.24
C CYS A 440 13.93 -4.17 18.03
N THR A 441 12.64 -4.46 18.24
CA THR A 441 11.69 -4.78 17.16
C THR A 441 11.58 -3.67 16.11
N LEU A 442 11.67 -2.39 16.51
CA LEU A 442 11.70 -1.27 15.57
C LEU A 442 13.01 -1.21 14.76
N ILE A 443 14.17 -1.49 15.38
CA ILE A 443 15.43 -1.67 14.64
C ILE A 443 15.32 -2.83 13.66
N GLN A 444 14.78 -3.98 14.08
CA GLN A 444 14.60 -5.14 13.20
C GLN A 444 13.62 -4.85 12.05
N ALA A 445 12.55 -4.10 12.27
CA ALA A 445 11.63 -3.64 11.22
C ALA A 445 12.30 -2.67 10.22
N TYR A 446 13.22 -1.83 10.69
CA TYR A 446 14.06 -0.98 9.82
C TYR A 446 15.05 -1.81 8.97
N LEU A 447 15.57 -2.93 9.51
CA LEU A 447 16.44 -3.86 8.79
C LEU A 447 15.69 -4.90 7.91
N ALA A 448 14.37 -5.04 8.07
CA ALA A 448 13.60 -6.11 7.45
C ALA A 448 13.51 -5.97 5.92
N GLY A 449 14.01 -6.97 5.19
CA GLY A 449 13.88 -7.05 3.73
C GLY A 449 14.69 -6.02 2.94
N HIS A 450 15.72 -5.40 3.54
CA HIS A 450 16.45 -4.30 2.90
C HIS A 450 17.98 -4.41 3.03
N ASP A 451 18.62 -5.13 2.09
CA ASP A 451 20.05 -5.47 2.19
C ASP A 451 20.99 -4.25 2.17
N ARG A 452 20.69 -3.21 1.39
CA ARG A 452 21.46 -1.95 1.40
C ARG A 452 21.50 -1.29 2.79
N ILE A 453 20.38 -1.29 3.51
CA ILE A 453 20.29 -0.74 4.87
C ILE A 453 21.05 -1.63 5.85
N ARG A 454 20.89 -2.96 5.77
CA ARG A 454 21.66 -3.93 6.57
C ARG A 454 23.17 -3.74 6.38
N TRP A 455 23.62 -3.67 5.13
CA TRP A 455 25.02 -3.47 4.80
C TRP A 455 25.57 -2.14 5.35
N HIS A 456 24.86 -1.03 5.13
CA HIS A 456 25.27 0.28 5.67
C HIS A 456 25.29 0.30 7.21
N PHE A 457 24.29 -0.31 7.86
CA PHE A 457 24.22 -0.42 9.32
C PHE A 457 25.40 -1.24 9.86
N LEU A 458 25.71 -2.38 9.24
CA LEU A 458 26.85 -3.21 9.63
C LEU A 458 28.18 -2.45 9.43
N GLN A 459 28.37 -1.78 8.29
CA GLN A 459 29.56 -0.96 8.06
C GLN A 459 29.71 0.16 9.12
N ARG A 460 28.62 0.84 9.47
CA ARG A 460 28.61 1.87 10.51
C ARG A 460 28.93 1.29 11.89
N ALA A 461 28.40 0.11 12.22
CA ALA A 461 28.70 -0.59 13.47
C ALA A 461 30.17 -1.03 13.55
N ILE A 462 30.73 -1.58 12.47
CA ILE A 462 32.16 -1.92 12.37
C ILE A 462 33.03 -0.68 12.55
N ALA A 463 32.72 0.42 11.85
CA ALA A 463 33.48 1.67 11.97
C ALA A 463 33.42 2.25 13.40
N GLY A 464 32.24 2.39 13.99
CA GLY A 464 32.09 2.95 15.34
C GLY A 464 32.73 2.08 16.44
N HIS A 465 32.81 0.76 16.24
CA HIS A 465 33.53 -0.15 17.11
C HIS A 465 35.06 0.03 16.98
N ALA A 466 35.57 0.08 15.74
CA ALA A 466 36.99 0.29 15.45
C ALA A 466 37.51 1.69 15.85
N GLU A 467 36.64 2.71 15.87
CA GLU A 467 36.94 4.07 16.35
C GLU A 467 36.75 4.23 17.87
N HIS A 468 36.29 3.19 18.57
CA HIS A 468 35.96 3.19 20.00
C HIS A 468 35.00 4.33 20.40
N GLU A 469 33.94 4.52 19.61
CA GLU A 469 32.90 5.52 19.90
C GLU A 469 32.16 5.23 21.21
N GLN A 470 31.66 6.29 21.86
CA GLN A 470 30.88 6.18 23.09
C GLN A 470 29.39 5.89 22.86
N ALA A 471 28.90 6.00 21.62
CA ALA A 471 27.51 5.71 21.27
C ALA A 471 27.21 4.20 21.36
N ALA A 472 25.95 3.83 21.65
CA ALA A 472 25.56 2.43 21.72
C ALA A 472 25.83 1.69 20.39
N ASN A 473 26.59 0.59 20.47
CA ASN A 473 27.03 -0.18 19.31
C ASN A 473 26.87 -1.69 19.57
N VAL A 474 26.21 -2.37 18.63
CA VAL A 474 25.92 -3.81 18.71
C VAL A 474 27.17 -4.69 18.80
N LEU A 475 28.26 -4.33 18.11
CA LEU A 475 29.50 -5.10 18.15
C LEU A 475 30.24 -4.90 19.47
N THR A 476 30.37 -3.65 19.91
CA THR A 476 30.93 -3.30 21.23
C THR A 476 30.17 -3.98 22.38
N THR A 477 28.85 -4.16 22.25
CA THR A 477 28.02 -4.88 23.24
C THR A 477 28.20 -6.40 23.20
N LEU A 478 28.47 -6.99 22.03
CA LEU A 478 28.64 -8.45 21.87
C LEU A 478 30.05 -8.94 22.18
N LEU A 479 31.07 -8.16 21.85
CA LEU A 479 32.47 -8.62 21.88
C LEU A 479 33.14 -8.31 23.23
N HIS A 480 32.87 -7.16 23.85
CA HIS A 480 33.51 -6.78 25.11
C HIS A 480 32.81 -7.37 26.36
N PRO A 481 33.58 -7.85 27.36
CA PRO A 481 33.03 -8.32 28.62
C PRO A 481 32.49 -7.15 29.46
N GLY A 482 31.32 -7.34 30.07
CA GLY A 482 30.73 -6.40 31.04
C GLY A 482 29.40 -5.75 30.62
N ALA A 483 28.93 -6.00 29.40
CA ALA A 483 27.56 -5.64 29.01
C ALA A 483 26.51 -6.48 29.77
N GLU A 484 25.31 -5.93 29.92
CA GLU A 484 24.17 -6.63 30.53
C GLU A 484 23.72 -7.81 29.64
N PRO A 485 23.35 -8.99 30.20
CA PRO A 485 22.84 -10.11 29.41
C PRO A 485 21.68 -9.75 28.47
N GLN A 486 20.76 -8.87 28.85
CA GLN A 486 19.66 -8.47 27.97
C GLN A 486 20.13 -7.60 26.78
N SER A 487 21.10 -6.70 27.00
CA SER A 487 21.73 -5.94 25.91
C SER A 487 22.43 -6.86 24.92
N ILE A 488 23.12 -7.89 25.42
CA ILE A 488 23.77 -8.92 24.59
C ILE A 488 22.74 -9.71 23.77
N VAL A 489 21.61 -10.11 24.37
CA VAL A 489 20.51 -10.77 23.65
C VAL A 489 20.00 -9.90 22.51
N PHE A 490 19.61 -8.63 22.76
CA PHE A 490 19.11 -7.74 21.71
C PHE A 490 20.18 -7.43 20.64
N ALA A 491 21.43 -7.20 21.02
CA ALA A 491 22.52 -7.01 20.07
C ALA A 491 22.73 -8.26 19.18
N SER A 492 22.59 -9.47 19.75
CA SER A 492 22.70 -10.72 18.99
C SER A 492 21.58 -10.88 17.96
N TRP A 493 20.37 -10.39 18.26
CA TRP A 493 19.23 -10.42 17.34
C TRP A 493 19.42 -9.42 16.20
N ILE A 494 19.85 -8.19 16.51
CA ILE A 494 20.15 -7.18 15.49
C ILE A 494 21.26 -7.69 14.56
N VAL A 495 22.38 -8.21 15.09
CA VAL A 495 23.45 -8.76 14.25
C VAL A 495 23.01 -10.01 13.49
N ALA A 496 22.12 -10.83 14.05
CA ALA A 496 21.52 -11.95 13.32
C ALA A 496 20.74 -11.47 12.08
N ASP A 497 19.94 -10.40 12.18
CA ASP A 497 19.24 -9.80 11.03
C ASP A 497 20.19 -9.13 10.00
N LEU A 498 21.40 -8.73 10.41
CA LEU A 498 22.43 -8.17 9.51
C LEU A 498 23.19 -9.24 8.72
N VAL A 499 23.42 -10.43 9.30
CA VAL A 499 24.24 -11.50 8.69
C VAL A 499 23.45 -12.67 8.11
N ALA A 500 22.14 -12.76 8.41
CA ALA A 500 21.24 -13.73 7.78
C ALA A 500 21.27 -13.57 6.26
N ASP A 501 21.46 -14.68 5.55
CA ASP A 501 21.41 -14.81 4.09
C ASP A 501 22.35 -13.88 3.27
N HIS A 502 23.25 -13.14 3.94
CA HIS A 502 24.13 -12.14 3.30
C HIS A 502 25.62 -12.53 3.45
N PRO A 503 26.24 -13.21 2.46
CA PRO A 503 27.60 -13.74 2.60
C PRO A 503 28.67 -12.65 2.77
N GLU A 504 28.52 -11.51 2.10
CA GLU A 504 29.42 -10.35 2.28
C GLU A 504 29.39 -9.79 3.71
N ALA A 505 28.20 -9.75 4.34
CA ALA A 505 28.05 -9.32 5.74
C ALA A 505 28.74 -10.30 6.70
N LYS A 506 28.61 -11.62 6.47
CA LYS A 506 29.35 -12.65 7.21
C LYS A 506 30.87 -12.46 7.08
N ALA A 507 31.36 -12.22 5.86
CA ALA A 507 32.78 -11.99 5.59
C ALA A 507 33.29 -10.68 6.22
N ALA A 508 32.52 -9.59 6.14
CA ALA A 508 32.86 -8.30 6.72
C ALA A 508 32.91 -8.36 8.26
N LEU A 509 31.92 -9.00 8.90
CA LEU A 509 31.95 -9.23 10.34
C LEU A 509 33.15 -10.09 10.74
N ALA A 510 33.42 -11.20 10.02
CA ALA A 510 34.56 -12.07 10.26
C ALA A 510 35.94 -11.41 10.01
N ALA A 511 35.99 -10.28 9.30
CA ALA A 511 37.20 -9.50 9.09
C ALA A 511 37.52 -8.53 10.25
N VAL A 512 36.57 -8.27 11.16
CA VAL A 512 36.79 -7.46 12.37
C VAL A 512 37.82 -8.14 13.29
N ARG A 513 38.68 -7.33 13.91
CA ARG A 513 39.76 -7.76 14.81
C ARG A 513 39.70 -6.95 16.10
N GLU A 514 39.93 -7.60 17.23
CA GLU A 514 40.08 -6.99 18.55
C GLU A 514 41.46 -7.28 19.13
N GLY A 515 41.96 -6.42 20.03
CA GLY A 515 43.28 -6.52 20.66
C GLY A 515 44.37 -5.75 19.91
N ASN A 516 45.35 -5.23 20.64
CA ASN A 516 46.43 -4.42 20.10
C ASN A 516 47.79 -5.14 20.09
N GLU A 517 48.20 -5.65 18.93
CA GLU A 517 49.51 -6.32 18.71
C GLU A 517 50.70 -5.43 19.15
N ASN A 518 50.57 -4.10 19.04
CA ASN A 518 51.63 -3.15 19.44
C ASN A 518 51.79 -3.01 20.96
N GLU A 519 50.75 -3.35 21.73
CA GLU A 519 50.77 -3.36 23.20
C GLU A 519 51.04 -4.78 23.75
N GLY A 520 51.19 -5.77 22.86
CA GLY A 520 51.46 -7.16 23.22
C GLY A 520 50.21 -7.96 23.60
N GLU A 521 49.03 -7.49 23.20
CA GLU A 521 47.78 -8.22 23.35
C GLU A 521 47.58 -9.19 22.17
N ASP A 522 46.95 -10.34 22.43
CA ASP A 522 46.58 -11.30 21.40
C ASP A 522 45.46 -10.72 20.51
N VAL A 523 45.70 -10.64 19.20
CA VAL A 523 44.70 -10.13 18.25
C VAL A 523 43.72 -11.24 17.89
N LEU A 524 42.48 -11.12 18.35
CA LEU A 524 41.40 -12.06 18.07
C LEU A 524 40.54 -11.59 16.90
N THR A 525 39.97 -12.52 16.15
CA THR A 525 38.86 -12.21 15.23
C THR A 525 37.56 -12.05 16.01
N SER A 526 36.59 -11.35 15.44
CA SER A 526 35.23 -11.28 16.01
C SER A 526 34.58 -12.65 16.22
N ILE A 527 34.86 -13.63 15.37
CA ILE A 527 34.36 -15.00 15.52
C ILE A 527 35.03 -15.69 16.71
N GLN A 528 36.35 -15.53 16.87
CA GLN A 528 37.09 -16.03 18.03
C GLN A 528 36.62 -15.35 19.33
N ALA A 529 36.48 -14.02 19.35
CA ALA A 529 35.95 -13.27 20.49
C ALA A 529 34.54 -13.75 20.91
N LEU A 530 33.60 -13.91 19.96
CA LEU A 530 32.28 -14.51 20.22
C LEU A 530 32.39 -15.95 20.76
N GLY A 531 33.36 -16.74 20.28
CA GLY A 531 33.67 -18.07 20.78
C GLY A 531 34.18 -18.08 22.22
N SER A 532 35.04 -17.13 22.58
CA SER A 532 35.58 -16.93 23.92
C SER A 532 34.50 -16.45 24.91
N GLN A 533 33.60 -15.55 24.48
CA GLN A 533 32.43 -15.16 25.27
C GLN A 533 31.47 -16.35 25.50
N LEU A 534 31.20 -17.15 24.46
CA LEU A 534 30.42 -18.38 24.61
C LEU A 534 31.09 -19.40 25.55
N GLN A 535 32.41 -19.61 25.42
CA GLN A 535 33.16 -20.49 26.31
C GLN A 535 33.09 -20.01 27.77
N SER A 536 33.10 -18.69 27.99
CA SER A 536 32.95 -18.07 29.31
C SER A 536 31.53 -18.24 29.86
N ALA A 537 30.49 -18.08 29.03
CA ALA A 537 29.09 -18.33 29.40
C ALA A 537 28.80 -19.81 29.72
N LEU A 538 29.64 -20.75 29.27
CA LEU A 538 29.56 -22.19 29.54
C LEU A 538 30.34 -22.65 30.79
N GLN A 539 30.98 -21.74 31.54
CA GLN A 539 31.62 -22.00 32.85
C GLN A 539 30.55 -22.21 33.96
N PRO A 540 30.88 -22.62 35.21
CA PRO A 540 30.03 -23.51 36.01
C PRO A 540 28.70 -22.95 36.55
N THR A 541 28.39 -21.68 36.30
CA THR A 541 27.05 -21.09 36.46
C THR A 541 26.57 -20.59 35.09
N PRO A 542 26.05 -21.47 34.22
CA PRO A 542 25.69 -21.11 32.86
C PRO A 542 24.51 -20.14 32.83
N ASP A 543 24.64 -19.04 32.08
CA ASP A 543 23.54 -18.14 31.77
C ASP A 543 22.90 -18.54 30.44
N GLU A 544 21.65 -19.01 30.52
CA GLU A 544 20.87 -19.49 29.37
C GLU A 544 20.71 -18.41 28.30
N ARG A 545 20.60 -17.13 28.69
CA ARG A 545 20.46 -15.98 27.77
C ARG A 545 21.74 -15.77 26.98
N LEU A 546 22.88 -15.75 27.67
CA LEU A 546 24.18 -15.56 27.03
C LEU A 546 24.55 -16.72 26.11
N ILE A 547 24.25 -17.96 26.52
CA ILE A 547 24.50 -19.14 25.68
C ILE A 547 23.60 -19.12 24.44
N ALA A 548 22.29 -18.84 24.60
CA ALA A 548 21.35 -18.77 23.49
C ALA A 548 21.73 -17.66 22.48
N ALA A 549 22.09 -16.47 22.97
CA ALA A 549 22.55 -15.34 22.15
C ALA A 549 23.80 -15.68 21.34
N HIS A 550 24.90 -16.07 21.99
CA HIS A 550 26.17 -16.31 21.30
C HIS A 550 26.15 -17.57 20.44
N ALA A 551 25.63 -18.71 20.95
CA ALA A 551 25.61 -19.95 20.18
C ALA A 551 24.56 -19.92 19.05
N GLY A 552 23.46 -19.19 19.24
CA GLY A 552 22.47 -18.94 18.18
C GLY A 552 23.04 -18.07 17.07
N LEU A 553 23.67 -16.94 17.42
CA LEU A 553 24.34 -16.06 16.46
C LEU A 553 25.48 -16.77 15.72
N LEU A 554 26.34 -17.52 16.43
CA LEU A 554 27.40 -18.31 15.81
C LEU A 554 26.84 -19.40 14.90
N THR A 555 25.73 -20.05 15.23
CA THR A 555 25.07 -21.02 14.32
C THR A 555 24.70 -20.35 13.00
N LEU A 556 24.05 -19.18 13.06
CA LEU A 556 23.61 -18.43 11.89
C LEU A 556 24.78 -17.87 11.05
N LEU A 557 25.78 -17.30 11.72
CA LEU A 557 26.98 -16.73 11.11
C LEU A 557 27.80 -17.80 10.38
N LEU A 558 27.99 -18.97 11.01
CA LEU A 558 28.81 -20.05 10.48
C LEU A 558 28.09 -20.96 9.48
N TRP A 559 26.75 -20.85 9.38
CA TRP A 559 25.98 -21.60 8.38
C TRP A 559 26.46 -21.29 6.97
N GLU A 560 26.89 -22.32 6.23
CA GLU A 560 27.47 -22.25 4.88
C GLU A 560 28.71 -21.35 4.74
N PHE A 561 29.42 -21.08 5.84
CA PHE A 561 30.59 -20.20 5.89
C PHE A 561 31.83 -20.94 6.43
N ALA A 562 32.43 -21.79 5.58
CA ALA A 562 33.52 -22.69 5.97
C ALA A 562 34.80 -21.96 6.47
N SER A 563 35.09 -20.77 5.96
CA SER A 563 36.19 -19.94 6.46
C SER A 563 35.98 -19.51 7.92
N GLY A 564 34.77 -19.05 8.28
CA GLY A 564 34.44 -18.76 9.67
C GLY A 564 34.42 -19.99 10.58
N VAL A 565 34.04 -21.16 10.06
CA VAL A 565 34.13 -22.43 10.80
C VAL A 565 35.59 -22.78 11.10
N ASN A 566 36.48 -22.60 10.13
CA ASN A 566 37.92 -22.77 10.36
C ASN A 566 38.46 -21.76 11.37
N ASP A 567 37.99 -20.52 11.32
CA ASP A 567 38.37 -19.44 12.25
C ASP A 567 37.98 -19.79 13.69
N LEU A 568 36.71 -20.18 13.95
CA LEU A 568 36.28 -20.58 15.30
C LEU A 568 37.02 -21.85 15.80
N LEU A 569 37.31 -22.81 14.92
CA LEU A 569 38.04 -24.02 15.31
C LEU A 569 39.52 -23.77 15.62
N SER A 570 40.06 -22.59 15.31
CA SER A 570 41.48 -22.26 15.56
C SER A 570 41.80 -21.98 17.04
N GLU A 571 40.86 -21.41 17.82
CA GLU A 571 41.00 -21.27 19.29
C GLU A 571 40.94 -22.61 20.05
N GLY A 572 40.53 -23.68 19.37
CA GLY A 572 40.86 -25.04 19.76
C GLY A 572 39.79 -25.80 20.54
N SER A 573 40.24 -26.86 21.23
CA SER A 573 39.36 -27.93 21.72
C SER A 573 38.56 -27.59 22.99
N GLY A 574 38.83 -26.44 23.62
CA GLY A 574 38.17 -25.99 24.86
C GLY A 574 36.67 -25.75 24.66
N LEU A 575 36.32 -24.83 23.75
CA LEU A 575 34.94 -24.50 23.39
C LEU A 575 34.17 -25.76 22.93
N VAL A 576 34.76 -26.56 22.05
CA VAL A 576 34.15 -27.82 21.57
C VAL A 576 33.84 -28.77 22.72
N GLN A 577 34.73 -28.89 23.72
CA GLN A 577 34.52 -29.77 24.88
C GLN A 577 33.49 -29.22 25.87
N ALA A 578 33.39 -27.90 26.04
CA ALA A 578 32.34 -27.25 26.82
C ALA A 578 30.96 -27.43 26.14
N MET A 579 30.90 -27.17 24.83
CA MET A 579 29.71 -27.38 24.00
C MET A 579 29.21 -28.82 24.00
N LEU A 580 30.11 -29.82 23.90
CA LEU A 580 29.76 -31.24 24.01
C LEU A 580 29.14 -31.60 25.38
N THR A 581 29.44 -30.81 26.42
CA THR A 581 28.89 -30.98 27.76
C THR A 581 27.50 -30.34 27.86
N ALA A 582 27.32 -29.12 27.31
CA ALA A 582 26.04 -28.43 27.26
C ALA A 582 25.01 -29.11 26.34
N ALA A 583 25.45 -29.65 25.19
CA ALA A 583 24.61 -30.37 24.23
C ALA A 583 24.06 -31.72 24.76
N ASN A 584 24.42 -32.13 25.98
CA ASN A 584 23.85 -33.31 26.63
C ASN A 584 22.49 -32.95 27.25
N PRO A 585 21.35 -33.45 26.74
CA PRO A 585 20.01 -33.05 27.20
C PRO A 585 19.71 -33.46 28.66
N ASN A 586 20.56 -34.29 29.27
CA ASN A 586 20.47 -34.65 30.69
C ASN A 586 21.26 -33.71 31.62
N ALA A 587 21.91 -32.66 31.09
CA ALA A 587 22.84 -31.81 31.85
C ALA A 587 22.32 -30.39 32.16
N GLY A 588 21.24 -29.94 31.52
CA GLY A 588 20.72 -28.58 31.66
C GLY A 588 19.44 -28.33 30.86
N ASP A 589 19.17 -27.07 30.58
CA ASP A 589 17.99 -26.62 29.84
C ASP A 589 17.92 -27.14 28.38
N ALA A 590 16.69 -27.27 27.88
CA ALA A 590 16.38 -27.79 26.54
C ALA A 590 16.78 -26.83 25.41
N VAL A 591 16.67 -25.51 25.62
CA VAL A 591 17.14 -24.50 24.66
C VAL A 591 18.67 -24.53 24.61
N VAL A 592 19.34 -24.46 25.76
CA VAL A 592 20.81 -24.56 25.86
C VAL A 592 21.33 -25.82 25.17
N ALA A 593 20.76 -27.00 25.47
CA ALA A 593 21.20 -28.26 24.87
C ALA A 593 20.99 -28.28 23.35
N GLY A 594 19.85 -27.78 22.87
CA GLY A 594 19.53 -27.77 21.45
C GLY A 594 20.34 -26.77 20.63
N VAL A 595 20.59 -25.56 21.14
CA VAL A 595 21.43 -24.56 20.45
C VAL A 595 22.89 -25.03 20.43
N ALA A 596 23.40 -25.57 21.54
CA ALA A 596 24.73 -26.17 21.57
C ALA A 596 24.86 -27.36 20.59
N ALA A 597 23.84 -28.22 20.48
CA ALA A 597 23.79 -29.28 19.48
C ALA A 597 23.72 -28.72 18.04
N SER A 598 23.00 -27.62 17.81
CA SER A 598 22.86 -26.99 16.48
C SER A 598 24.18 -26.39 15.99
N LEU A 599 24.90 -25.67 16.86
CA LEU A 599 26.23 -25.14 16.54
C LEU A 599 27.26 -26.27 16.36
N LEU A 600 27.26 -27.31 17.20
CA LEU A 600 28.10 -28.50 17.01
C LEU A 600 27.81 -29.23 15.68
N GLY A 601 26.52 -29.30 15.31
CA GLY A 601 26.08 -29.86 14.02
C GLY A 601 26.59 -29.04 12.84
N THR A 602 26.54 -27.71 12.96
CA THR A 602 27.04 -26.75 11.95
C THR A 602 28.56 -26.85 11.79
N LEU A 603 29.31 -26.87 12.90
CA LEU A 603 30.76 -27.07 12.88
C LEU A 603 31.15 -28.40 12.24
N TYR A 604 30.41 -29.48 12.53
CA TYR A 604 30.66 -30.76 11.85
C TYR A 604 30.31 -30.69 10.36
N GLU A 605 29.12 -30.20 10.00
CA GLU A 605 28.60 -30.12 8.64
C GLU A 605 29.57 -29.42 7.68
N PHE A 606 30.14 -28.28 8.07
CA PHE A 606 30.99 -27.43 7.22
C PHE A 606 32.50 -27.55 7.50
N SER A 607 32.93 -28.43 8.42
CA SER A 607 34.36 -28.76 8.59
C SER A 607 34.92 -29.58 7.42
N THR A 608 36.16 -29.28 7.05
CA THR A 608 36.93 -29.94 5.98
C THR A 608 38.10 -30.77 6.58
N LYS A 609 38.89 -31.42 5.73
CA LYS A 609 40.18 -32.04 6.09
C LYS A 609 41.24 -31.02 6.53
N ASP A 610 41.16 -29.78 6.04
CA ASP A 610 42.16 -28.72 6.23
C ASP A 610 41.76 -27.76 7.38
N SER A 611 40.57 -27.94 7.98
CA SER A 611 40.15 -27.24 9.20
C SER A 611 41.14 -27.46 10.36
N PRO A 612 41.39 -26.47 11.25
CA PRO A 612 42.32 -26.61 12.37
C PRO A 612 42.01 -27.79 13.31
N ILE A 613 40.71 -28.10 13.47
CA ILE A 613 40.25 -29.39 13.98
C ILE A 613 39.55 -30.12 12.81
N PRO A 614 40.21 -31.06 12.12
CA PRO A 614 39.65 -31.71 10.94
C PRO A 614 38.36 -32.47 11.23
N ARG A 615 37.48 -32.60 10.23
CA ARG A 615 36.20 -33.34 10.33
C ARG A 615 36.35 -34.74 10.96
N ARG A 616 37.43 -35.46 10.59
CA ARG A 616 37.76 -36.80 11.11
C ARG A 616 38.09 -36.81 12.61
N THR A 617 38.48 -35.69 13.18
CA THR A 617 38.75 -35.48 14.61
C THR A 617 37.49 -35.06 15.37
N LEU A 618 36.60 -34.27 14.75
CA LEU A 618 35.29 -33.90 15.31
C LEU A 618 34.32 -35.10 15.37
N ALA A 619 34.32 -35.96 14.36
CA ALA A 619 33.45 -37.13 14.27
C ALA A 619 33.46 -38.05 15.52
N PRO A 620 34.61 -38.52 16.05
CA PRO A 620 34.63 -39.33 17.27
C PRO A 620 34.20 -38.55 18.52
N LEU A 621 34.40 -37.23 18.57
CA LEU A 621 33.92 -36.43 19.70
C LEU A 621 32.38 -36.40 19.76
N LEU A 622 31.72 -36.17 18.62
CA LEU A 622 30.26 -36.20 18.53
C LEU A 622 29.67 -37.61 18.70
N THR A 623 30.28 -38.62 18.06
CA THR A 623 29.73 -39.98 18.05
C THR A 623 30.07 -40.80 19.30
N GLN A 624 31.21 -40.57 19.96
CA GLN A 624 31.66 -41.34 21.13
C GLN A 624 31.47 -40.61 22.47
N LYS A 625 31.69 -39.27 22.55
CA LYS A 625 31.52 -38.54 23.83
C LYS A 625 30.08 -38.09 24.06
N LEU A 626 29.46 -37.39 23.11
CA LEU A 626 28.06 -36.98 23.21
C LEU A 626 27.13 -38.18 22.90
N GLY A 627 27.37 -38.83 21.77
CA GLY A 627 26.61 -39.98 21.30
C GLY A 627 25.40 -39.57 20.46
N ARG A 628 25.20 -40.28 19.34
CA ARG A 628 24.16 -39.98 18.33
C ARG A 628 22.77 -39.77 18.92
N SER A 629 22.36 -40.61 19.87
CA SER A 629 21.01 -40.51 20.47
C SER A 629 20.79 -39.17 21.18
N LYS A 630 21.78 -38.70 21.96
CA LYS A 630 21.69 -37.48 22.75
C LYS A 630 21.69 -36.22 21.89
N TYR A 631 22.52 -36.21 20.85
CA TYR A 631 22.52 -35.14 19.84
C TYR A 631 21.15 -34.99 19.17
N LEU A 632 20.55 -36.10 18.73
CA LEU A 632 19.22 -36.09 18.10
C LEU A 632 18.11 -35.72 19.08
N GLU A 633 18.24 -36.13 20.34
CA GLU A 633 17.31 -35.79 21.43
C GLU A 633 17.35 -34.30 21.75
N ALA A 634 18.53 -33.69 21.90
CA ALA A 634 18.70 -32.24 22.12
C ALA A 634 18.04 -31.40 21.02
N LEU A 635 18.27 -31.72 19.74
CA LEU A 635 17.58 -31.06 18.61
C LEU A 635 16.06 -31.27 18.66
N THR A 636 15.60 -32.47 19.05
CA THR A 636 14.16 -32.77 19.13
C THR A 636 13.47 -32.05 20.29
N LEU A 637 14.16 -31.85 21.41
CA LEU A 637 13.66 -31.09 22.56
C LEU A 637 13.50 -29.61 22.22
N LEU A 638 14.53 -28.98 21.62
CA LEU A 638 14.45 -27.60 21.15
C LEU A 638 13.30 -27.38 20.16
N ARG A 639 13.13 -28.27 19.17
CA ARG A 639 12.01 -28.18 18.21
C ARG A 639 10.62 -28.30 18.86
N ARG A 640 10.52 -28.91 20.04
CA ARG A 640 9.25 -29.05 20.78
C ARG A 640 9.04 -27.96 21.82
N HIS A 641 10.06 -27.15 22.10
CA HIS A 641 10.01 -26.09 23.08
C HIS A 641 9.06 -24.98 22.61
N PRO A 642 8.23 -24.38 23.48
CA PRO A 642 7.29 -23.31 23.09
C PRO A 642 7.97 -22.17 22.32
N ALA A 643 9.14 -21.70 22.79
CA ALA A 643 9.92 -20.64 22.16
C ALA A 643 10.46 -20.93 20.73
N VAL A 644 10.21 -22.13 20.19
CA VAL A 644 10.50 -22.49 18.78
C VAL A 644 9.22 -22.96 18.07
N ARG A 645 8.36 -23.71 18.77
CA ARG A 645 7.12 -24.26 18.21
C ARG A 645 6.05 -23.20 17.96
N ASP A 646 5.95 -22.22 18.85
CA ASP A 646 4.88 -21.21 18.88
C ASP A 646 5.38 -19.83 18.38
N ALA A 647 6.62 -19.76 17.88
CA ALA A 647 7.29 -18.52 17.46
C ALA A 647 6.59 -17.78 16.30
N ASP A 648 5.86 -18.49 15.44
CA ASP A 648 5.04 -17.89 14.37
C ASP A 648 3.74 -17.26 14.91
N LEU A 649 3.34 -17.58 16.14
CA LEU A 649 2.11 -17.11 16.79
C LEU A 649 2.40 -15.99 17.79
N GLU A 650 3.54 -16.07 18.48
CA GLU A 650 4.00 -15.10 19.47
C GLU A 650 5.20 -14.33 18.93
N GLY A 651 4.97 -13.09 18.47
CA GLY A 651 6.05 -12.20 18.02
C GLY A 651 7.09 -11.94 19.13
N PRO A 652 8.30 -11.44 18.77
CA PRO A 652 9.45 -11.36 19.68
C PRO A 652 9.09 -10.66 21.00
N SER A 653 9.24 -11.41 22.10
CA SER A 653 8.92 -11.01 23.46
C SER A 653 10.18 -10.68 24.24
N GLU A 654 10.05 -9.98 25.37
CA GLU A 654 11.16 -9.74 26.30
C GLU A 654 11.72 -11.05 26.90
N ASP A 655 10.89 -12.09 26.97
CA ASP A 655 11.22 -13.43 27.46
C ASP A 655 11.76 -14.37 26.35
N SER A 656 11.76 -13.94 25.09
CA SER A 656 12.35 -14.73 24.00
C SER A 656 13.87 -14.87 24.24
N LEU A 657 14.41 -16.09 24.10
CA LEU A 657 15.85 -16.35 24.22
C LEU A 657 16.57 -16.41 22.85
N LEU A 658 15.82 -16.65 21.79
CA LEU A 658 16.31 -16.93 20.44
C LEU A 658 15.85 -15.85 19.46
N SER A 659 16.69 -15.51 18.50
CA SER A 659 16.27 -14.63 17.39
C SER A 659 15.36 -15.38 16.42
N ALA A 660 14.42 -14.66 15.80
CA ALA A 660 13.57 -15.20 14.74
C ALA A 660 14.41 -15.85 13.62
N ARG A 661 15.51 -15.20 13.20
CA ARG A 661 16.45 -15.74 12.19
C ARG A 661 17.08 -17.07 12.58
N PHE A 662 17.40 -17.29 13.87
CA PHE A 662 17.88 -18.59 14.31
C PHE A 662 16.76 -19.64 14.25
N ILE A 663 15.53 -19.27 14.64
CA ILE A 663 14.37 -20.17 14.61
C ILE A 663 14.04 -20.57 13.16
N ASP A 664 13.99 -19.61 12.24
CA ASP A 664 13.81 -19.81 10.80
C ASP A 664 14.84 -20.81 10.26
N LEU A 665 16.13 -20.53 10.50
CA LEU A 665 17.23 -21.41 10.06
C LEU A 665 17.08 -22.80 10.67
N PHE A 666 16.86 -22.90 11.97
CA PHE A 666 16.77 -24.16 12.69
C PHE A 666 15.59 -25.01 12.20
N MET A 667 14.44 -24.40 11.91
CA MET A 667 13.24 -25.10 11.44
C MET A 667 13.37 -25.55 9.98
N ASN A 668 13.88 -24.68 9.11
CA ASN A 668 14.12 -24.99 7.70
C ASN A 668 15.21 -26.08 7.54
N GLU A 669 16.32 -25.95 8.25
CA GLU A 669 17.49 -26.84 8.13
C GLU A 669 17.50 -27.98 9.16
N TYR A 670 16.42 -28.15 9.94
CA TYR A 670 16.27 -29.20 10.95
C TYR A 670 16.65 -30.59 10.43
N THR A 671 16.22 -30.92 9.20
CA THR A 671 16.49 -32.22 8.57
C THR A 671 17.96 -32.39 8.22
N ARG A 672 18.66 -31.31 7.83
CA ARG A 672 20.10 -31.32 7.52
C ARG A 672 20.93 -31.40 8.79
N LEU A 673 20.64 -30.57 9.80
CA LEU A 673 21.23 -30.64 11.15
C LEU A 673 21.09 -32.04 11.76
N ARG A 674 19.90 -32.65 11.63
CA ARG A 674 19.63 -34.01 12.11
C ARG A 674 20.46 -35.08 11.38
N ARG A 675 20.67 -34.92 10.07
CA ARG A 675 21.46 -35.84 9.23
C ARG A 675 22.96 -35.59 9.30
N ALA A 676 23.41 -34.42 9.76
CA ALA A 676 24.82 -34.03 9.79
C ALA A 676 25.68 -35.11 10.48
N ILE A 677 25.28 -35.58 11.66
CA ILE A 677 26.00 -36.61 12.45
C ILE A 677 26.08 -37.98 11.77
N ASP A 678 25.22 -38.27 10.79
CA ASP A 678 25.21 -39.55 10.04
C ASP A 678 26.10 -39.51 8.79
N LYS A 679 26.66 -38.34 8.43
CA LYS A 679 27.56 -38.20 7.28
C LYS A 679 28.94 -38.78 7.57
N ASP A 680 29.46 -39.54 6.61
CA ASP A 680 30.81 -40.10 6.63
C ASP A 680 31.85 -38.98 6.87
N PRO A 681 32.76 -39.11 7.86
CA PRO A 681 33.84 -38.15 8.10
C PRO A 681 34.83 -37.97 6.92
N GLY A 682 34.76 -38.82 5.90
CA GLY A 682 35.50 -38.71 4.64
C GLY A 682 34.77 -37.95 3.52
N VAL A 683 33.50 -37.59 3.70
CA VAL A 683 32.71 -36.82 2.72
C VAL A 683 32.57 -35.37 3.19
N GLU A 684 33.19 -34.46 2.44
CA GLU A 684 33.14 -33.03 2.69
C GLU A 684 31.95 -32.38 1.99
N VAL A 685 31.25 -31.48 2.69
CA VAL A 685 30.25 -30.59 2.10
C VAL A 685 30.93 -29.25 1.89
N LEU A 686 31.38 -28.98 0.67
CA LEU A 686 31.93 -27.67 0.31
C LEU A 686 30.76 -26.69 0.08
N PRO A 687 30.56 -25.65 0.91
CA PRO A 687 29.55 -24.64 0.64
C PRO A 687 29.95 -23.76 -0.56
N PRO A 688 29.02 -22.99 -1.16
CA PRO A 688 29.31 -22.13 -2.32
C PRO A 688 30.46 -21.14 -2.08
N SER A 689 30.58 -20.64 -0.84
CA SER A 689 31.70 -19.80 -0.36
C SER A 689 33.09 -20.44 -0.48
N SER A 690 33.17 -21.76 -0.69
CA SER A 690 34.42 -22.49 -0.92
C SER A 690 34.75 -22.71 -2.40
N ALA A 691 33.84 -22.38 -3.32
CA ALA A 691 34.09 -22.50 -4.77
C ALA A 691 34.99 -21.37 -5.31
N GLU A 692 35.02 -20.21 -4.63
CA GLU A 692 35.92 -19.09 -4.95
C GLU A 692 37.37 -19.34 -4.48
N ALA A 693 37.54 -20.19 -3.45
CA ALA A 693 38.84 -20.73 -3.05
C ALA A 693 39.23 -21.89 -4.01
N GLY A 694 39.47 -21.54 -5.27
CA GLY A 694 39.73 -22.49 -6.34
C GLY A 694 40.82 -23.49 -5.99
N VAL A 695 40.45 -24.77 -5.92
CA VAL A 695 41.42 -25.86 -6.04
C VAL A 695 41.91 -25.82 -7.48
N ASP A 696 43.13 -25.30 -7.67
CA ASP A 696 43.72 -25.10 -8.98
C ASP A 696 43.78 -26.44 -9.76
N ARG A 697 42.81 -26.61 -10.65
CA ARG A 697 42.78 -27.73 -11.59
C ARG A 697 44.01 -27.71 -12.50
N ASP A 698 44.53 -26.51 -12.77
CA ASP A 698 45.77 -26.29 -13.47
C ASP A 698 46.97 -26.89 -12.74
N VAL A 699 47.06 -26.85 -11.40
CA VAL A 699 48.15 -27.54 -10.66
C VAL A 699 48.04 -29.07 -10.76
N LEU A 700 46.81 -29.61 -10.82
CA LEU A 700 46.60 -31.06 -10.90
C LEU A 700 46.81 -31.61 -12.33
N ASP A 701 46.48 -30.81 -13.35
CA ASP A 701 46.77 -31.12 -14.75
C ASP A 701 48.23 -30.77 -15.13
N GLU A 702 48.88 -29.79 -14.48
CA GLU A 702 50.33 -29.50 -14.56
C GLU A 702 51.16 -30.66 -13.98
N LEU A 703 50.82 -31.20 -12.80
CA LEU A 703 51.54 -32.37 -12.27
C LEU A 703 51.38 -33.62 -13.17
N ARG A 704 50.21 -33.79 -13.81
CA ARG A 704 50.01 -34.86 -14.81
C ARG A 704 50.78 -34.60 -16.11
N GLY A 705 50.80 -33.35 -16.57
CA GLY A 705 51.56 -32.89 -17.73
C GLY A 705 53.06 -33.07 -17.54
N GLN A 706 53.60 -32.69 -16.38
CA GLN A 706 55.02 -32.87 -16.05
C GLN A 706 55.41 -34.36 -15.93
N LEU A 707 54.54 -35.21 -15.38
CA LEU A 707 54.78 -36.66 -15.32
C LEU A 707 54.76 -37.33 -16.71
N GLN A 708 53.94 -36.83 -17.64
CA GLN A 708 53.86 -37.34 -19.01
C GLN A 708 55.00 -36.79 -19.88
N ALA A 709 55.25 -35.48 -19.84
CA ALA A 709 56.31 -34.81 -20.60
C ALA A 709 57.71 -35.30 -20.23
N THR A 710 57.99 -35.61 -18.95
CA THR A 710 59.28 -36.21 -18.54
C THR A 710 59.46 -37.64 -19.06
N LYS A 711 58.36 -38.37 -19.28
CA LYS A 711 58.36 -39.75 -19.82
C LYS A 711 58.58 -39.76 -21.32
N ASP A 712 57.94 -38.83 -22.03
CA ASP A 712 58.02 -38.69 -23.49
C ASP A 712 59.34 -38.04 -23.92
N ALA A 713 59.86 -37.05 -23.17
CA ALA A 713 61.18 -36.47 -23.42
C ALA A 713 62.32 -37.50 -23.22
N LEU A 714 62.19 -38.44 -22.27
CA LEU A 714 63.20 -39.47 -22.03
C LEU A 714 63.26 -40.51 -23.16
N THR A 715 62.11 -40.91 -23.72
CA THR A 715 62.05 -41.83 -24.87
C THR A 715 62.47 -41.13 -26.16
N GLN A 716 62.05 -39.88 -26.38
CA GLN A 716 62.42 -39.10 -27.56
C GLN A 716 63.93 -38.81 -27.62
N ALA A 717 64.55 -38.40 -26.51
CA ALA A 717 66.00 -38.14 -26.48
C ALA A 717 66.87 -39.38 -26.74
N GLN A 718 66.39 -40.58 -26.37
CA GLN A 718 67.08 -41.84 -26.68
C GLN A 718 66.93 -42.24 -28.17
N GLN A 719 65.80 -41.93 -28.80
CA GLN A 719 65.53 -42.20 -30.21
C GLN A 719 66.29 -41.24 -31.14
N GLU A 720 66.35 -39.96 -30.80
CA GLU A 720 67.00 -38.91 -31.58
C GLU A 720 68.53 -39.03 -31.56
N ALA A 721 69.14 -39.41 -30.43
CA ALA A 721 70.59 -39.62 -30.33
C ALA A 721 71.10 -40.78 -31.22
N LEU A 722 70.28 -41.82 -31.41
CA LEU A 722 70.64 -42.98 -32.24
C LEU A 722 70.50 -42.67 -33.74
N THR A 723 69.47 -41.92 -34.12
CA THR A 723 69.15 -41.59 -35.52
C THR A 723 70.03 -40.47 -36.07
N ALA A 724 70.30 -39.41 -35.28
CA ALA A 724 71.19 -38.32 -35.70
C ALA A 724 72.63 -38.78 -36.00
N SER A 725 73.11 -39.80 -35.28
CA SER A 725 74.45 -40.37 -35.48
C SER A 725 74.57 -41.10 -36.84
N GLN A 726 73.54 -41.84 -37.25
CA GLN A 726 73.52 -42.59 -38.51
C GLN A 726 73.26 -41.68 -39.73
N GLN A 727 72.42 -40.67 -39.57
CA GLN A 727 72.07 -39.73 -40.64
C GLN A 727 73.28 -38.84 -41.04
N ALA A 728 74.06 -38.36 -40.05
CA ALA A 728 75.19 -37.45 -40.29
C ALA A 728 76.35 -38.08 -41.09
N GLU A 729 76.53 -39.40 -41.05
CA GLU A 729 77.55 -40.09 -41.85
C GLU A 729 77.09 -40.30 -43.30
N GLN A 730 75.78 -40.44 -43.52
CA GLN A 730 75.18 -40.72 -44.82
C GLN A 730 74.98 -39.42 -45.64
N ASP A 731 74.57 -38.33 -45.00
CA ASP A 731 74.34 -37.02 -45.65
C ASP A 731 75.63 -36.36 -46.17
N ARG A 732 76.79 -36.71 -45.59
CA ARG A 732 78.10 -36.21 -46.02
C ARG A 732 78.56 -36.82 -47.35
N LEU A 733 78.05 -37.99 -47.73
CA LEU A 733 78.37 -38.70 -48.98
C LEU A 733 77.39 -38.38 -50.12
N THR A 734 76.16 -37.96 -49.82
CA THR A 734 75.18 -37.46 -50.80
C THR A 734 75.45 -36.01 -51.18
N SER A 735 75.68 -35.13 -50.20
CA SER A 735 75.97 -33.69 -50.42
C SER A 735 77.15 -33.44 -51.38
N ALA A 736 78.14 -34.33 -51.40
CA ALA A 736 79.30 -34.24 -52.29
C ALA A 736 78.99 -34.59 -53.77
N LYS A 737 77.93 -35.35 -54.04
CA LYS A 737 77.45 -35.65 -55.40
C LYS A 737 76.42 -34.65 -55.89
N GLU A 738 75.56 -34.15 -54.99
CA GLU A 738 74.51 -33.19 -55.33
C GLU A 738 75.06 -31.79 -55.66
N LEU A 739 76.22 -31.40 -55.09
CA LEU A 739 76.89 -30.15 -55.47
C LEU A 739 77.38 -30.14 -56.93
N GLN A 740 77.69 -31.32 -57.50
CA GLN A 740 78.17 -31.47 -58.88
C GLN A 740 77.02 -31.52 -59.90
N THR A 741 75.83 -32.01 -59.52
CA THR A 741 74.63 -31.94 -60.38
C THR A 741 73.90 -30.60 -60.27
N SER A 742 73.88 -30.00 -59.07
CA SER A 742 73.27 -28.68 -58.86
C SER A 742 74.00 -27.56 -59.64
N THR A 743 75.32 -27.66 -59.86
CA THR A 743 76.03 -26.70 -60.71
C THR A 743 75.60 -26.75 -62.18
N SER A 744 75.29 -27.93 -62.73
CA SER A 744 74.69 -28.05 -64.08
C SER A 744 73.22 -27.63 -64.13
N GLU A 745 72.46 -27.83 -63.05
CA GLU A 745 71.04 -27.46 -63.00
C GLU A 745 70.86 -25.94 -62.85
N VAL A 746 71.77 -25.23 -62.16
CA VAL A 746 71.79 -23.76 -62.08
C VAL A 746 72.00 -23.12 -63.46
N GLU A 747 72.85 -23.70 -64.33
CA GLU A 747 73.08 -23.17 -65.67
C GLU A 747 71.89 -23.42 -66.62
N ARG A 748 71.12 -24.50 -66.37
CA ARG A 748 69.84 -24.78 -67.02
C ARG A 748 68.72 -23.85 -66.52
N LEU A 749 68.63 -23.66 -65.20
CA LEU A 749 67.66 -22.78 -64.57
C LEU A 749 67.93 -21.31 -64.91
N ARG A 750 69.17 -20.88 -65.15
CA ARG A 750 69.47 -19.52 -65.62
C ARG A 750 68.85 -19.24 -67.00
N LYS A 751 68.92 -20.19 -67.93
CA LYS A 751 68.25 -20.10 -69.25
C LYS A 751 66.74 -20.21 -69.16
N ILE A 752 66.22 -21.02 -68.23
CA ILE A 752 64.77 -21.10 -67.97
C ILE A 752 64.26 -19.83 -67.28
N ASN A 753 65.07 -19.14 -66.46
CA ASN A 753 64.69 -17.90 -65.80
C ASN A 753 64.81 -16.68 -66.73
N GLU A 754 65.71 -16.68 -67.73
CA GLU A 754 65.64 -15.74 -68.85
C GLU A 754 64.39 -15.97 -69.73
N ALA A 755 63.97 -17.24 -69.92
CA ALA A 755 62.73 -17.56 -70.60
C ALA A 755 61.48 -17.19 -69.77
N MET A 756 61.49 -17.40 -68.45
CA MET A 756 60.42 -16.98 -67.54
C MET A 756 60.40 -15.46 -67.31
N GLN A 757 61.53 -14.74 -67.32
CA GLN A 757 61.48 -13.28 -67.27
C GLN A 757 60.92 -12.69 -68.58
N ASN A 758 61.24 -13.26 -69.75
CA ASN A 758 60.54 -12.87 -70.98
C ASN A 758 59.05 -13.30 -70.97
N GLY A 759 58.73 -14.44 -70.34
CA GLY A 759 57.35 -14.90 -70.10
C GLY A 759 56.57 -13.98 -69.18
N HIS A 760 57.14 -13.56 -68.04
CA HIS A 760 56.54 -12.67 -67.06
C HIS A 760 56.60 -11.20 -67.49
N GLN A 761 57.52 -10.79 -68.37
CA GLN A 761 57.46 -9.48 -69.03
C GLN A 761 56.32 -9.47 -70.06
N SER A 762 56.16 -10.55 -70.84
CA SER A 762 55.03 -10.73 -71.76
C SER A 762 53.70 -10.85 -71.01
N GLU A 763 53.65 -11.56 -69.88
CA GLU A 763 52.47 -11.62 -69.03
C GLU A 763 52.26 -10.36 -68.20
N LEU A 764 53.28 -9.58 -67.83
CA LEU A 764 53.06 -8.25 -67.24
C LEU A 764 52.58 -7.26 -68.29
N GLU A 765 53.03 -7.33 -69.54
CA GLU A 765 52.43 -6.53 -70.62
C GLU A 765 51.03 -7.00 -71.00
N LYS A 766 50.76 -8.31 -70.93
CA LYS A 766 49.44 -8.87 -71.22
C LYS A 766 48.47 -8.61 -70.07
N LEU A 767 48.89 -8.78 -68.82
CA LEU A 767 48.13 -8.47 -67.62
C LEU A 767 48.03 -6.95 -67.41
N ALA A 768 48.99 -6.12 -67.85
CA ALA A 768 48.82 -4.67 -67.89
C ALA A 768 47.89 -4.23 -69.02
N ARG A 769 47.90 -4.88 -70.19
CA ARG A 769 46.87 -4.64 -71.23
C ARG A 769 45.51 -5.18 -70.80
N GLU A 770 45.43 -6.30 -70.11
CA GLU A 770 44.20 -6.84 -69.52
C GLU A 770 43.77 -6.03 -68.29
N TYR A 771 44.65 -5.35 -67.56
CA TYR A 771 44.31 -4.45 -66.46
C TYR A 771 43.99 -3.04 -66.96
N GLU A 772 44.57 -2.57 -68.06
CA GLU A 772 44.18 -1.33 -68.74
C GLU A 772 42.88 -1.54 -69.54
N GLN A 773 42.67 -2.73 -70.13
CA GLN A 773 41.39 -3.15 -70.71
C GLN A 773 40.37 -3.48 -69.64
N ALA A 774 40.73 -4.06 -68.49
CA ALA A 774 39.82 -4.25 -67.35
C ALA A 774 39.65 -2.99 -66.51
N ARG A 775 40.47 -1.95 -66.68
CA ARG A 775 40.28 -0.60 -66.11
C ARG A 775 39.56 0.32 -67.08
N GLN A 776 39.67 0.14 -68.39
CA GLN A 776 38.79 0.76 -69.37
C GLN A 776 37.44 0.04 -69.44
N GLN A 777 37.38 -1.28 -69.25
CA GLN A 777 36.14 -2.00 -68.98
C GLN A 777 35.65 -1.63 -67.60
N ALA A 778 36.42 -1.66 -66.50
CA ALA A 778 35.90 -1.18 -65.21
C ALA A 778 35.65 0.34 -65.16
N ALA A 779 36.13 1.17 -66.09
CA ALA A 779 35.72 2.58 -66.19
C ALA A 779 34.49 2.74 -67.10
N ASN A 780 34.39 2.01 -68.21
CA ASN A 780 33.18 1.94 -69.04
C ASN A 780 32.06 1.17 -68.34
N ASP A 781 32.39 0.27 -67.43
CA ASP A 781 31.54 -0.53 -66.55
C ASP A 781 31.37 0.16 -65.22
N GLN A 782 32.26 1.00 -64.70
CA GLN A 782 31.87 1.95 -63.64
C GLN A 782 31.03 3.10 -64.22
N GLN A 783 31.12 3.42 -65.51
CA GLN A 783 30.21 4.35 -66.18
C GLN A 783 28.94 3.66 -66.69
N ARG A 784 28.96 2.34 -66.96
CA ARG A 784 27.76 1.48 -67.18
C ARG A 784 27.21 0.85 -65.91
N VAL A 785 27.85 0.93 -64.74
CA VAL A 785 27.36 0.45 -63.43
C VAL A 785 27.15 1.62 -62.48
N PHE A 786 27.69 2.82 -62.72
CA PHE A 786 27.07 4.06 -62.23
C PHE A 786 25.95 4.47 -63.19
N GLY A 787 26.08 4.19 -64.49
CA GLY A 787 25.01 4.31 -65.47
C GLY A 787 23.91 3.26 -65.28
N ALA A 788 24.23 1.99 -64.99
CA ALA A 788 23.26 0.98 -64.60
C ALA A 788 22.87 1.15 -63.14
N ALA A 789 23.70 1.25 -62.11
CA ALA A 789 23.17 1.51 -60.75
C ALA A 789 22.37 2.82 -60.66
N LYS A 790 22.54 3.78 -61.58
CA LYS A 790 21.55 4.85 -61.78
C LYS A 790 20.31 4.35 -62.56
N ALA A 791 20.43 3.73 -63.72
CA ALA A 791 19.32 3.13 -64.47
C ALA A 791 18.68 1.86 -63.85
N GLU A 792 19.15 1.40 -62.70
CA GLU A 792 18.85 0.18 -61.93
C GLU A 792 18.48 0.57 -60.50
N ALA A 793 18.89 1.75 -60.00
CA ALA A 793 18.09 2.46 -58.99
C ALA A 793 16.84 3.07 -59.62
N ASP A 794 16.95 3.64 -60.83
CA ASP A 794 15.81 4.10 -61.63
C ASP A 794 14.98 2.88 -62.10
N ARG A 795 15.56 1.75 -62.53
CA ARG A 795 14.77 0.52 -62.78
C ARG A 795 14.35 -0.25 -61.54
N GLN A 796 15.03 -0.24 -60.40
CA GLN A 796 14.50 -0.86 -59.17
C GLN A 796 13.46 0.05 -58.51
N SER A 797 13.50 1.36 -58.73
CA SER A 797 12.37 2.24 -58.40
C SER A 797 11.23 2.07 -59.39
N GLU A 798 11.46 2.01 -60.72
CA GLU A 798 10.42 1.73 -61.74
C GLU A 798 9.90 0.28 -61.71
N ALA A 799 10.68 -0.70 -61.27
CA ALA A 799 10.28 -2.10 -61.09
C ALA A 799 9.59 -2.31 -59.75
N ARG A 800 10.03 -1.67 -58.66
CA ARG A 800 9.18 -1.57 -57.46
C ARG A 800 7.88 -0.83 -57.80
N LEU A 801 7.89 0.22 -58.63
CA LEU A 801 6.68 0.88 -59.18
C LEU A 801 5.88 0.03 -60.18
N ARG A 802 6.45 -1.02 -60.80
CA ARG A 802 5.74 -1.95 -61.70
C ARG A 802 5.23 -3.20 -60.99
N GLU A 803 5.92 -3.66 -59.95
CA GLU A 803 5.55 -4.85 -59.17
C GLU A 803 4.64 -4.47 -58.01
N GLN A 804 4.94 -3.38 -57.28
CA GLN A 804 3.91 -2.62 -56.53
C GLN A 804 2.93 -1.90 -57.47
N GLY A 805 3.16 -1.93 -58.79
CA GLY A 805 2.20 -1.47 -59.81
C GLY A 805 1.24 -2.58 -60.29
N ALA A 806 1.62 -3.86 -60.21
CA ALA A 806 0.80 -5.00 -60.62
C ALA A 806 0.07 -5.64 -59.42
N ALA A 807 0.79 -5.91 -58.33
CA ALA A 807 0.18 -6.15 -57.02
C ALA A 807 -0.56 -4.89 -56.54
N GLY A 808 -0.06 -3.71 -56.95
CA GLY A 808 -0.80 -2.46 -56.92
C GLY A 808 -2.07 -2.51 -57.75
N ALA A 809 -2.05 -2.84 -59.04
CA ALA A 809 -3.24 -2.76 -59.90
C ALA A 809 -4.42 -3.61 -59.41
N GLN A 810 -4.21 -4.81 -58.86
CA GLN A 810 -5.31 -5.57 -58.25
C GLN A 810 -5.73 -4.99 -56.91
N LYS A 811 -4.79 -4.60 -56.05
CA LYS A 811 -5.10 -3.99 -54.76
C LYS A 811 -5.61 -2.56 -54.89
N VAL A 812 -5.38 -1.89 -56.02
CA VAL A 812 -5.90 -0.58 -56.44
C VAL A 812 -7.19 -0.75 -57.21
N ALA A 813 -7.48 -1.83 -57.91
CA ALA A 813 -8.85 -2.09 -58.37
C ALA A 813 -9.78 -2.41 -57.18
N GLU A 814 -9.29 -3.18 -56.21
CA GLU A 814 -10.01 -3.49 -54.98
C GLU A 814 -10.06 -2.29 -54.04
N LEU A 815 -8.96 -1.52 -53.88
CA LEU A 815 -8.96 -0.22 -53.20
C LEU A 815 -9.59 0.90 -54.02
N GLU A 816 -9.83 0.82 -55.33
CA GLU A 816 -10.62 1.81 -56.09
C GLU A 816 -12.09 1.53 -55.92
N ARG A 817 -12.49 0.25 -55.88
CA ARG A 817 -13.82 -0.13 -55.39
C ARG A 817 -13.99 0.33 -53.94
N LYS A 818 -12.99 0.07 -53.08
CA LYS A 818 -12.94 0.61 -51.71
C LYS A 818 -12.66 2.11 -51.62
N ILE A 819 -12.23 2.85 -52.64
CA ILE A 819 -12.05 4.33 -52.67
C ILE A 819 -13.22 4.99 -53.40
N VAL A 820 -14.09 4.22 -54.05
CA VAL A 820 -15.43 4.64 -54.45
C VAL A 820 -16.42 4.35 -53.32
N GLU A 821 -16.29 3.24 -52.59
CA GLU A 821 -17.01 2.96 -51.34
C GLU A 821 -16.49 3.86 -50.21
N LEU A 822 -15.22 3.79 -49.80
CA LEU A 822 -14.59 4.78 -48.90
C LEU A 822 -14.47 6.17 -49.54
N GLY A 823 -14.87 6.42 -50.79
CA GLY A 823 -14.97 7.77 -51.37
C GLY A 823 -16.38 8.30 -51.43
N ASN A 824 -17.38 7.43 -51.33
CA ASN A 824 -18.76 7.76 -51.01
C ASN A 824 -18.89 7.89 -49.48
N GLU A 825 -18.23 7.05 -48.70
CA GLU A 825 -18.04 7.21 -47.25
C GLU A 825 -17.10 8.37 -46.96
N LYS A 826 -15.97 8.60 -47.65
CA LYS A 826 -15.19 9.85 -47.52
C LYS A 826 -15.87 11.05 -48.17
N ARG A 827 -16.90 10.92 -49.02
CA ARG A 827 -17.79 12.06 -49.34
C ARG A 827 -18.89 12.24 -48.30
N ASN A 828 -19.35 11.20 -47.62
CA ASN A 828 -20.19 11.31 -46.43
C ASN A 828 -19.39 11.80 -45.22
N ASP A 829 -18.10 11.50 -45.14
CA ASP A 829 -17.20 11.76 -44.03
C ASP A 829 -16.31 12.96 -44.30
N GLN A 830 -16.22 13.46 -45.54
CA GLN A 830 -15.90 14.86 -45.87
C GLN A 830 -17.14 15.74 -45.88
N LYS A 831 -18.36 15.22 -46.02
CA LYS A 831 -19.55 15.97 -45.60
C LYS A 831 -19.59 16.07 -44.08
N LYS A 832 -19.45 14.96 -43.34
CA LYS A 832 -19.22 14.99 -41.90
C LYS A 832 -17.92 15.69 -41.55
N HIS A 833 -16.83 15.71 -42.33
CA HIS A 833 -15.66 16.55 -42.01
C HIS A 833 -15.89 18.02 -42.38
N THR A 834 -16.71 18.38 -43.37
CA THR A 834 -17.10 19.78 -43.56
C THR A 834 -18.14 20.20 -42.53
N ASP A 835 -18.97 19.30 -42.02
CA ASP A 835 -19.93 19.55 -40.94
C ASP A 835 -19.25 19.47 -39.58
N ILE A 836 -18.23 18.63 -39.38
CA ILE A 836 -17.38 18.54 -38.18
C ILE A 836 -16.36 19.66 -38.21
N THR A 837 -15.73 20.02 -39.32
CA THR A 837 -14.89 21.24 -39.42
C THR A 837 -15.74 22.50 -39.38
N ARG A 838 -16.99 22.50 -39.88
CA ARG A 838 -17.94 23.59 -39.60
C ARG A 838 -18.44 23.56 -38.16
N GLN A 839 -18.55 22.40 -37.51
CA GLN A 839 -18.79 22.28 -36.07
C GLN A 839 -17.53 22.58 -35.26
N LEU A 840 -16.32 22.48 -35.82
CA LEU A 840 -15.02 22.78 -35.21
C LEU A 840 -14.67 24.25 -35.41
N ASP A 841 -15.14 24.87 -36.48
CA ASP A 841 -15.14 26.32 -36.71
C ASP A 841 -16.31 26.96 -35.97
N GLN A 842 -17.46 26.28 -35.81
CA GLN A 842 -18.51 26.68 -34.86
C GLN A 842 -18.14 26.36 -33.41
N LEU A 843 -17.26 25.39 -33.14
CA LEU A 843 -16.71 25.13 -31.80
C LEU A 843 -15.53 26.03 -31.52
N ASN A 844 -14.70 26.41 -32.50
CA ASN A 844 -13.65 27.41 -32.34
C ASN A 844 -14.23 28.82 -32.32
N SER A 845 -15.29 29.11 -33.09
CA SER A 845 -16.07 30.32 -32.91
C SER A 845 -16.85 30.28 -31.61
N ARG A 846 -17.42 29.13 -31.18
CA ARG A 846 -17.95 28.97 -29.81
C ARG A 846 -16.87 28.96 -28.75
N HIS A 847 -15.61 28.66 -29.02
CA HIS A 847 -14.53 28.64 -28.01
C HIS A 847 -13.82 29.99 -27.94
N THR A 848 -13.87 30.79 -29.01
CA THR A 848 -13.58 32.22 -28.96
C THR A 848 -14.78 33.03 -28.47
N GLU A 849 -16.03 32.62 -28.72
CA GLU A 849 -17.22 33.19 -28.07
C GLU A 849 -17.33 32.75 -26.61
N LEU A 850 -17.03 31.49 -26.26
CA LEU A 850 -16.94 31.02 -24.87
C LEU A 850 -15.68 31.56 -24.20
N GLY A 851 -14.60 31.83 -24.92
CA GLY A 851 -13.41 32.51 -24.39
C GLY A 851 -13.64 34.02 -24.21
N ASN A 852 -14.42 34.64 -25.08
CA ASN A 852 -14.89 36.01 -24.93
C ASN A 852 -16.01 36.10 -23.88
N GLN A 853 -16.85 35.08 -23.73
CA GLN A 853 -17.82 34.94 -22.65
C GLN A 853 -17.12 34.54 -21.34
N GLU A 854 -16.00 33.82 -21.35
CA GLU A 854 -15.19 33.56 -20.16
C GLU A 854 -14.44 34.83 -19.77
N GLN A 855 -13.91 35.61 -20.72
CA GLN A 855 -13.38 36.94 -20.44
C GLN A 855 -14.48 37.89 -19.98
N GLN A 856 -15.69 37.85 -20.56
CA GLN A 856 -16.81 38.71 -20.19
C GLN A 856 -17.44 38.27 -18.87
N VAL A 857 -17.48 36.97 -18.56
CA VAL A 857 -17.88 36.41 -17.27
C VAL A 857 -16.79 36.64 -16.23
N ARG A 858 -15.49 36.57 -16.55
CA ARG A 858 -14.40 37.01 -15.66
C ARG A 858 -14.43 38.52 -15.43
N ARG A 859 -14.84 39.32 -16.41
CA ARG A 859 -15.04 40.76 -16.28
C ARG A 859 -16.28 41.08 -15.45
N GLN A 860 -17.39 40.37 -15.68
CA GLN A 860 -18.58 40.40 -14.84
C GLN A 860 -18.31 39.85 -13.43
N LEU A 861 -17.41 38.88 -13.27
CA LEU A 861 -17.00 38.33 -11.98
C LEU A 861 -16.08 39.31 -11.24
N GLY A 862 -15.18 39.96 -11.96
CA GLY A 862 -14.35 41.07 -11.46
C GLY A 862 -15.10 42.38 -11.25
N GLU A 863 -16.29 42.55 -11.83
CA GLU A 863 -17.28 43.58 -11.49
C GLU A 863 -18.21 43.11 -10.36
N LEU A 864 -18.49 41.81 -10.25
CA LEU A 864 -19.23 41.19 -9.16
C LEU A 864 -18.40 41.13 -7.88
N THR A 865 -17.07 41.06 -7.90
CA THR A 865 -16.26 41.13 -6.67
C THR A 865 -16.43 42.48 -5.93
N PRO A 866 -16.24 43.66 -6.56
CA PRO A 866 -16.52 44.93 -5.92
C PRO A 866 -18.02 45.10 -5.66
N ARG A 867 -18.91 44.60 -6.52
CA ARG A 867 -20.37 44.67 -6.30
C ARG A 867 -20.86 43.75 -5.18
N HIS A 868 -20.19 42.63 -4.92
CA HIS A 868 -20.41 41.73 -3.79
C HIS A 868 -19.87 42.38 -2.52
N SER A 869 -18.69 43.02 -2.53
CA SER A 869 -18.23 43.82 -1.38
C SER A 869 -19.11 45.05 -1.10
N GLN A 870 -19.71 45.66 -2.14
CA GLN A 870 -20.74 46.68 -1.98
C GLN A 870 -22.02 46.10 -1.38
N LEU A 871 -22.50 44.98 -1.91
CA LEU A 871 -23.67 44.28 -1.39
C LEU A 871 -23.43 43.76 0.03
N GLU A 872 -22.24 43.30 0.41
CA GLU A 872 -21.87 42.93 1.78
C GLU A 872 -21.82 44.14 2.69
N SER A 873 -21.30 45.29 2.21
CA SER A 873 -21.36 46.56 2.95
C SER A 873 -22.81 47.03 3.14
N GLU A 874 -23.66 46.89 2.12
CA GLU A 874 -25.09 47.16 2.19
C GLU A 874 -25.82 46.13 3.05
N HIS A 875 -25.42 44.85 3.05
CA HIS A 875 -26.01 43.80 3.88
C HIS A 875 -25.58 43.95 5.34
N ALA A 876 -24.38 44.46 5.61
CA ALA A 876 -23.92 44.86 6.93
C ALA A 876 -24.71 46.06 7.45
N LYS A 877 -24.89 47.11 6.63
CA LYS A 877 -25.74 48.27 6.95
C LYS A 877 -27.20 47.88 7.15
N LEU A 878 -27.77 47.06 6.27
CA LEU A 878 -29.13 46.53 6.41
C LEU A 878 -29.26 45.62 7.64
N LYS A 879 -28.21 44.88 8.02
CA LYS A 879 -28.20 44.08 9.26
C LYS A 879 -28.14 44.98 10.50
N GLU A 880 -27.43 46.10 10.43
CA GLU A 880 -27.40 47.14 11.47
C GLU A 880 -28.73 47.91 11.54
N GLU A 881 -29.34 48.25 10.40
CA GLU A 881 -30.69 48.84 10.30
C GLU A 881 -31.78 47.87 10.74
N VAL A 882 -31.65 46.55 10.49
CA VAL A 882 -32.58 45.52 10.99
C VAL A 882 -32.38 45.28 12.48
N GLN A 883 -31.15 45.35 13.01
CA GLN A 883 -30.90 45.36 14.47
C GLN A 883 -31.55 46.59 15.12
N LYS A 884 -31.38 47.77 14.50
CA LYS A 884 -31.99 49.02 14.97
C LYS A 884 -33.51 48.97 14.87
N ALA A 885 -34.07 48.52 13.75
CA ALA A 885 -35.51 48.34 13.56
C ALA A 885 -36.09 47.25 14.49
N LYS A 886 -35.31 46.25 14.90
CA LYS A 886 -35.71 45.32 15.98
C LYS A 886 -35.73 45.99 17.34
N ALA A 887 -34.76 46.85 17.67
CA ALA A 887 -34.80 47.65 18.90
C ALA A 887 -35.97 48.65 18.90
N ASP A 888 -36.22 49.30 17.76
CA ASP A 888 -37.36 50.19 17.54
C ASP A 888 -38.69 49.41 17.58
N LEU A 889 -38.73 48.15 17.13
CA LEU A 889 -39.90 47.27 17.24
C LEU A 889 -40.15 46.82 18.70
N GLU A 890 -39.12 46.49 19.48
CA GLU A 890 -39.27 46.13 20.90
C GLU A 890 -39.68 47.35 21.74
N THR A 891 -39.17 48.55 21.44
CA THR A 891 -39.66 49.78 22.08
C THR A 891 -41.09 50.10 21.66
N ALA A 892 -41.46 49.90 20.39
CA ALA A 892 -42.83 50.03 19.90
C ALA A 892 -43.79 48.99 20.50
N LYS A 893 -43.34 47.76 20.79
CA LYS A 893 -44.11 46.76 21.56
C LYS A 893 -44.33 47.23 23.00
N SER A 894 -43.28 47.69 23.69
CA SER A 894 -43.40 48.26 25.05
C SER A 894 -44.38 49.44 25.10
N ASP A 895 -44.39 50.29 24.06
CA ASP A 895 -45.35 51.40 23.96
C ASP A 895 -46.74 50.97 23.51
N ALA A 896 -46.88 49.84 22.79
CA ALA A 896 -48.16 49.21 22.48
C ALA A 896 -48.78 48.55 23.73
N GLU A 897 -47.98 47.92 24.58
CA GLU A 897 -48.41 47.37 25.88
C GLU A 897 -48.91 48.48 26.81
N LYS A 898 -48.15 49.59 26.95
CA LYS A 898 -48.60 50.80 27.69
C LYS A 898 -49.90 51.40 27.12
N ARG A 899 -50.09 51.33 25.79
CA ARG A 899 -51.35 51.75 25.14
C ARG A 899 -52.49 50.73 25.36
N GLY A 900 -52.17 49.45 25.51
CA GLY A 900 -53.10 48.40 25.95
C GLY A 900 -53.64 48.68 27.35
N GLU A 901 -52.76 48.95 28.32
CA GLU A 901 -53.16 49.36 29.68
C GLU A 901 -54.01 50.63 29.69
N LEU A 902 -53.72 51.60 28.81
CA LEU A 902 -54.54 52.81 28.64
C LEU A 902 -55.90 52.49 28.01
N ALA A 903 -55.95 51.58 27.04
CA ALA A 903 -57.17 51.14 26.37
C ALA A 903 -58.09 50.34 27.31
N GLU A 904 -57.55 49.49 28.19
CA GLU A 904 -58.35 48.83 29.23
C GLU A 904 -58.94 49.84 30.22
N ARG A 905 -58.16 50.84 30.67
CA ARG A 905 -58.67 51.93 31.51
C ARG A 905 -59.78 52.75 30.84
N LEU A 906 -59.62 53.08 29.56
CA LEU A 906 -60.65 53.78 28.79
C LEU A 906 -61.88 52.90 28.54
N THR A 907 -61.70 51.59 28.35
CA THR A 907 -62.81 50.63 28.19
C THR A 907 -63.61 50.49 29.48
N ALA A 908 -62.95 50.55 30.65
CA ALA A 908 -63.63 50.64 31.94
C ALA A 908 -64.46 51.93 32.08
N GLN A 909 -63.91 53.09 31.71
CA GLN A 909 -64.65 54.36 31.72
C GLN A 909 -65.82 54.40 30.72
N VAL A 910 -65.68 53.77 29.54
CA VAL A 910 -66.79 53.64 28.57
C VAL A 910 -67.87 52.69 29.07
N LYS A 911 -67.54 51.71 29.92
CA LYS A 911 -68.55 50.86 30.58
C LYS A 911 -69.33 51.65 31.64
N GLU A 912 -68.63 52.41 32.49
CA GLU A 912 -69.22 53.30 33.50
C GLU A 912 -70.17 54.33 32.86
N LEU A 913 -69.75 55.00 31.79
CA LEU A 913 -70.58 55.94 31.02
C LEU A 913 -71.77 55.28 30.29
N ARG A 914 -71.71 53.99 29.95
CA ARG A 914 -72.84 53.25 29.37
C ARG A 914 -73.88 52.88 30.43
N GLU A 915 -73.45 52.59 31.66
CA GLU A 915 -74.35 52.34 32.79
C GLU A 915 -75.06 53.66 33.22
N GLU A 916 -74.39 54.82 33.11
CA GLU A 916 -75.04 56.14 33.25
C GLU A 916 -76.02 56.50 32.11
N LEU A 917 -75.77 56.04 30.88
CA LEU A 917 -76.63 56.32 29.73
C LEU A 917 -77.91 55.48 29.75
N ALA A 918 -77.81 54.20 30.13
CA ALA A 918 -78.98 53.34 30.35
C ALA A 918 -79.95 53.93 31.40
N GLY A 919 -79.41 54.53 32.47
CA GLY A 919 -80.21 55.23 33.48
C GLY A 919 -80.96 56.48 32.98
N LYS A 920 -80.61 57.02 31.81
CA LYS A 920 -81.30 58.16 31.17
C LYS A 920 -82.22 57.77 30.02
N GLU A 921 -82.09 56.56 29.47
CA GLU A 921 -83.05 56.04 28.48
C GLU A 921 -84.38 55.63 29.15
N ASP A 922 -84.34 55.19 30.41
CA ASP A 922 -85.56 54.92 31.21
C ASP A 922 -86.37 56.19 31.57
N GLU A 923 -85.74 57.38 31.67
CA GLU A 923 -86.46 58.66 31.85
C GLU A 923 -87.14 59.16 30.56
N LEU A 924 -86.72 58.68 29.39
CA LEU A 924 -87.27 59.05 28.08
C LEU A 924 -88.43 58.18 27.60
N ALA A 925 -88.84 57.17 28.38
CA ALA A 925 -90.06 56.39 28.14
C ALA A 925 -91.38 57.13 28.42
N GLY A 926 -91.31 58.35 29.00
CA GLY A 926 -92.48 59.11 29.45
C GLY A 926 -93.22 59.93 28.37
N GLU A 927 -92.55 60.34 27.28
CA GLU A 927 -93.11 61.32 26.34
C GLU A 927 -93.05 60.89 24.86
N ARG A 928 -94.04 60.07 24.44
CA ARG A 928 -94.88 60.29 23.22
C ARG A 928 -95.76 59.07 22.90
N LYS A 929 -96.87 58.94 23.63
CA LYS A 929 -98.09 58.32 23.07
C LYS A 929 -98.75 59.31 22.10
N GLY A 930 -99.07 58.89 20.88
CA GLY A 930 -99.86 59.73 19.98
C GLY A 930 -99.97 59.24 18.54
N TYR A 931 -100.80 58.22 18.31
CA TYR A 931 -101.46 57.82 17.04
C TYR A 931 -100.59 57.67 15.76
N GLY A 932 -100.73 56.63 14.94
CA GLY A 932 -101.83 55.67 14.83
C GLY A 932 -102.65 55.93 13.56
N GLU A 933 -102.09 55.57 12.40
CA GLU A 933 -102.81 55.42 11.13
C GLU A 933 -102.10 54.37 10.24
N LEU A 934 -102.11 53.13 10.74
CA LEU A 934 -102.04 51.93 9.91
C LEU A 934 -103.47 51.65 9.44
N GLU A 935 -103.64 51.21 8.18
CA GLU A 935 -104.92 51.03 7.44
C GLU A 935 -105.33 52.19 6.50
N LYS A 936 -104.51 52.42 5.47
CA LYS A 936 -105.05 52.70 4.13
C LYS A 936 -104.21 52.09 3.00
N GLU A 937 -104.73 50.96 2.52
CA GLU A 937 -104.60 50.47 1.14
C GLU A 937 -103.24 49.92 0.68
N VAL A 938 -102.90 48.77 1.29
CA VAL A 938 -102.12 47.68 0.67
C VAL A 938 -102.84 47.02 -0.53
N GLU A 939 -104.09 47.41 -0.83
CA GLU A 939 -104.97 46.80 -1.84
C GLU A 939 -104.71 47.25 -3.30
N GLY A 940 -103.82 48.22 -3.54
CA GLY A 940 -103.78 48.96 -4.81
C GLY A 940 -102.84 48.45 -5.92
N LEU A 941 -101.71 47.81 -5.60
CA LEU A 941 -100.62 47.54 -6.58
C LEU A 941 -100.10 46.11 -6.58
N LYS A 942 -100.90 45.16 -6.08
CA LYS A 942 -100.68 43.71 -6.24
C LYS A 942 -100.84 43.21 -7.69
N THR A 943 -101.29 44.07 -8.60
CA THR A 943 -101.72 43.76 -9.98
C THR A 943 -100.75 44.25 -11.06
N LYS A 944 -99.50 44.60 -10.71
CA LYS A 944 -98.43 44.90 -11.69
C LYS A 944 -97.27 43.91 -11.67
N LEU A 945 -97.30 42.92 -10.78
CA LEU A 945 -96.29 41.85 -10.72
C LEU A 945 -96.50 40.78 -11.82
N GLU A 946 -97.73 40.61 -12.30
CA GLU A 946 -98.12 39.60 -13.32
C GLU A 946 -97.69 39.94 -14.76
N SER A 947 -97.09 41.11 -15.02
CA SER A 947 -96.65 41.50 -16.37
C SER A 947 -95.15 41.32 -16.63
N ALA A 948 -94.34 40.97 -15.61
CA ALA A 948 -92.90 40.78 -15.75
C ALA A 948 -92.49 39.31 -15.97
N GLU A 949 -93.29 38.33 -15.54
CA GLU A 949 -92.96 36.90 -15.69
C GLU A 949 -93.19 36.36 -17.12
N LYS A 950 -93.87 37.14 -17.99
CA LYS A 950 -94.26 36.70 -19.33
C LYS A 950 -93.24 37.01 -20.45
N GLN A 951 -92.03 37.43 -20.10
CA GLN A 951 -90.94 37.68 -21.07
C GLN A 951 -89.72 36.76 -20.91
N LEU A 952 -89.74 35.81 -19.96
CA LEU A 952 -88.63 34.86 -19.75
C LEU A 952 -88.84 33.50 -20.44
N LEU A 953 -90.04 33.20 -20.96
CA LEU A 953 -90.42 31.83 -21.37
C LEU A 953 -90.30 31.50 -22.88
N GLU A 954 -89.84 32.42 -23.72
CA GLU A 954 -89.72 32.18 -25.19
C GLU A 954 -88.28 32.28 -25.75
N ALA A 955 -87.29 32.65 -24.93
CA ALA A 955 -85.87 32.72 -25.34
C ALA A 955 -85.05 31.50 -24.91
N GLN A 956 -85.59 30.60 -24.07
CA GLN A 956 -84.87 29.49 -23.45
C GLN A 956 -85.20 28.12 -24.06
N LYS A 957 -85.66 28.09 -25.32
CA LYS A 957 -86.05 26.85 -26.04
C LYS A 957 -85.53 26.73 -27.48
N ARG A 958 -84.48 27.50 -27.82
CA ARG A 958 -83.77 27.47 -29.11
C ARG A 958 -82.26 27.73 -28.97
N ALA A 959 -81.65 27.18 -27.92
CA ALA A 959 -80.19 27.24 -27.70
C ALA A 959 -79.64 25.97 -27.01
N GLU A 960 -80.33 24.83 -27.13
CA GLU A 960 -79.85 23.50 -26.70
C GLU A 960 -79.45 22.61 -27.92
N ASP A 961 -79.29 23.21 -29.10
CA ASP A 961 -78.84 22.55 -30.34
C ASP A 961 -77.42 23.04 -30.73
N ALA A 962 -76.40 22.70 -29.92
CA ALA A 962 -74.99 22.96 -30.27
C ALA A 962 -73.94 22.01 -29.68
N GLU A 963 -74.29 21.11 -28.75
CA GLU A 963 -73.38 20.04 -28.27
C GLU A 963 -73.63 18.74 -29.05
N GLY A 964 -73.27 18.73 -30.33
CA GLY A 964 -73.70 17.68 -31.27
C GLY A 964 -72.77 17.40 -32.45
N LYS A 965 -71.44 17.44 -32.25
CA LYS A 965 -70.45 16.99 -33.26
C LYS A 965 -69.28 16.18 -32.67
N VAL A 966 -69.59 15.09 -31.98
CA VAL A 966 -68.69 13.91 -31.89
C VAL A 966 -69.32 12.75 -32.67
N GLY A 967 -69.68 13.03 -33.92
CA GLY A 967 -70.33 12.09 -34.84
C GLY A 967 -69.32 11.28 -35.66
N GLN A 968 -68.33 10.64 -35.03
CA GLN A 968 -67.41 9.69 -35.69
C GLN A 968 -66.83 8.65 -34.70
N GLY A 969 -67.63 8.20 -33.74
CA GLY A 969 -67.24 7.16 -32.76
C GLY A 969 -68.41 6.34 -32.21
N GLU A 970 -69.63 6.89 -32.22
CA GLU A 970 -70.85 6.18 -31.79
C GLU A 970 -71.46 5.28 -32.89
N GLN A 971 -70.86 5.25 -34.09
CA GLN A 971 -71.32 4.39 -35.19
C GLN A 971 -70.75 2.97 -35.12
N ASP A 972 -69.60 2.75 -34.46
CA ASP A 972 -68.99 1.42 -34.33
C ASP A 972 -69.36 0.68 -33.03
N LEU A 973 -69.77 1.41 -31.98
CA LEU A 973 -70.18 0.79 -30.71
C LEU A 973 -71.60 0.18 -30.75
N LYS A 974 -72.43 0.59 -31.73
CA LYS A 974 -73.80 0.06 -31.89
C LYS A 974 -73.86 -1.23 -32.70
N ALA A 975 -72.92 -1.43 -33.63
CA ALA A 975 -72.78 -2.70 -34.36
C ALA A 975 -72.29 -3.84 -33.45
N ALA A 976 -71.32 -3.58 -32.57
CA ALA A 976 -70.75 -4.59 -31.68
C ALA A 976 -71.70 -5.11 -30.57
N LYS A 977 -72.77 -4.35 -30.23
CA LYS A 977 -73.77 -4.80 -29.23
C LYS A 977 -74.91 -5.64 -29.80
N GLU A 978 -75.31 -5.43 -31.06
CA GLU A 978 -76.37 -6.23 -31.70
C GLU A 978 -75.87 -7.60 -32.23
N GLU A 979 -74.55 -7.79 -32.36
CA GLU A 979 -73.95 -9.10 -32.66
C GLU A 979 -73.81 -9.97 -31.40
N ALA A 980 -73.55 -9.37 -30.23
CA ALA A 980 -73.55 -10.07 -28.94
C ALA A 980 -74.94 -10.62 -28.56
N GLU A 981 -76.01 -9.89 -28.86
CA GLU A 981 -77.39 -10.31 -28.52
C GLU A 981 -77.94 -11.41 -29.47
N LYS A 982 -77.34 -11.57 -30.66
CA LYS A 982 -77.65 -12.68 -31.59
C LYS A 982 -76.84 -13.96 -31.33
N ALA A 983 -75.71 -13.88 -30.63
CA ALA A 983 -75.01 -15.05 -30.12
C ALA A 983 -75.75 -15.66 -28.90
N ALA A 984 -76.27 -14.82 -28.00
CA ALA A 984 -76.98 -15.25 -26.79
C ALA A 984 -78.26 -16.09 -27.07
N LYS A 985 -78.95 -15.86 -28.19
CA LYS A 985 -80.17 -16.63 -28.57
C LYS A 985 -79.92 -17.88 -29.42
N LYS A 986 -78.67 -18.18 -29.78
CA LYS A 986 -78.30 -19.54 -30.25
C LYS A 986 -77.92 -20.49 -29.10
N ALA A 987 -77.85 -19.98 -27.87
CA ALA A 987 -77.61 -20.80 -26.67
C ALA A 987 -78.88 -21.45 -26.08
N GLU A 988 -80.09 -20.99 -26.46
CA GLU A 988 -81.36 -21.47 -25.88
C GLU A 988 -82.01 -22.61 -26.68
N ASP A 989 -81.86 -22.64 -28.01
CA ASP A 989 -82.32 -23.75 -28.87
C ASP A 989 -81.36 -24.97 -28.91
N ALA A 990 -80.24 -24.90 -28.18
CA ALA A 990 -79.33 -26.03 -27.98
C ALA A 990 -79.76 -26.94 -26.81
N ASP A 991 -80.40 -26.38 -25.78
CA ASP A 991 -80.83 -27.08 -24.55
C ASP A 991 -81.85 -28.21 -24.83
N GLY A 992 -82.70 -28.04 -25.86
CA GLY A 992 -83.66 -29.05 -26.30
C GLY A 992 -83.05 -30.27 -27.00
N LYS A 993 -81.80 -30.20 -27.49
CA LYS A 993 -81.07 -31.34 -28.07
C LYS A 993 -80.04 -31.94 -27.12
N VAL A 994 -79.53 -31.15 -26.17
CA VAL A 994 -78.70 -31.63 -25.06
C VAL A 994 -79.47 -32.65 -24.22
N LYS A 995 -80.73 -32.40 -23.85
CA LYS A 995 -81.52 -33.31 -22.99
C LYS A 995 -81.88 -34.68 -23.58
N ALA A 996 -81.75 -34.88 -24.89
CA ALA A 996 -81.84 -36.20 -25.52
C ALA A 996 -80.46 -36.88 -25.66
N ALA A 997 -79.39 -36.09 -25.78
CA ALA A 997 -78.01 -36.58 -25.77
C ALA A 997 -77.55 -36.97 -24.36
N GLU A 998 -77.95 -36.25 -23.30
CA GLU A 998 -77.62 -36.56 -21.89
C GLU A 998 -78.08 -37.95 -21.44
N GLN A 999 -79.18 -38.46 -22.00
CA GLN A 999 -79.71 -39.79 -21.67
C GLN A 999 -78.92 -40.93 -22.35
N GLN A 1000 -78.22 -40.66 -23.46
CA GLN A 1000 -77.32 -41.62 -24.12
C GLN A 1000 -75.84 -41.41 -23.73
N ALA A 1001 -75.46 -40.20 -23.32
CA ALA A 1001 -74.15 -39.90 -22.77
C ALA A 1001 -73.92 -40.61 -21.42
N LYS A 1002 -74.91 -40.64 -20.52
CA LYS A 1002 -74.74 -41.26 -19.18
C LYS A 1002 -74.44 -42.76 -19.17
N GLU A 1003 -74.81 -43.51 -20.21
CA GLU A 1003 -74.40 -44.92 -20.36
C GLU A 1003 -73.05 -45.09 -21.09
N ALA A 1004 -72.55 -44.05 -21.75
CA ALA A 1004 -71.21 -43.99 -22.35
C ALA A 1004 -70.16 -43.44 -21.35
N GLU A 1005 -70.47 -42.39 -20.58
CA GLU A 1005 -69.63 -41.78 -19.54
C GLU A 1005 -69.13 -42.83 -18.53
N GLY A 1006 -69.96 -43.81 -18.15
CA GLY A 1006 -69.54 -44.90 -17.25
C GLY A 1006 -68.41 -45.79 -17.80
N LYS A 1007 -68.21 -45.83 -19.12
CA LYS A 1007 -67.14 -46.59 -19.80
C LYS A 1007 -66.02 -45.70 -20.33
N VAL A 1008 -66.33 -44.44 -20.64
CA VAL A 1008 -65.37 -43.43 -21.07
C VAL A 1008 -64.58 -42.88 -19.87
N ALA A 1009 -65.21 -42.59 -18.72
CA ALA A 1009 -64.51 -42.07 -17.54
C ALA A 1009 -63.47 -43.04 -16.93
N THR A 1010 -63.56 -44.36 -17.21
CA THR A 1010 -62.53 -45.35 -16.83
C THR A 1010 -61.44 -45.52 -17.89
N ALA A 1011 -61.64 -45.01 -19.11
CA ALA A 1011 -60.64 -44.91 -20.16
C ALA A 1011 -59.93 -43.55 -20.15
N GLU A 1012 -60.66 -42.44 -20.04
CA GLU A 1012 -60.14 -41.07 -19.91
C GLU A 1012 -59.27 -40.92 -18.67
N LYS A 1013 -59.69 -41.41 -17.50
CA LYS A 1013 -58.82 -41.36 -16.30
C LYS A 1013 -57.55 -42.21 -16.39
N LYS A 1014 -57.40 -43.04 -17.42
CA LYS A 1014 -56.12 -43.69 -17.79
C LYS A 1014 -55.42 -42.98 -18.96
N ALA A 1015 -56.17 -42.37 -19.87
CA ALA A 1015 -55.63 -41.57 -20.96
C ALA A 1015 -55.05 -40.26 -20.45
N GLU A 1016 -55.77 -39.46 -19.64
CA GLU A 1016 -55.27 -38.24 -18.99
C GLU A 1016 -54.06 -38.52 -18.09
N ASP A 1017 -54.05 -39.64 -17.37
CA ASP A 1017 -52.95 -40.01 -16.46
C ASP A 1017 -51.71 -40.52 -17.23
N VAL A 1018 -51.87 -40.87 -18.51
CA VAL A 1018 -50.77 -41.19 -19.45
C VAL A 1018 -50.39 -39.96 -20.27
N GLU A 1019 -51.35 -39.14 -20.69
CA GLU A 1019 -51.16 -37.94 -21.50
C GLU A 1019 -50.56 -36.79 -20.68
N ALA A 1020 -50.96 -36.61 -19.42
CA ALA A 1020 -50.28 -35.69 -18.51
C ALA A 1020 -48.85 -36.16 -18.20
N LYS A 1021 -48.59 -37.49 -18.17
CA LYS A 1021 -47.22 -38.02 -18.05
C LYS A 1021 -46.43 -37.90 -19.35
N LEU A 1022 -47.08 -38.03 -20.51
CA LEU A 1022 -46.48 -37.89 -21.84
C LEU A 1022 -46.16 -36.41 -22.12
N GLN A 1023 -47.09 -35.49 -21.89
CA GLN A 1023 -46.85 -34.05 -21.99
C GLN A 1023 -45.81 -33.56 -20.96
N ALA A 1024 -45.77 -34.12 -19.75
CA ALA A 1024 -44.69 -33.85 -18.79
C ALA A 1024 -43.34 -34.44 -19.22
N ALA A 1025 -43.33 -35.58 -19.92
CA ALA A 1025 -42.13 -36.19 -20.49
C ALA A 1025 -41.64 -35.41 -21.74
N GLU A 1026 -42.53 -35.07 -22.68
CA GLU A 1026 -42.22 -34.21 -23.84
C GLU A 1026 -41.75 -32.82 -23.43
N LYS A 1027 -42.36 -32.23 -22.39
CA LYS A 1027 -41.89 -30.95 -21.86
C LYS A 1027 -40.50 -31.09 -21.24
N LYS A 1028 -40.22 -32.17 -20.49
CA LYS A 1028 -38.87 -32.46 -19.97
C LYS A 1028 -37.86 -32.78 -21.08
N ALA A 1029 -38.28 -33.42 -22.17
CA ALA A 1029 -37.44 -33.71 -23.33
C ALA A 1029 -37.09 -32.41 -24.07
N LYS A 1030 -38.08 -31.55 -24.38
CA LYS A 1030 -37.85 -30.22 -24.97
C LYS A 1030 -37.05 -29.29 -24.06
N ASP A 1031 -37.27 -29.33 -22.75
CA ASP A 1031 -36.44 -28.60 -21.77
C ASP A 1031 -35.01 -29.16 -21.68
N ALA A 1032 -34.77 -30.42 -22.07
CA ALA A 1032 -33.44 -31.03 -22.14
C ALA A 1032 -32.74 -30.74 -23.48
N GLU A 1033 -33.44 -30.86 -24.61
CA GLU A 1033 -32.96 -30.44 -25.95
C GLU A 1033 -32.61 -28.94 -25.98
N GLY A 1034 -33.47 -28.10 -25.40
CA GLY A 1034 -33.20 -26.67 -25.24
C GLY A 1034 -31.99 -26.36 -24.35
N LYS A 1035 -31.63 -27.26 -23.42
CA LYS A 1035 -30.42 -27.15 -22.60
C LYS A 1035 -29.18 -27.71 -23.31
N VAL A 1036 -29.32 -28.75 -24.12
CA VAL A 1036 -28.23 -29.29 -24.96
C VAL A 1036 -27.84 -28.28 -26.03
N THR A 1037 -28.80 -27.77 -26.81
CA THR A 1037 -28.55 -26.74 -27.82
C THR A 1037 -27.95 -25.46 -27.22
N ALA A 1038 -28.43 -25.02 -26.05
CA ALA A 1038 -27.85 -23.88 -25.33
C ALA A 1038 -26.45 -24.18 -24.73
N ALA A 1039 -26.13 -25.44 -24.39
CA ALA A 1039 -24.80 -25.84 -23.95
C ALA A 1039 -23.83 -25.97 -25.13
N GLU A 1040 -24.29 -26.45 -26.28
CA GLU A 1040 -23.51 -26.58 -27.52
C GLU A 1040 -23.17 -25.22 -28.13
N GLN A 1041 -24.13 -24.27 -28.15
CA GLN A 1041 -23.81 -22.89 -28.55
C GLN A 1041 -22.79 -22.27 -27.58
N LYS A 1042 -22.93 -22.49 -26.26
CA LYS A 1042 -21.95 -22.02 -25.28
C LYS A 1042 -20.59 -22.69 -25.43
N ALA A 1043 -20.52 -23.96 -25.83
CA ALA A 1043 -19.27 -24.64 -26.12
C ALA A 1043 -18.56 -23.97 -27.31
N LYS A 1044 -19.26 -23.76 -28.43
CA LYS A 1044 -18.72 -23.05 -29.61
C LYS A 1044 -18.30 -21.60 -29.30
N ASP A 1045 -19.09 -20.88 -28.49
CA ASP A 1045 -18.76 -19.52 -28.04
C ASP A 1045 -17.54 -19.47 -27.08
N VAL A 1046 -17.23 -20.57 -26.39
CA VAL A 1046 -16.06 -20.71 -25.51
C VAL A 1046 -14.84 -21.17 -26.30
N GLU A 1047 -14.98 -22.11 -27.22
CA GLU A 1047 -13.95 -22.57 -28.16
C GLU A 1047 -13.39 -21.42 -29.01
N GLY A 1048 -14.27 -20.54 -29.52
CA GLY A 1048 -13.88 -19.29 -30.19
C GLY A 1048 -13.18 -18.26 -29.29
N LYS A 1049 -13.27 -18.40 -27.95
CA LYS A 1049 -12.52 -17.58 -26.98
C LYS A 1049 -11.21 -18.23 -26.56
N VAL A 1050 -11.18 -19.56 -26.41
CA VAL A 1050 -9.96 -20.35 -26.15
C VAL A 1050 -8.96 -20.13 -27.28
N THR A 1051 -9.37 -20.32 -28.54
CA THR A 1051 -8.50 -20.05 -29.71
C THR A 1051 -8.01 -18.59 -29.79
N ALA A 1052 -8.82 -17.62 -29.37
CA ALA A 1052 -8.41 -16.23 -29.25
C ALA A 1052 -7.43 -15.99 -28.08
N ALA A 1053 -7.57 -16.71 -26.97
CA ALA A 1053 -6.66 -16.67 -25.82
C ALA A 1053 -5.31 -17.37 -26.13
N GLU A 1054 -5.31 -18.51 -26.81
CA GLU A 1054 -4.10 -19.18 -27.32
C GLU A 1054 -3.30 -18.26 -28.23
N LYS A 1055 -3.97 -17.54 -29.14
CA LYS A 1055 -3.33 -16.54 -29.99
C LYS A 1055 -2.72 -15.40 -29.18
N LYS A 1056 -3.43 -14.88 -28.17
CA LYS A 1056 -2.87 -13.87 -27.24
C LYS A 1056 -1.63 -14.39 -26.50
N ALA A 1057 -1.65 -15.65 -26.06
CA ALA A 1057 -0.54 -16.27 -25.34
C ALA A 1057 0.71 -16.39 -26.24
N LYS A 1058 0.56 -16.88 -27.48
CA LYS A 1058 1.64 -16.90 -28.48
C LYS A 1058 2.14 -15.48 -28.84
N ASP A 1059 1.23 -14.51 -28.98
CA ASP A 1059 1.57 -13.10 -29.20
C ASP A 1059 2.27 -12.44 -27.98
N ALA A 1060 2.15 -13.00 -26.78
CA ALA A 1060 2.84 -12.56 -25.57
C ALA A 1060 4.24 -13.18 -25.46
N GLU A 1061 4.36 -14.50 -25.67
CA GLU A 1061 5.63 -15.23 -25.75
C GLU A 1061 6.57 -14.65 -26.84
N GLY A 1062 6.00 -14.28 -28.00
CA GLY A 1062 6.72 -13.56 -29.05
C GLY A 1062 7.20 -12.15 -28.65
N LYS A 1063 6.62 -11.52 -27.63
CA LYS A 1063 7.08 -10.24 -27.07
C LYS A 1063 8.15 -10.43 -26.01
N VAL A 1064 8.04 -11.47 -25.17
CA VAL A 1064 9.04 -11.82 -24.16
C VAL A 1064 10.37 -12.14 -24.84
N THR A 1065 10.39 -13.08 -25.78
CA THR A 1065 11.60 -13.42 -26.58
C THR A 1065 12.23 -12.20 -27.28
N ALA A 1066 11.41 -11.28 -27.79
CA ALA A 1066 11.89 -10.02 -28.39
C ALA A 1066 12.40 -8.98 -27.37
N ALA A 1067 11.93 -9.03 -26.12
CA ALA A 1067 12.41 -8.19 -25.01
C ALA A 1067 13.72 -8.75 -24.42
N GLU A 1068 13.81 -10.06 -24.20
CA GLU A 1068 15.01 -10.76 -23.73
C GLU A 1068 16.21 -10.49 -24.65
N LYS A 1069 16.01 -10.60 -25.97
CA LYS A 1069 17.05 -10.29 -26.95
C LYS A 1069 17.57 -8.85 -26.80
N LYS A 1070 16.68 -7.87 -26.58
CA LYS A 1070 17.06 -6.46 -26.39
C LYS A 1070 17.75 -6.21 -25.05
N ALA A 1071 17.35 -6.91 -23.99
CA ALA A 1071 18.02 -6.86 -22.69
C ALA A 1071 19.45 -7.41 -22.82
N LYS A 1072 19.64 -8.57 -23.44
CA LYS A 1072 20.95 -9.20 -23.69
C LYS A 1072 21.87 -8.32 -24.56
N ASP A 1073 21.33 -7.70 -25.61
CA ASP A 1073 22.05 -6.72 -26.44
C ASP A 1073 22.43 -5.43 -25.67
N ALA A 1074 21.70 -5.09 -24.60
CA ALA A 1074 22.00 -3.96 -23.73
C ALA A 1074 23.05 -4.34 -22.65
N GLU A 1075 23.00 -5.55 -22.09
CA GLU A 1075 24.02 -6.06 -21.16
C GLU A 1075 25.41 -6.08 -21.80
N GLY A 1076 25.52 -6.55 -23.05
CA GLY A 1076 26.78 -6.49 -23.80
C GLY A 1076 27.31 -5.05 -24.02
N LYS A 1077 26.41 -4.06 -24.10
CA LYS A 1077 26.81 -2.63 -24.19
C LYS A 1077 27.25 -2.07 -22.84
N VAL A 1078 26.63 -2.48 -21.73
CA VAL A 1078 27.08 -2.12 -20.38
C VAL A 1078 28.49 -2.68 -20.13
N GLN A 1079 28.75 -3.95 -20.42
CA GLN A 1079 30.10 -4.54 -20.28
C GLN A 1079 31.16 -3.78 -21.11
N ALA A 1080 30.81 -3.37 -22.34
CA ALA A 1080 31.69 -2.57 -23.19
C ALA A 1080 31.92 -1.13 -22.65
N ALA A 1081 30.92 -0.55 -21.98
CA ALA A 1081 31.05 0.76 -21.33
C ALA A 1081 31.86 0.69 -20.03
N GLU A 1082 31.67 -0.35 -19.21
CA GLU A 1082 32.47 -0.59 -17.99
C GLU A 1082 33.95 -0.79 -18.30
N LYS A 1083 34.26 -1.53 -19.37
CA LYS A 1083 35.64 -1.65 -19.86
C LYS A 1083 36.24 -0.29 -20.23
N LYS A 1084 35.50 0.57 -20.94
CA LYS A 1084 35.96 1.92 -21.29
C LYS A 1084 36.16 2.84 -20.08
N ALA A 1085 35.32 2.72 -19.06
CA ALA A 1085 35.48 3.46 -17.81
C ALA A 1085 36.77 3.04 -17.08
N LYS A 1086 37.02 1.72 -16.93
CA LYS A 1086 38.26 1.19 -16.38
C LYS A 1086 39.50 1.58 -17.19
N ASP A 1087 39.42 1.56 -18.52
CA ASP A 1087 40.50 2.01 -19.42
C ASP A 1087 40.79 3.53 -19.29
N ALA A 1088 39.80 4.34 -18.89
CA ALA A 1088 39.98 5.77 -18.62
C ALA A 1088 40.54 6.03 -17.20
N GLU A 1089 40.08 5.28 -16.21
CA GLU A 1089 40.59 5.30 -14.82
C GLU A 1089 42.08 4.93 -14.75
N GLY A 1090 42.49 3.92 -15.53
CA GLY A 1090 43.90 3.56 -15.72
C GLY A 1090 44.76 4.66 -16.38
N LYS A 1091 44.15 5.58 -17.14
CA LYS A 1091 44.86 6.76 -17.70
C LYS A 1091 44.96 7.90 -16.69
N VAL A 1092 43.92 8.13 -15.88
CA VAL A 1092 43.94 9.14 -14.81
C VAL A 1092 45.03 8.79 -13.81
N THR A 1093 45.03 7.58 -13.25
CA THR A 1093 46.07 7.13 -12.29
C THR A 1093 47.50 7.22 -12.86
N ALA A 1094 47.69 6.90 -14.15
CA ALA A 1094 48.97 7.08 -14.83
C ALA A 1094 49.38 8.56 -15.01
N ALA A 1095 48.42 9.46 -15.25
CA ALA A 1095 48.66 10.90 -15.35
C ALA A 1095 48.93 11.56 -13.98
N GLU A 1096 48.21 11.15 -12.92
CA GLU A 1096 48.44 11.60 -11.53
C GLU A 1096 49.85 11.24 -11.06
N LYS A 1097 50.31 10.03 -11.37
CA LYS A 1097 51.69 9.61 -11.07
C LYS A 1097 52.73 10.48 -11.79
N LYS A 1098 52.51 10.79 -13.08
CA LYS A 1098 53.40 11.71 -13.82
C LYS A 1098 53.40 13.13 -13.24
N ALA A 1099 52.24 13.65 -12.84
CA ALA A 1099 52.10 14.99 -12.27
C ALA A 1099 52.84 15.10 -10.92
N THR A 1100 52.65 14.13 -10.03
CA THR A 1100 53.34 14.05 -8.73
C THR A 1100 54.85 13.85 -8.87
N ASP A 1101 55.30 13.00 -9.80
CA ASP A 1101 56.73 12.85 -10.15
C ASP A 1101 57.35 14.16 -10.71
N ALA A 1102 56.56 15.00 -11.40
CA ALA A 1102 57.00 16.29 -11.90
C ALA A 1102 57.08 17.35 -10.78
N GLU A 1103 56.08 17.42 -9.90
CA GLU A 1103 56.09 18.32 -8.72
C GLU A 1103 57.25 18.01 -7.75
N GLY A 1104 57.58 16.73 -7.55
CA GLY A 1104 58.77 16.30 -6.79
C GLY A 1104 60.10 16.79 -7.39
N LYS A 1105 60.19 16.90 -8.72
CA LYS A 1105 61.37 17.47 -9.41
C LYS A 1105 61.44 18.99 -9.28
N VAL A 1106 60.30 19.69 -9.36
CA VAL A 1106 60.23 21.15 -9.15
C VAL A 1106 60.70 21.52 -7.74
N THR A 1107 60.15 20.88 -6.70
CA THR A 1107 60.53 21.17 -5.30
C THR A 1107 62.02 20.93 -5.03
N THR A 1108 62.60 19.88 -5.63
CA THR A 1108 64.04 19.60 -5.57
C THR A 1108 64.87 20.66 -6.28
N ALA A 1109 64.48 21.07 -7.49
CA ALA A 1109 65.18 22.11 -8.26
C ALA A 1109 65.11 23.48 -7.58
N GLU A 1110 63.96 23.88 -7.04
CA GLU A 1110 63.80 25.13 -6.28
C GLU A 1110 64.66 25.15 -5.01
N LYS A 1111 64.78 24.02 -4.30
CA LYS A 1111 65.67 23.90 -3.15
C LYS A 1111 67.13 24.15 -3.53
N HIS A 1112 67.60 23.51 -4.61
CA HIS A 1112 68.96 23.74 -5.12
C HIS A 1112 69.19 25.19 -5.56
N ALA A 1113 68.22 25.82 -6.22
CA ALA A 1113 68.31 27.24 -6.59
C ALA A 1113 68.44 28.16 -5.37
N ARG A 1114 67.61 27.96 -4.33
CA ARG A 1114 67.68 28.74 -3.07
C ARG A 1114 69.00 28.52 -2.32
N GLU A 1115 69.51 27.29 -2.30
CA GLU A 1115 70.82 26.98 -1.70
C GLU A 1115 71.97 27.66 -2.45
N ALA A 1116 71.99 27.63 -3.78
CA ALA A 1116 72.97 28.32 -4.60
C ALA A 1116 72.91 29.85 -4.39
N GLU A 1117 71.70 30.43 -4.36
CA GLU A 1117 71.50 31.86 -4.18
C GLU A 1117 71.98 32.34 -2.79
N SER A 1118 71.77 31.53 -1.75
CA SER A 1118 72.29 31.80 -0.41
C SER A 1118 73.82 31.81 -0.34
N LYS A 1119 74.48 30.89 -1.07
CA LYS A 1119 75.94 30.80 -1.17
C LYS A 1119 76.51 31.99 -1.96
N ALA A 1120 75.86 32.39 -3.04
CA ALA A 1120 76.22 33.58 -3.82
C ALA A 1120 76.14 34.86 -2.97
N LYS A 1121 75.02 35.13 -2.30
CA LYS A 1121 74.85 36.29 -1.40
C LYS A 1121 75.87 36.31 -0.25
N ALA A 1122 76.22 35.15 0.30
CA ALA A 1122 77.24 35.04 1.34
C ALA A 1122 78.67 35.30 0.82
N ALA A 1123 78.97 34.97 -0.43
CA ALA A 1123 80.23 35.31 -1.10
C ALA A 1123 80.28 36.81 -1.45
N GLU A 1124 79.19 37.37 -1.95
CA GLU A 1124 79.06 38.78 -2.31
C GLU A 1124 79.29 39.70 -1.10
N LYS A 1125 78.69 39.36 0.04
CA LYS A 1125 78.92 40.06 1.31
C LYS A 1125 80.41 40.07 1.70
N LYS A 1126 81.10 38.93 1.57
CA LYS A 1126 82.54 38.81 1.88
C LYS A 1126 83.43 39.58 0.91
N ALA A 1127 83.08 39.63 -0.37
CA ALA A 1127 83.78 40.46 -1.36
C ALA A 1127 83.61 41.95 -1.04
N ASN A 1128 82.37 42.39 -0.74
CA ASN A 1128 82.05 43.76 -0.37
C ASN A 1128 82.73 44.21 0.95
N GLU A 1129 82.83 43.32 1.94
CA GLU A 1129 83.59 43.56 3.18
C GLU A 1129 85.09 43.73 2.89
N ALA A 1130 85.69 42.85 2.08
CA ALA A 1130 87.11 42.93 1.71
C ALA A 1130 87.46 44.21 0.90
N THR A 1131 86.58 44.66 0.00
CA THR A 1131 86.75 45.94 -0.72
C THR A 1131 86.58 47.17 0.18
N LYS A 1132 85.83 47.06 1.28
CA LYS A 1132 85.71 48.14 2.26
C LYS A 1132 87.01 48.31 3.04
N ASP A 1133 87.60 47.20 3.49
CA ASP A 1133 88.87 47.18 4.23
C ASP A 1133 90.06 47.68 3.40
N SER A 1134 90.07 47.48 2.07
CA SER A 1134 91.11 48.04 1.19
C SER A 1134 90.97 49.55 0.98
N SER A 1135 89.75 50.08 0.92
CA SER A 1135 89.48 51.52 0.73
C SER A 1135 89.77 52.40 1.98
N GLY A 1136 89.67 51.83 3.19
CA GLY A 1136 89.75 52.58 4.45
C GLY A 1136 91.13 53.11 4.85
N LYS A 1137 92.20 52.74 4.13
CA LYS A 1137 93.61 53.00 4.54
C LYS A 1137 94.36 54.06 3.72
N ALA A 1138 93.72 54.71 2.75
CA ALA A 1138 94.37 55.71 1.87
C ALA A 1138 94.33 57.17 2.40
N GLY A 1139 93.94 57.38 3.66
CA GLY A 1139 93.39 58.66 4.15
C GLY A 1139 94.23 59.53 5.10
N ASN A 1140 95.48 59.22 5.43
CA ASN A 1140 96.37 60.21 6.07
C ASN A 1140 97.87 59.93 5.84
N LYS A 1141 98.72 60.97 5.92
CA LYS A 1141 100.04 61.01 5.27
C LYS A 1141 101.20 61.30 6.23
N LYS A 1142 102.38 60.79 5.88
CA LYS A 1142 103.76 61.10 6.35
C LYS A 1142 104.33 60.25 7.49
N GLY A 1143 105.58 59.81 7.29
CA GLY A 1143 106.36 58.94 8.19
C GLY A 1143 106.64 57.61 7.48
N GLY A 1144 107.90 57.38 7.06
CA GLY A 1144 108.22 56.26 6.19
C GLY A 1144 108.57 54.97 6.94
N ASP A 1145 108.13 53.83 6.40
CA ASP A 1145 108.78 52.53 6.58
C ASP A 1145 108.45 51.59 5.39
N LYS A 1146 109.31 50.61 5.10
CA LYS A 1146 109.23 49.69 3.94
C LYS A 1146 108.37 48.43 4.22
N GLY A 1147 107.24 48.59 4.92
CA GLY A 1147 106.45 47.45 5.41
C GLY A 1147 105.14 47.12 4.69
N ASN A 1148 104.62 47.99 3.80
CA ASN A 1148 103.18 48.05 3.53
C ASN A 1148 102.71 47.66 2.12
N ASP A 1149 103.59 47.15 1.25
CA ASP A 1149 103.25 46.79 -0.15
C ASP A 1149 102.57 45.40 -0.23
N LYS A 1150 103.13 44.42 0.49
CA LYS A 1150 102.71 43.02 0.43
C LYS A 1150 101.27 42.78 0.90
N THR A 1151 100.81 43.55 1.88
CA THR A 1151 99.44 43.46 2.42
C THR A 1151 98.38 44.00 1.45
N ALA A 1152 98.75 44.88 0.52
CA ALA A 1152 97.86 45.38 -0.52
C ALA A 1152 97.73 44.37 -1.68
N GLU A 1153 98.85 43.74 -2.08
CA GLU A 1153 98.85 42.64 -3.05
C GLU A 1153 98.05 41.43 -2.55
N ASP A 1154 98.28 40.97 -1.31
CA ASP A 1154 97.57 39.82 -0.74
C ASP A 1154 96.04 40.07 -0.64
N ASN A 1155 95.63 41.30 -0.29
CA ASN A 1155 94.21 41.67 -0.26
C ASN A 1155 93.58 41.76 -1.66
N ASN A 1156 94.26 42.36 -2.64
CA ASN A 1156 93.78 42.39 -4.03
C ASN A 1156 93.67 40.99 -4.63
N LYS A 1157 94.64 40.11 -4.35
CA LYS A 1157 94.58 38.71 -4.78
C LYS A 1157 93.40 37.97 -4.15
N LYS A 1158 93.13 38.21 -2.87
CA LYS A 1158 91.97 37.63 -2.16
C LYS A 1158 90.63 38.17 -2.66
N ILE A 1159 90.56 39.43 -3.08
CA ILE A 1159 89.39 40.01 -3.77
C ILE A 1159 89.20 39.32 -5.13
N SER A 1160 90.24 39.20 -5.95
CA SER A 1160 90.22 38.47 -7.23
C SER A 1160 89.76 37.00 -7.08
N GLU A 1161 90.20 36.31 -6.04
CA GLU A 1161 89.79 34.92 -5.73
C GLU A 1161 88.33 34.83 -5.24
N LEU A 1162 87.81 35.87 -4.58
CA LEU A 1162 86.41 35.97 -4.18
C LEU A 1162 85.49 36.37 -5.34
N GLU A 1163 85.92 37.27 -6.23
CA GLU A 1163 85.18 37.69 -7.43
C GLU A 1163 85.06 36.55 -8.45
N THR A 1164 86.13 35.79 -8.69
CA THR A 1164 86.06 34.59 -9.55
C THR A 1164 85.16 33.51 -8.98
N LYS A 1165 85.16 33.32 -7.65
CA LYS A 1165 84.23 32.41 -6.95
C LYS A 1165 82.79 32.93 -6.90
N LEU A 1166 82.59 34.24 -6.89
CA LEU A 1166 81.26 34.85 -7.02
C LEU A 1166 80.70 34.60 -8.42
N ALA A 1167 81.50 34.81 -9.46
CA ALA A 1167 81.10 34.56 -10.85
C ALA A 1167 80.74 33.09 -11.10
N SER A 1168 81.48 32.14 -10.53
CA SER A 1168 81.12 30.71 -10.63
C SER A 1168 79.81 30.38 -9.90
N LEU A 1169 79.59 30.93 -8.70
CA LEU A 1169 78.35 30.72 -7.94
C LEU A 1169 77.13 31.41 -8.61
N GLN A 1170 77.31 32.59 -9.22
CA GLN A 1170 76.26 33.25 -10.00
C GLN A 1170 75.88 32.45 -11.26
N LYS A 1171 76.86 31.79 -11.89
CA LYS A 1171 76.60 30.85 -12.99
C LYS A 1171 75.79 29.64 -12.51
N GLU A 1172 76.18 29.01 -11.40
CA GLU A 1172 75.41 27.91 -10.78
C GLU A 1172 73.97 28.33 -10.42
N VAL A 1173 73.76 29.55 -9.91
CA VAL A 1173 72.41 30.09 -9.64
C VAL A 1173 71.60 30.21 -10.92
N SER A 1174 72.18 30.74 -12.01
CA SER A 1174 71.48 30.87 -13.29
C SER A 1174 71.09 29.51 -13.88
N GLU A 1175 71.99 28.53 -13.80
CA GLU A 1175 71.74 27.16 -14.27
C GLU A 1175 70.63 26.49 -13.41
N ALA A 1176 70.67 26.64 -12.09
CA ALA A 1176 69.64 26.13 -11.18
C ALA A 1176 68.26 26.80 -11.36
N GLN A 1177 68.22 28.09 -11.71
CA GLN A 1177 66.97 28.79 -12.03
C GLN A 1177 66.40 28.35 -13.39
N THR A 1178 67.24 28.12 -14.40
CA THR A 1178 66.76 27.59 -15.69
C THR A 1178 66.21 26.17 -15.56
N THR A 1179 66.85 25.30 -14.78
CA THR A 1179 66.34 23.92 -14.57
C THR A 1179 65.03 23.90 -13.79
N ALA A 1180 64.87 24.75 -12.76
CA ALA A 1180 63.60 24.92 -12.06
C ALA A 1180 62.48 25.43 -12.99
N SER A 1181 62.78 26.40 -13.87
CA SER A 1181 61.81 26.92 -14.85
C SER A 1181 61.38 25.85 -15.86
N THR A 1182 62.30 25.04 -16.40
CA THR A 1182 61.93 23.91 -17.27
C THR A 1182 61.13 22.83 -16.54
N ALA A 1183 61.42 22.57 -15.27
CA ALA A 1183 60.64 21.62 -14.47
C ALA A 1183 59.19 22.12 -14.27
N GLN A 1184 59.01 23.39 -13.94
CA GLN A 1184 57.69 24.01 -13.79
C GLN A 1184 56.87 23.94 -15.11
N ALA A 1185 57.51 24.17 -16.27
CA ALA A 1185 56.86 24.00 -17.57
C ALA A 1185 56.38 22.56 -17.79
N THR A 1186 57.21 21.54 -17.52
CA THR A 1186 56.79 20.13 -17.62
C THR A 1186 55.66 19.78 -16.64
N THR A 1187 55.62 20.37 -15.44
CA THR A 1187 54.51 20.19 -14.50
C THR A 1187 53.20 20.77 -15.06
N THR A 1188 53.23 21.94 -15.71
CA THR A 1188 52.03 22.51 -16.34
C THR A 1188 51.51 21.65 -17.50
N GLU A 1189 52.39 21.02 -18.29
CA GLU A 1189 51.98 20.09 -19.35
C GLU A 1189 51.37 18.81 -18.77
N THR A 1190 52.01 18.16 -17.79
CA THR A 1190 51.46 16.93 -17.16
C THR A 1190 50.14 17.18 -16.42
N ARG A 1191 49.94 18.40 -15.88
CA ARG A 1191 48.67 18.78 -15.23
C ARG A 1191 47.54 18.97 -16.23
N ALA A 1192 47.83 19.48 -17.42
CA ALA A 1192 46.86 19.54 -18.53
C ALA A 1192 46.56 18.14 -19.11
N GLU A 1193 47.53 17.23 -19.17
CA GLU A 1193 47.26 15.81 -19.48
C GLU A 1193 46.32 15.16 -18.47
N LEU A 1194 46.51 15.45 -17.17
CA LEU A 1194 45.66 14.95 -16.08
C LEU A 1194 44.22 15.49 -16.16
N GLU A 1195 44.05 16.80 -16.30
CA GLU A 1195 42.73 17.45 -16.43
C GLU A 1195 41.94 16.90 -17.63
N LYS A 1196 42.64 16.62 -18.75
CA LYS A 1196 42.07 15.93 -19.90
C LYS A 1196 41.69 14.47 -19.60
N ALA A 1197 42.53 13.72 -18.89
CA ALA A 1197 42.21 12.34 -18.51
C ALA A 1197 41.00 12.26 -17.57
N GLN A 1198 40.88 13.21 -16.64
CA GLN A 1198 39.76 13.31 -15.70
C GLN A 1198 38.44 13.68 -16.41
N THR A 1199 38.48 14.55 -17.41
CA THR A 1199 37.30 14.85 -18.26
C THR A 1199 36.91 13.68 -19.16
N ASP A 1200 37.88 12.95 -19.74
CA ASP A 1200 37.62 11.71 -20.50
C ASP A 1200 37.00 10.60 -19.59
N LEU A 1201 37.44 10.49 -18.32
CA LEU A 1201 36.86 9.56 -17.34
C LEU A 1201 35.41 9.95 -16.96
N SER A 1202 35.16 11.22 -16.67
CA SER A 1202 33.82 11.73 -16.35
C SER A 1202 32.83 11.45 -17.50
N ALA A 1203 33.23 11.72 -18.75
CA ALA A 1203 32.40 11.41 -19.92
C ALA A 1203 32.17 9.90 -20.12
N ALA A 1204 33.13 9.05 -19.76
CA ALA A 1204 32.98 7.59 -19.79
C ALA A 1204 32.03 7.09 -18.68
N GLN A 1205 32.06 7.70 -17.50
CA GLN A 1205 31.15 7.39 -16.38
C GLN A 1205 29.71 7.82 -16.68
N GLU A 1206 29.49 9.03 -17.21
CA GLU A 1206 28.15 9.48 -17.67
C GLU A 1206 27.58 8.57 -18.77
N ALA A 1207 28.41 8.13 -19.71
CA ALA A 1207 28.00 7.18 -20.74
C ALA A 1207 27.62 5.81 -20.13
N LEU A 1208 28.36 5.35 -19.11
CA LEU A 1208 28.08 4.11 -18.40
C LEU A 1208 26.74 4.18 -17.64
N GLU A 1209 26.55 5.21 -16.80
CA GLU A 1209 25.29 5.55 -16.12
C GLU A 1209 24.10 5.48 -17.08
N LYS A 1210 24.20 6.20 -18.21
CA LYS A 1210 23.16 6.23 -19.23
C LYS A 1210 22.91 4.85 -19.88
N THR A 1211 23.92 3.99 -20.02
CA THR A 1211 23.71 2.62 -20.49
C THR A 1211 23.09 1.71 -19.43
N LYS A 1212 23.41 1.87 -18.14
CA LYS A 1212 22.79 1.12 -17.03
C LYS A 1212 21.31 1.47 -16.87
N SER A 1213 20.97 2.77 -16.88
CA SER A 1213 19.57 3.21 -16.87
C SER A 1213 18.78 2.67 -18.09
N ASN A 1214 19.37 2.66 -19.28
CA ASN A 1214 18.73 2.04 -20.45
C ASN A 1214 18.50 0.53 -20.28
N LEU A 1215 19.43 -0.20 -19.65
CA LEU A 1215 19.26 -1.62 -19.34
C LEU A 1215 18.12 -1.84 -18.31
N GLU A 1216 18.05 -1.03 -17.27
CA GLU A 1216 16.99 -1.08 -16.26
C GLU A 1216 15.59 -0.82 -16.86
N THR A 1217 15.47 0.15 -17.76
CA THR A 1217 14.21 0.39 -18.53
C THR A 1217 13.90 -0.70 -19.58
N LEU A 1218 14.81 -1.64 -19.82
CA LEU A 1218 14.58 -2.83 -20.65
C LEU A 1218 14.27 -4.06 -19.80
N LYS A 1219 14.86 -4.21 -18.61
CA LYS A 1219 14.50 -5.27 -17.64
C LYS A 1219 13.07 -5.09 -17.14
N THR A 1220 12.70 -3.91 -16.69
CA THR A 1220 11.30 -3.58 -16.33
C THR A 1220 10.28 -3.83 -17.45
N LYS A 1221 10.67 -3.73 -18.73
CA LYS A 1221 9.82 -4.08 -19.88
C LYS A 1221 9.80 -5.57 -20.20
N LEU A 1222 10.84 -6.31 -19.83
CA LEU A 1222 10.88 -7.76 -19.89
C LEU A 1222 9.99 -8.34 -18.78
N ASP A 1223 10.12 -7.85 -17.55
CA ASP A 1223 9.32 -8.29 -16.40
C ASP A 1223 7.82 -8.08 -16.68
N ALA A 1224 7.43 -6.90 -17.16
CA ALA A 1224 6.04 -6.61 -17.56
C ALA A 1224 5.55 -7.43 -18.77
N ALA A 1225 6.46 -7.90 -19.64
CA ALA A 1225 6.10 -8.81 -20.74
C ALA A 1225 5.91 -10.25 -20.23
N GLN A 1226 6.75 -10.72 -19.31
CA GLN A 1226 6.66 -12.04 -18.67
C GLN A 1226 5.41 -12.14 -17.77
N GLU A 1227 5.06 -11.08 -17.04
CA GLU A 1227 3.82 -10.99 -16.28
C GLU A 1227 2.59 -11.02 -17.20
N GLY A 1228 2.65 -10.32 -18.34
CA GLY A 1228 1.61 -10.37 -19.37
C GLY A 1228 1.46 -11.75 -20.05
N GLU A 1229 2.57 -12.47 -20.25
CA GLU A 1229 2.56 -13.85 -20.76
C GLU A 1229 1.96 -14.81 -19.72
N LYS A 1230 2.38 -14.71 -18.46
CA LYS A 1230 1.85 -15.50 -17.35
C LYS A 1230 0.35 -15.30 -17.19
N SER A 1231 -0.12 -14.05 -17.19
CA SER A 1231 -1.55 -13.72 -17.11
C SER A 1231 -2.34 -14.27 -18.32
N ALA A 1232 -1.77 -14.23 -19.54
CA ALA A 1232 -2.42 -14.83 -20.71
C ALA A 1232 -2.48 -16.37 -20.66
N LYS A 1233 -1.45 -17.02 -20.08
CA LYS A 1233 -1.43 -18.47 -19.86
C LYS A 1233 -2.42 -18.90 -18.76
N GLU A 1234 -2.53 -18.14 -17.67
CA GLU A 1234 -3.53 -18.37 -16.61
C GLU A 1234 -4.97 -18.10 -17.11
N GLU A 1235 -5.20 -17.07 -17.92
CA GLU A 1235 -6.50 -16.82 -18.59
C GLU A 1235 -6.87 -18.04 -19.46
N LEU A 1236 -5.94 -18.55 -20.28
CA LEU A 1236 -6.13 -19.72 -21.12
C LEU A 1236 -6.42 -21.00 -20.31
N GLU A 1237 -5.63 -21.31 -19.28
CA GLU A 1237 -5.82 -22.48 -18.41
C GLU A 1237 -7.19 -22.45 -17.71
N SER A 1238 -7.62 -21.28 -17.25
CA SER A 1238 -8.96 -21.10 -16.66
C SER A 1238 -10.09 -21.31 -17.68
N MET A 1239 -9.91 -20.87 -18.94
CA MET A 1239 -10.90 -21.09 -20.00
C MET A 1239 -10.95 -22.56 -20.44
N LEU A 1240 -9.80 -23.26 -20.50
CA LEU A 1240 -9.74 -24.69 -20.79
C LEU A 1240 -10.43 -25.53 -19.70
N LEU A 1241 -10.25 -25.18 -18.43
CA LEU A 1241 -10.96 -25.81 -17.33
C LEU A 1241 -12.48 -25.63 -17.47
N VAL A 1242 -12.94 -24.40 -17.76
CA VAL A 1242 -14.37 -24.10 -17.99
C VAL A 1242 -14.92 -24.79 -19.23
N MET A 1243 -14.11 -24.95 -20.28
CA MET A 1243 -14.47 -25.72 -21.48
C MET A 1243 -14.73 -27.18 -21.12
N GLY A 1244 -13.79 -27.87 -20.48
CA GLY A 1244 -13.98 -29.27 -20.03
C GLY A 1244 -15.20 -29.45 -19.11
N ASP A 1245 -15.47 -28.46 -18.25
CA ASP A 1245 -16.63 -28.43 -17.35
C ASP A 1245 -17.97 -28.21 -18.07
N ILE A 1246 -17.96 -27.58 -19.26
CA ILE A 1246 -19.12 -27.42 -20.14
C ILE A 1246 -19.31 -28.67 -21.00
N GLU A 1247 -18.23 -29.28 -21.50
CA GLU A 1247 -18.27 -30.53 -22.26
C GLU A 1247 -18.77 -31.70 -21.41
N ALA A 1248 -18.27 -31.87 -20.19
CA ALA A 1248 -18.78 -32.86 -19.25
C ALA A 1248 -20.29 -32.69 -18.96
N LYS A 1249 -20.79 -31.44 -18.94
CA LYS A 1249 -22.22 -31.14 -18.78
C LYS A 1249 -23.01 -31.43 -20.07
N ARG A 1250 -22.49 -31.06 -21.25
CA ARG A 1250 -23.03 -31.40 -22.58
C ARG A 1250 -23.22 -32.91 -22.70
N ASP A 1251 -22.18 -33.68 -22.39
CA ASP A 1251 -22.15 -35.14 -22.57
C ASP A 1251 -23.01 -35.84 -21.51
N GLY A 1252 -23.07 -35.30 -20.29
CA GLY A 1252 -24.02 -35.71 -19.26
C GLY A 1252 -25.48 -35.43 -19.64
N TYR A 1253 -25.79 -34.37 -20.39
CA TYR A 1253 -27.13 -34.11 -20.92
C TYR A 1253 -27.45 -34.98 -22.14
N ARG A 1254 -26.53 -35.15 -23.10
CA ARG A 1254 -26.68 -36.08 -24.23
C ARG A 1254 -26.93 -37.51 -23.75
N SER A 1255 -26.20 -37.96 -22.70
CA SER A 1255 -26.42 -39.28 -22.08
C SER A 1255 -27.82 -39.41 -21.47
N LYS A 1256 -28.33 -38.39 -20.78
CA LYS A 1256 -29.70 -38.38 -20.24
C LYS A 1256 -30.78 -38.38 -21.32
N ILE A 1257 -30.53 -37.76 -22.48
CA ILE A 1257 -31.45 -37.83 -23.62
C ILE A 1257 -31.51 -39.27 -24.18
N ARG A 1258 -30.36 -39.94 -24.34
CA ARG A 1258 -30.30 -41.36 -24.75
C ARG A 1258 -31.02 -42.27 -23.73
N GLU A 1259 -30.84 -42.06 -22.42
CA GLU A 1259 -31.54 -42.83 -21.37
C GLU A 1259 -33.07 -42.64 -21.39
N MET A 1260 -33.55 -41.47 -21.84
CA MET A 1260 -34.98 -41.18 -22.01
C MET A 1260 -35.55 -41.61 -23.37
N GLY A 1261 -34.73 -42.22 -24.24
CA GLY A 1261 -35.17 -42.78 -25.53
C GLY A 1261 -35.26 -41.77 -26.69
N GLY A 1262 -34.63 -40.60 -26.57
CA GLY A 1262 -34.49 -39.64 -27.67
C GLY A 1262 -33.28 -39.94 -28.55
N GLU A 1263 -33.42 -39.77 -29.87
CA GLU A 1263 -32.31 -39.86 -30.81
C GLU A 1263 -31.41 -38.61 -30.70
N VAL A 1264 -30.13 -38.81 -30.38
CA VAL A 1264 -29.13 -37.74 -30.40
C VAL A 1264 -28.49 -37.74 -31.78
N SER A 1265 -28.74 -36.69 -32.56
CA SER A 1265 -28.13 -36.51 -33.88
C SER A 1265 -26.63 -36.26 -33.73
N GLU A 1266 -25.84 -37.22 -34.20
CA GLU A 1266 -24.40 -37.07 -34.43
C GLU A 1266 -24.24 -36.61 -35.90
N GLU A 1267 -24.25 -35.29 -36.12
CA GLU A 1267 -23.77 -34.70 -37.37
C GLU A 1267 -22.25 -34.48 -37.29
N GLU A 1268 -21.58 -34.90 -38.36
CA GLU A 1268 -20.12 -35.02 -38.49
C GLU A 1268 -19.44 -33.66 -38.73
N SER A 1269 -18.14 -33.62 -38.42
CA SER A 1269 -17.20 -32.71 -39.09
C SER A 1269 -15.89 -33.47 -39.33
N GLU A 1270 -15.84 -34.16 -40.47
CA GLU A 1270 -14.59 -34.61 -41.10
C GLU A 1270 -13.87 -33.41 -41.76
N ASP A 1271 -12.68 -33.68 -42.33
CA ASP A 1271 -11.84 -32.81 -43.17
C ASP A 1271 -11.07 -31.66 -42.49
N ASP A 1272 -9.83 -31.94 -42.09
CA ASP A 1272 -8.64 -31.56 -42.90
C ASP A 1272 -7.38 -32.26 -42.34
N GLU A 1273 -6.81 -33.20 -43.10
CA GLU A 1273 -5.48 -33.79 -42.87
C GLU A 1273 -4.36 -32.94 -43.54
N ASP A 1274 -3.11 -33.17 -43.11
CA ASP A 1274 -1.85 -33.17 -43.91
C ASP A 1274 -0.66 -32.25 -43.48
N GLU A 1275 0.54 -32.87 -43.50
CA GLU A 1275 1.91 -32.31 -43.67
C GLU A 1275 2.44 -31.29 -42.60
N GLU A 1276 3.71 -31.15 -42.16
CA GLU A 1276 5.09 -31.69 -42.35
C GLU A 1276 5.83 -31.39 -40.99
N ASP A 1277 6.88 -32.05 -40.46
CA ASP A 1277 7.57 -33.34 -40.64
C ASP A 1277 8.44 -33.60 -39.35
N GLU A 1278 9.27 -34.65 -39.27
CA GLU A 1278 10.33 -34.84 -38.24
C GLU A 1278 11.60 -33.98 -38.52
N GLU A 1279 12.25 -33.40 -37.50
CA GLU A 1279 13.74 -33.35 -37.29
C GLU A 1279 14.20 -32.37 -36.17
N GLU A 1280 15.35 -32.72 -35.55
CA GLU A 1280 16.24 -32.06 -34.54
C GLU A 1280 15.80 -30.81 -33.72
#